data_AF-A0A2R4XK52-F1
#
_entry.id   AF-A0A2R4XK52-F1
#
_cell.length_a   1.000
_cell.length_b   1.000
_cell.length_c   1.000
_cell.angle_alpha   90.00
_cell.angle_beta   90.00
_cell.angle_gamma   90.00
#
_symmetry.space_group_name_H-M   'P 1'
#
loop_
_entity.id
_entity.type
_entity.pdbx_description
1 polymer ?
#
loop_
_entity_poly.entity_id
_entity_poly.type
_entity_poly.pdbx_seq_one_letter_code
_entity_poly.pdbx_strand_id
1 'polypeptide(L)'
;MRQSGLGSLIDVCLLATLLSVVVLLSADAALAQGSRRDSNAPFKDAYDVLYGADLVGTWKGTVRGSSLSQRDGVMSGQAVFPRRGYENRNTFGIILHDHRHRKGLEFSQVLIGDLPCGPKGQMTPVAHGLELQGGRAGFGSVMFENWLADTQRDDMSVYRNYGALRKNPGVVQTEWTSDTFTLRLTSTMVAGVAPVKNHTFDYERQKEGYLDSLNIDLEFTLRKTPRTQAIFDWTQCDQTEFEPMQVVETTPEHGRENVLLEGSEFLIELDAPLYAGSLDETTVILSTRDQANGYVFVATDVSLDAPDRIRVVPKETLLPGTIYEIELVSGEDGVRGRDSEVLPADFRLAFSTVVDPDRVQVDLYQVSQNAAMVYGKPAVARVATQWKERDDIHSAWQVLSYPIRIEIKDEYEKSFFPEKKGRVKRPDLLDKEEIRLGKKTLDVYGWSPSSGRSPTTAVALVYPDEPYPEDIEPVPAIAEQSIDYASRQVDRLTFDYYIAEHSEWLERGADPDMTNAIHVAAMRDRLFANQIFPVVSVIGRFQGRFNVQDTICSVPGAKSWMVCKEGFNSWSDPRHAAANNDFGPFFELMHEQIAAQSSADILVAYHPPSLQGGGQATSPFEQPQSLTRPGDEPYWFGEPDSPVMERLHGDRTGRNMVIMTTLTRGNQFVPSIMLTPLVAHEFGHIFGLPHTPYAESEEHRGQVCQKHYKTIAAGIEGMRVSLDGASGWQKSSKDGNAQSSEPLLNLMFPCLYETRNKYWIDPNQYDWLLENMPTMVSHSRARMARIDSSSIAHVESARSVRDSMQGQTRWHEMMQSVEQTDHSAQVQRWLLISGWNDGESGGLLPAVTVAGPRPDLTEVDAPDAALQVRVLGLDGVVLASDLVASGHPDKGAKPFARTFAIRGEPGRIQLMRGEHVLAERKVVPGLKPSTFVSHEDGDVFTAGEELVWHNDHQGSGLTHALRYSADGEQWRTLAILLPGQSFTPEMSSLTPGDSVAFELVTSDGVRSFVTRLPVKLSVPFAPVAMWPTGHPQRDAAAFAGYGSATVLLNAPIQVDTLDAVRLLSEGKVVAHEVMLDDTGAQLTVAPSDPDHEREYMLIVDPGLQSIYGDSLVAQIQIQFTGVDVQEDPSVLAWPARRHDKASKTTVGSTKSPASESYSGQSGQGDITLSLGQSVTLNIQVLDCLHNLEMLESVRIEFQIPGADSIQIEMTREQGNLISAKASHGPRATGADGQDWALQWDGGQVFARGMLGDDRQATAFEFRGTCPS
;
A
#
# COMPACT_ATOMS: atom_id res chain seq x y z
N MET A 1 26.30 -18.33 -24.62
CA MET A 1 27.18 -19.12 -25.52
C MET A 1 27.09 -18.55 -26.92
N ARG A 2 28.20 -18.49 -27.70
CA ARG A 2 28.27 -18.17 -29.15
C ARG A 2 27.73 -16.80 -29.62
N GLN A 3 28.34 -16.08 -30.58
CA GLN A 3 29.74 -16.10 -31.05
C GLN A 3 30.04 -14.86 -31.94
N SER A 4 31.15 -14.16 -31.68
CA SER A 4 31.91 -13.26 -32.61
C SER A 4 31.21 -12.03 -33.24
N GLY A 5 31.92 -10.92 -33.50
CA GLY A 5 33.36 -10.70 -33.30
C GLY A 5 33.85 -9.26 -33.58
N LEU A 6 35.16 -9.06 -33.43
CA LEU A 6 35.85 -7.77 -33.49
C LEU A 6 36.14 -7.31 -34.93
N GLY A 7 36.29 -6.00 -35.12
CA GLY A 7 36.98 -5.36 -36.24
C GLY A 7 37.57 -4.01 -35.81
N SER A 8 38.83 -3.73 -36.17
CA SER A 8 39.56 -2.51 -35.77
C SER A 8 40.60 -2.12 -36.84
N LEU A 9 41.29 -0.98 -36.66
CA LEU A 9 42.44 -0.47 -37.45
C LEU A 9 42.10 0.11 -38.84
N ILE A 10 42.90 1.00 -39.47
CA ILE A 10 43.76 2.13 -39.02
C ILE A 10 44.18 2.95 -40.28
N ASP A 11 44.72 4.18 -40.12
CA ASP A 11 45.43 5.04 -41.11
C ASP A 11 44.72 5.39 -42.46
N VAL A 12 44.69 6.64 -42.98
CA VAL A 12 45.70 7.69 -43.21
C VAL A 12 46.62 7.46 -44.43
N CYS A 13 46.73 8.51 -45.27
CA CYS A 13 47.82 8.86 -46.21
C CYS A 13 47.82 8.50 -47.73
N LEU A 14 47.76 9.60 -48.54
CA LEU A 14 48.74 10.05 -49.58
C LEU A 14 48.59 9.68 -51.09
N LEU A 15 49.17 10.57 -51.92
CA LEU A 15 49.29 10.68 -53.41
C LEU A 15 48.01 11.09 -54.18
N ALA A 16 47.97 12.05 -55.13
CA ALA A 16 48.93 12.67 -56.07
C ALA A 16 49.24 11.80 -57.34
N THR A 17 49.60 12.30 -58.55
CA THR A 17 50.36 13.52 -58.95
C THR A 17 50.32 13.76 -60.49
N LEU A 18 50.74 14.97 -61.00
CA LEU A 18 51.20 15.31 -62.39
C LEU A 18 50.11 15.36 -63.51
N LEU A 19 50.19 16.05 -64.67
CA LEU A 19 51.11 17.02 -65.38
C LEU A 19 50.20 17.90 -66.33
N SER A 20 50.53 18.84 -67.25
CA SER A 20 51.69 19.51 -67.90
C SER A 20 51.14 20.81 -68.55
N VAL A 21 51.64 22.06 -68.47
CA VAL A 21 52.91 22.74 -68.89
C VAL A 21 52.99 23.16 -70.39
N VAL A 22 53.56 24.37 -70.62
CA VAL A 22 53.93 25.10 -71.87
C VAL A 22 53.04 26.35 -72.20
N VAL A 23 53.54 27.54 -72.63
CA VAL A 23 54.57 28.50 -72.12
C VAL A 23 54.96 29.53 -73.24
N LEU A 24 55.11 30.81 -72.86
CA LEU A 24 55.83 31.96 -73.51
C LEU A 24 55.21 32.83 -74.65
N LEU A 25 55.35 34.16 -74.44
CA LEU A 25 55.34 35.32 -75.38
C LEU A 25 53.98 35.70 -76.04
N SER A 26 53.65 36.98 -76.27
CA SER A 26 54.46 38.22 -76.39
C SER A 26 53.88 39.42 -75.62
N ALA A 27 54.58 40.55 -75.58
CA ALA A 27 54.12 41.79 -74.94
C ALA A 27 53.42 42.75 -75.92
N ASP A 28 52.52 43.59 -75.41
CA ASP A 28 52.43 45.00 -75.86
C ASP A 28 51.77 45.89 -74.78
N ALA A 29 52.02 47.20 -74.82
CA ALA A 29 51.58 48.15 -73.78
C ALA A 29 50.38 48.99 -74.23
N ALA A 30 49.19 48.74 -73.66
CA ALA A 30 47.96 49.46 -73.97
C ALA A 30 47.45 50.30 -72.79
N LEU A 31 47.52 51.63 -72.98
CA LEU A 31 47.06 52.72 -72.12
C LEU A 31 45.81 52.43 -71.26
N ALA A 32 45.88 52.79 -69.99
CA ALA A 32 44.72 52.83 -69.09
C ALA A 32 43.68 53.87 -69.56
N GLN A 33 42.63 53.41 -70.26
CA GLN A 33 41.44 54.21 -70.53
C GLN A 33 40.53 54.20 -69.32
N GLY A 34 40.75 55.13 -68.38
CA GLY A 34 39.68 55.52 -67.45
C GLY A 34 38.45 55.94 -68.25
N SER A 35 37.26 55.48 -67.87
CA SER A 35 36.03 55.74 -68.62
C SER A 35 35.81 57.24 -68.79
N ARG A 36 35.86 57.71 -70.03
CA ARG A 36 35.50 59.10 -70.33
C ARG A 36 34.04 59.30 -69.97
N ARG A 37 33.73 60.37 -69.21
CA ARG A 37 32.40 61.00 -69.20
C ARG A 37 31.94 61.13 -70.66
N ASP A 38 30.65 60.89 -70.92
CA ASP A 38 30.11 61.03 -72.27
C ASP A 38 30.37 62.45 -72.80
N SER A 39 31.20 62.53 -73.85
CA SER A 39 31.56 63.79 -74.49
C SER A 39 30.42 64.42 -75.30
N ASN A 40 29.29 63.71 -75.45
CA ASN A 40 28.09 64.21 -76.12
C ASN A 40 27.10 64.90 -75.17
N ALA A 41 27.35 64.91 -73.86
CA ALA A 41 26.61 65.76 -72.93
C ALA A 41 27.09 67.23 -73.07
N PRO A 42 26.29 68.15 -73.64
CA PRO A 42 26.78 69.48 -74.04
C PRO A 42 27.05 70.43 -72.85
N PHE A 43 26.72 70.03 -71.63
CA PHE A 43 26.98 70.79 -70.41
C PHE A 43 27.35 69.84 -69.26
N LYS A 44 28.28 70.28 -68.41
CA LYS A 44 28.37 69.83 -67.02
C LYS A 44 27.23 70.50 -66.26
N ASP A 45 26.04 69.93 -66.38
CA ASP A 45 24.79 70.52 -65.89
C ASP A 45 24.61 70.39 -64.37
N ALA A 46 23.49 70.90 -63.87
CA ALA A 46 23.16 70.86 -62.44
C ALA A 46 23.01 69.43 -61.90
N TYR A 47 22.72 68.44 -62.75
CA TYR A 47 22.57 67.04 -62.32
C TYR A 47 23.94 66.41 -62.00
N ASP A 48 24.93 66.61 -62.88
CA ASP A 48 26.33 66.19 -62.67
C ASP A 48 27.03 66.97 -61.52
N VAL A 49 26.37 68.02 -60.99
CA VAL A 49 26.77 68.77 -59.78
C VAL A 49 26.02 68.29 -58.52
N LEU A 50 24.73 67.93 -58.63
CA LEU A 50 23.92 67.42 -57.52
C LEU A 50 24.30 66.00 -57.07
N TYR A 51 24.69 65.13 -58.01
CA TYR A 51 24.90 63.69 -57.77
C TYR A 51 26.30 63.19 -58.17
N GLY A 52 27.25 64.10 -58.45
CA GLY A 52 28.49 63.81 -59.18
C GLY A 52 29.48 62.84 -58.54
N ALA A 53 29.26 62.39 -57.30
CA ALA A 53 30.04 61.35 -56.64
C ALA A 53 29.44 59.94 -56.83
N ASP A 54 28.10 59.85 -56.81
CA ASP A 54 27.30 58.64 -56.53
C ASP A 54 26.78 57.93 -57.80
N LEU A 55 27.22 58.39 -58.98
CA LEU A 55 26.92 57.78 -60.28
C LEU A 55 27.82 56.55 -60.50
N VAL A 56 27.25 55.34 -60.42
CA VAL A 56 28.02 54.10 -60.21
C VAL A 56 27.88 53.00 -61.26
N GLY A 57 27.07 53.21 -62.29
CA GLY A 57 27.06 52.31 -63.45
C GLY A 57 26.32 52.89 -64.64
N THR A 58 26.21 52.07 -65.69
CA THR A 58 25.50 52.39 -66.93
C THR A 58 24.39 51.39 -67.16
N TRP A 59 23.26 51.86 -67.69
CA TRP A 59 22.14 51.01 -68.07
C TRP A 59 21.71 51.30 -69.52
N LYS A 60 21.06 50.30 -70.13
CA LYS A 60 20.49 50.35 -71.48
C LYS A 60 19.08 49.75 -71.43
N GLY A 61 18.17 50.21 -72.28
CA GLY A 61 16.84 49.58 -72.37
C GLY A 61 16.04 50.05 -73.56
N THR A 62 14.82 49.54 -73.70
CA THR A 62 13.84 50.04 -74.66
C THR A 62 12.48 50.29 -74.02
N VAL A 63 11.77 51.30 -74.53
CA VAL A 63 10.36 51.57 -74.24
C VAL A 63 9.56 51.42 -75.52
N ARG A 64 8.41 50.76 -75.46
CA ARG A 64 7.52 50.54 -76.62
C ARG A 64 6.04 50.62 -76.28
N GLY A 65 5.24 51.10 -77.22
CA GLY A 65 3.77 50.96 -77.23
C GLY A 65 2.97 52.09 -76.57
N SER A 66 3.62 53.07 -75.92
CA SER A 66 2.94 54.26 -75.41
C SER A 66 2.37 55.11 -76.55
N SER A 67 1.16 55.63 -76.36
CA SER A 67 0.55 56.63 -77.24
C SER A 67 1.03 58.06 -76.99
N LEU A 68 1.68 58.31 -75.84
CA LEU A 68 2.04 59.65 -75.34
C LEU A 68 3.55 59.91 -75.22
N SER A 69 4.36 58.85 -75.19
CA SER A 69 5.82 58.95 -75.13
C SER A 69 6.41 59.40 -76.47
N GLN A 70 7.66 59.86 -76.43
CA GLN A 70 8.51 59.83 -77.63
C GLN A 70 8.56 58.39 -78.18
N ARG A 71 8.52 58.27 -79.52
CA ARG A 71 8.37 57.00 -80.27
C ARG A 71 9.30 55.88 -79.78
N ASP A 72 8.80 54.64 -79.83
CA ASP A 72 9.51 53.37 -79.60
C ASP A 72 11.04 53.50 -79.75
N GLY A 73 11.74 53.47 -78.61
CA GLY A 73 13.08 54.05 -78.50
C GLY A 73 14.02 53.27 -77.58
N VAL A 74 15.31 53.54 -77.73
CA VAL A 74 16.39 52.99 -76.89
C VAL A 74 16.75 54.02 -75.82
N MET A 75 16.44 53.73 -74.55
CA MET A 75 16.85 54.52 -73.39
C MET A 75 18.27 54.14 -72.96
N SER A 76 19.01 55.07 -72.38
CA SER A 76 20.34 54.80 -71.80
C SER A 76 20.85 55.94 -70.94
N GLY A 77 21.44 55.61 -69.80
CA GLY A 77 22.08 56.60 -68.94
C GLY A 77 22.79 55.98 -67.75
N GLN A 78 22.74 56.68 -66.61
CA GLN A 78 23.48 56.32 -65.41
C GLN A 78 22.56 55.93 -64.25
N ALA A 79 23.12 55.22 -63.27
CA ALA A 79 22.42 54.76 -62.09
C ALA A 79 22.94 55.41 -60.80
N VAL A 80 22.03 55.64 -59.86
CA VAL A 80 22.29 56.12 -58.48
C VAL A 80 21.68 55.14 -57.49
N PHE A 81 22.39 54.84 -56.41
CA PHE A 81 21.88 54.04 -55.28
C PHE A 81 21.49 54.98 -54.13
N PRO A 82 20.20 55.19 -53.83
CA PRO A 82 19.76 56.11 -52.77
C PRO A 82 20.07 55.55 -51.38
N ARG A 83 21.14 56.06 -50.75
CA ARG A 83 21.63 55.60 -49.43
C ARG A 83 20.66 55.84 -48.25
N ARG A 84 19.65 56.71 -48.40
CA ARG A 84 18.66 56.98 -47.34
C ARG A 84 17.55 55.94 -47.34
N GLY A 85 17.46 55.14 -46.27
CA GLY A 85 16.29 54.31 -45.95
C GLY A 85 16.53 52.79 -45.93
N TYR A 86 17.75 52.34 -46.25
CA TYR A 86 18.10 50.90 -46.36
C TYR A 86 19.19 50.44 -45.37
N GLU A 87 19.65 51.31 -44.47
CA GLU A 87 20.50 50.88 -43.35
C GLU A 87 19.68 49.94 -42.44
N ASN A 88 20.25 48.77 -42.11
CA ASN A 88 19.61 47.66 -41.39
C ASN A 88 18.38 47.05 -42.09
N ARG A 89 18.41 46.88 -43.42
CA ARG A 89 17.39 46.14 -44.18
C ARG A 89 18.02 45.15 -45.16
N ASN A 90 17.41 43.98 -45.31
CA ASN A 90 17.78 42.95 -46.29
C ASN A 90 17.35 43.30 -47.74
N THR A 91 17.12 44.58 -48.03
CA THR A 91 16.67 45.09 -49.33
C THR A 91 17.35 46.40 -49.71
N PHE A 92 17.48 46.66 -51.00
CA PHE A 92 18.05 47.90 -51.55
C PHE A 92 17.18 48.50 -52.66
N GLY A 93 17.50 49.74 -53.05
CA GLY A 93 16.90 50.44 -54.19
C GLY A 93 17.95 50.98 -55.16
N ILE A 94 17.50 51.29 -56.38
CA ILE A 94 18.30 51.83 -57.48
C ILE A 94 17.44 52.75 -58.34
N ILE A 95 17.99 53.88 -58.76
CA ILE A 95 17.35 54.82 -59.69
C ILE A 95 18.17 54.87 -60.98
N LEU A 96 17.48 54.71 -62.12
CA LEU A 96 18.04 54.65 -63.46
C LEU A 96 17.57 55.87 -64.26
N HIS A 97 18.46 56.81 -64.53
CA HIS A 97 18.12 58.08 -65.18
C HIS A 97 18.40 57.99 -66.68
N ASP A 98 17.44 58.37 -67.53
CA ASP A 98 17.63 58.34 -68.99
C ASP A 98 18.27 59.66 -69.45
N HIS A 99 19.55 59.59 -69.82
CA HIS A 99 20.30 60.76 -70.25
C HIS A 99 20.07 61.09 -71.72
N ARG A 100 19.49 60.15 -72.48
CA ARG A 100 19.32 60.23 -73.93
C ARG A 100 18.08 61.02 -74.35
N HIS A 101 17.02 61.00 -73.53
CA HIS A 101 15.81 61.76 -73.78
C HIS A 101 15.59 62.74 -72.60
N ARG A 102 15.89 64.02 -72.83
CA ARG A 102 15.75 65.09 -71.84
C ARG A 102 15.39 66.44 -72.48
N LYS A 103 14.70 67.29 -71.72
CA LYS A 103 14.19 68.61 -72.13
C LYS A 103 14.62 69.66 -71.09
N GLY A 104 15.84 70.15 -71.22
CA GLY A 104 16.45 71.04 -70.23
C GLY A 104 16.78 70.29 -68.95
N LEU A 105 16.08 70.63 -67.85
CA LEU A 105 16.19 69.93 -66.56
C LEU A 105 15.16 68.80 -66.40
N GLU A 106 14.16 68.68 -67.28
CA GLU A 106 13.21 67.54 -67.27
C GLU A 106 13.87 66.32 -67.96
N PHE A 107 13.92 65.18 -67.29
CA PHE A 107 14.43 63.90 -67.81
C PHE A 107 13.57 62.74 -67.27
N SER A 108 13.47 61.63 -68.00
CA SER A 108 12.72 60.47 -67.53
C SER A 108 13.60 59.54 -66.68
N GLN A 109 13.02 58.88 -65.67
CA GLN A 109 13.77 58.01 -64.74
C GLN A 109 12.96 56.80 -64.28
N VAL A 110 13.62 55.65 -64.09
CA VAL A 110 13.04 54.44 -63.50
C VAL A 110 13.54 54.31 -62.07
N LEU A 111 12.62 54.32 -61.11
CA LEU A 111 12.89 54.00 -59.71
C LEU A 111 12.54 52.53 -59.49
N ILE A 112 13.47 51.78 -58.89
CA ILE A 112 13.25 50.39 -58.46
C ILE A 112 13.65 50.31 -56.98
N GLY A 113 12.77 49.80 -56.12
CA GLY A 113 13.00 49.71 -54.68
C GLY A 113 12.67 48.33 -54.13
N ASP A 114 13.08 48.13 -52.87
CA ASP A 114 12.71 46.96 -52.06
C ASP A 114 13.15 45.62 -52.71
N LEU A 115 14.27 45.66 -53.44
CA LEU A 115 14.88 44.48 -54.07
C LEU A 115 15.67 43.67 -53.02
N PRO A 116 15.50 42.35 -52.95
CA PRO A 116 16.22 41.51 -52.00
C PRO A 116 17.73 41.50 -52.25
N CYS A 117 18.49 41.53 -51.15
CA CYS A 117 19.93 41.29 -51.13
C CYS A 117 20.30 39.80 -51.34
N GLY A 118 21.56 39.56 -51.71
CA GLY A 118 22.22 38.26 -51.55
C GLY A 118 22.70 37.63 -52.86
N PRO A 119 23.63 36.66 -52.82
CA PRO A 119 24.32 36.17 -54.04
C PRO A 119 23.48 35.23 -54.93
N LYS A 120 22.31 34.76 -54.45
CA LYS A 120 21.42 33.88 -55.23
C LYS A 120 20.58 34.74 -56.16
N GLY A 121 20.86 34.71 -57.47
CA GLY A 121 20.10 35.47 -58.46
C GLY A 121 18.60 35.14 -58.41
N GLN A 122 17.76 36.16 -58.23
CA GLN A 122 16.33 36.00 -57.90
C GLN A 122 15.44 36.74 -58.91
N MET A 123 14.31 36.14 -59.26
CA MET A 123 13.23 36.86 -59.96
C MET A 123 12.27 37.44 -58.94
N THR A 124 12.35 38.76 -58.75
CA THR A 124 11.49 39.54 -57.86
C THR A 124 10.31 40.10 -58.67
N PRO A 125 9.04 39.79 -58.33
CA PRO A 125 7.91 40.46 -58.94
C PRO A 125 7.84 41.91 -58.44
N VAL A 126 7.56 42.86 -59.34
CA VAL A 126 7.53 44.29 -59.00
C VAL A 126 6.24 44.98 -59.41
N ALA A 127 5.74 45.86 -58.54
CA ALA A 127 4.51 46.63 -58.74
C ALA A 127 4.71 48.12 -58.42
N HIS A 128 3.78 48.98 -58.86
CA HIS A 128 3.75 50.38 -58.49
C HIS A 128 3.59 50.52 -56.97
N GLY A 129 4.35 51.42 -56.32
CA GLY A 129 4.40 51.51 -54.86
C GLY A 129 3.04 51.76 -54.18
N LEU A 130 2.08 52.38 -54.87
CA LEU A 130 0.71 52.56 -54.35
C LEU A 130 -0.11 51.26 -54.31
N GLU A 131 0.19 50.27 -55.17
CA GLU A 131 -0.49 48.96 -55.20
C GLU A 131 0.02 48.00 -54.08
N LEU A 132 1.11 48.39 -53.40
CA LEU A 132 1.76 47.62 -52.34
C LEU A 132 1.39 48.08 -50.92
N GLN A 133 0.64 49.17 -50.77
CA GLN A 133 0.12 49.60 -49.47
C GLN A 133 -0.89 48.56 -48.94
N GLY A 134 -0.49 47.75 -47.97
CA GLY A 134 -1.26 46.58 -47.48
C GLY A 134 -1.06 45.29 -48.29
N GLY A 135 0.07 45.15 -49.01
CA GLY A 135 0.45 43.91 -49.69
C GLY A 135 1.05 42.84 -48.77
N ARG A 136 1.04 41.57 -49.23
CA ARG A 136 1.92 40.51 -48.69
C ARG A 136 3.38 40.88 -48.99
N ALA A 137 4.31 40.39 -48.16
CA ALA A 137 5.75 40.42 -48.47
C ALA A 137 6.07 39.69 -49.79
N GLY A 138 7.26 39.96 -50.37
CA GLY A 138 7.75 39.30 -51.58
C GLY A 138 7.59 40.07 -52.90
N PHE A 139 7.16 41.34 -52.87
CA PHE A 139 7.16 42.24 -54.04
C PHE A 139 8.14 43.39 -53.84
N GLY A 140 8.92 43.71 -54.88
CA GLY A 140 9.66 44.96 -54.99
C GLY A 140 8.80 46.10 -55.56
N SER A 141 9.24 47.35 -55.41
CA SER A 141 8.57 48.51 -55.97
C SER A 141 9.18 48.94 -57.30
N VAL A 142 8.37 49.36 -58.28
CA VAL A 142 8.83 49.91 -59.56
C VAL A 142 7.96 51.07 -60.06
N MET A 143 8.60 52.13 -60.57
CA MET A 143 7.95 53.30 -61.13
C MET A 143 8.81 53.92 -62.23
N PHE A 144 8.23 54.27 -63.37
CA PHE A 144 8.87 55.04 -64.43
C PHE A 144 8.24 56.42 -64.53
N GLU A 145 8.98 57.45 -64.10
CA GLU A 145 8.57 58.83 -64.26
C GLU A 145 8.91 59.29 -65.68
N ASN A 146 7.90 59.37 -66.54
CA ASN A 146 8.04 59.83 -67.91
C ASN A 146 7.77 61.34 -68.02
N TRP A 147 8.78 62.15 -67.73
CA TRP A 147 8.73 63.61 -67.83
C TRP A 147 8.57 64.13 -69.28
N LEU A 148 8.63 63.24 -70.27
CA LEU A 148 8.49 63.53 -71.70
C LEU A 148 7.18 63.04 -72.33
N ALA A 149 6.25 62.49 -71.53
CA ALA A 149 4.93 62.13 -72.02
C ALA A 149 4.11 63.40 -72.31
N ASP A 150 3.61 63.52 -73.54
CA ASP A 150 2.89 64.70 -74.06
C ASP A 150 1.62 64.25 -74.78
N THR A 151 0.47 64.75 -74.32
CA THR A 151 -0.86 64.47 -74.88
C THR A 151 -1.12 65.19 -76.20
N GLN A 152 -0.30 66.18 -76.55
CA GLN A 152 -0.52 67.16 -77.63
C GLN A 152 -1.90 67.86 -77.53
N ARG A 153 -2.48 67.87 -76.33
CA ARG A 153 -3.80 68.39 -75.99
C ARG A 153 -3.69 69.22 -74.72
N ASP A 154 -4.05 70.50 -74.80
CA ASP A 154 -4.12 71.41 -73.66
C ASP A 154 -5.22 71.03 -72.67
N ASP A 155 -6.22 70.27 -73.11
CA ASP A 155 -7.34 69.78 -72.31
C ASP A 155 -7.15 68.37 -71.70
N MET A 156 -5.97 67.74 -71.85
CA MET A 156 -5.65 66.42 -71.26
C MET A 156 -4.26 66.43 -70.64
N SER A 157 -4.11 65.91 -69.42
CA SER A 157 -2.83 65.72 -68.74
C SER A 157 -2.58 64.24 -68.46
N VAL A 158 -1.33 63.81 -68.63
CA VAL A 158 -0.84 62.49 -68.23
C VAL A 158 -0.27 62.54 -66.82
N TYR A 159 -0.59 61.54 -66.00
CA TYR A 159 0.06 61.31 -64.72
C TYR A 159 1.46 60.77 -65.01
N ARG A 160 2.51 61.55 -64.71
CA ARG A 160 3.88 61.25 -65.22
C ARG A 160 4.46 59.93 -64.69
N ASN A 161 3.89 59.39 -63.61
CA ASN A 161 4.36 58.18 -62.95
C ASN A 161 3.64 56.96 -63.56
N TYR A 162 4.33 56.25 -64.45
CA TYR A 162 3.93 54.93 -64.94
C TYR A 162 4.35 53.87 -63.93
N GLY A 163 3.55 52.81 -63.75
CA GLY A 163 3.92 51.69 -62.89
C GLY A 163 3.25 50.37 -63.27
N ALA A 164 3.82 49.25 -62.82
CA ALA A 164 3.25 47.92 -63.03
C ALA A 164 2.06 47.68 -62.10
N LEU A 165 0.97 47.11 -62.62
CA LEU A 165 -0.20 46.76 -61.81
C LEU A 165 0.07 45.47 -61.03
N ARG A 166 -0.41 45.33 -59.79
CA ARG A 166 -0.19 44.11 -58.99
C ARG A 166 -0.84 42.86 -59.59
N LYS A 167 -1.81 43.01 -60.50
CA LYS A 167 -2.42 41.92 -61.29
C LYS A 167 -1.61 41.49 -62.52
N ASN A 168 -0.60 42.27 -62.92
CA ASN A 168 0.33 41.96 -64.01
C ASN A 168 1.69 42.60 -63.67
N PRO A 169 2.39 42.07 -62.64
CA PRO A 169 3.61 42.70 -62.14
C PRO A 169 4.72 42.65 -63.19
N GLY A 170 5.65 43.60 -63.10
CA GLY A 170 6.95 43.44 -63.76
C GLY A 170 7.76 42.33 -63.09
N VAL A 171 8.83 41.92 -63.74
CA VAL A 171 9.85 41.04 -63.15
C VAL A 171 11.18 41.76 -63.18
N VAL A 172 11.82 41.86 -62.01
CA VAL A 172 13.23 42.20 -61.87
C VAL A 172 14.00 40.91 -61.63
N GLN A 173 14.88 40.55 -62.57
CA GLN A 173 15.86 39.49 -62.38
C GLN A 173 17.18 40.09 -61.94
N THR A 174 17.69 39.66 -60.79
CA THR A 174 19.03 39.99 -60.30
C THR A 174 19.98 38.82 -60.47
N GLU A 175 21.27 39.11 -60.64
CA GLU A 175 22.35 38.12 -60.72
C GLU A 175 23.65 38.72 -60.18
N TRP A 176 24.44 37.91 -59.47
CA TRP A 176 25.72 38.30 -58.89
C TRP A 176 26.82 37.32 -59.33
N THR A 177 27.99 37.86 -59.67
CA THR A 177 29.23 37.12 -59.85
C THR A 177 30.29 37.64 -58.86
N SER A 178 31.53 37.16 -58.94
CA SER A 178 32.67 37.76 -58.22
C SER A 178 32.89 39.25 -58.56
N ASP A 179 32.55 39.67 -59.77
CA ASP A 179 32.98 40.94 -60.37
C ASP A 179 31.84 41.80 -60.93
N THR A 180 30.61 41.28 -60.99
CA THR A 180 29.43 41.98 -61.55
C THR A 180 28.14 41.72 -60.78
N PHE A 181 27.38 42.77 -60.55
CA PHE A 181 25.94 42.70 -60.26
C PHE A 181 25.17 43.14 -61.50
N THR A 182 24.25 42.30 -61.96
CA THR A 182 23.37 42.51 -63.10
C THR A 182 21.92 42.60 -62.64
N LEU A 183 21.17 43.54 -63.22
CA LEU A 183 19.74 43.70 -62.98
C LEU A 183 19.04 43.85 -64.33
N ARG A 184 18.03 43.01 -64.59
CA ARG A 184 17.14 43.15 -65.75
C ARG A 184 15.70 43.36 -65.28
N LEU A 185 15.06 44.43 -65.77
CA LEU A 185 13.65 44.72 -65.53
C LEU A 185 12.85 44.51 -66.82
N THR A 186 11.85 43.64 -66.79
CA THR A 186 10.84 43.50 -67.85
C THR A 186 9.46 43.81 -67.27
N SER A 187 8.69 44.73 -67.86
CA SER A 187 7.36 45.07 -67.35
C SER A 187 6.47 45.78 -68.35
N THR A 188 5.15 45.58 -68.26
CA THR A 188 4.15 46.50 -68.81
C THR A 188 3.70 47.47 -67.72
N MET A 189 4.08 48.74 -67.85
CA MET A 189 3.65 49.80 -66.94
C MET A 189 2.48 50.60 -67.53
N VAL A 190 1.61 51.14 -66.67
CA VAL A 190 0.47 51.98 -67.06
C VAL A 190 0.49 53.32 -66.32
N ALA A 191 -0.09 54.35 -66.94
CA ALA A 191 -0.35 55.65 -66.33
C ALA A 191 -1.75 56.17 -66.69
N GLY A 192 -2.34 56.93 -65.78
CA GLY A 192 -3.62 57.61 -66.03
C GLY A 192 -3.45 58.85 -66.90
N VAL A 193 -4.27 58.95 -67.95
CA VAL A 193 -4.44 60.16 -68.77
C VAL A 193 -5.82 60.72 -68.43
N ALA A 194 -5.90 61.96 -67.99
CA ALA A 194 -7.15 62.57 -67.51
C ALA A 194 -7.38 63.95 -68.14
N PRO A 195 -8.65 64.32 -68.40
CA PRO A 195 -8.97 65.67 -68.85
C PRO A 195 -8.65 66.70 -67.76
N VAL A 196 -8.16 67.85 -68.20
CA VAL A 196 -7.81 68.97 -67.32
C VAL A 196 -8.43 70.28 -67.81
N LYS A 197 -8.77 71.13 -66.84
CA LYS A 197 -9.38 72.44 -67.02
C LYS A 197 -8.62 73.42 -66.14
N ASN A 198 -8.00 74.43 -66.75
CA ASN A 198 -7.09 75.37 -66.07
C ASN A 198 -5.97 74.67 -65.25
N HIS A 199 -5.36 73.61 -65.81
CA HIS A 199 -4.37 72.75 -65.16
C HIS A 199 -4.85 71.99 -63.89
N THR A 200 -6.15 71.92 -63.64
CA THR A 200 -6.77 71.11 -62.59
C THR A 200 -7.58 69.95 -63.19
N PHE A 201 -7.76 68.86 -62.44
CA PHE A 201 -8.47 67.65 -62.90
C PHE A 201 -9.95 67.96 -63.22
N ASP A 202 -10.41 67.64 -64.43
CA ASP A 202 -11.79 67.87 -64.83
C ASP A 202 -12.69 66.67 -64.43
N TYR A 203 -13.26 66.76 -63.23
CA TYR A 203 -14.16 65.75 -62.67
C TYR A 203 -15.48 65.59 -63.46
N GLU A 204 -15.91 66.59 -64.23
CA GLU A 204 -17.10 66.48 -65.10
C GLU A 204 -16.77 65.57 -66.29
N ARG A 205 -15.58 65.74 -66.87
CA ARG A 205 -15.10 65.03 -68.06
C ARG A 205 -14.39 63.71 -67.75
N GLN A 206 -14.17 63.34 -66.49
CA GLN A 206 -13.35 62.18 -66.05
C GLN A 206 -13.51 60.86 -66.85
N LYS A 207 -14.68 60.61 -67.45
CA LYS A 207 -14.96 59.44 -68.32
C LYS A 207 -14.26 59.47 -69.69
N GLU A 208 -13.71 60.62 -70.10
CA GLU A 208 -12.82 60.76 -71.26
C GLU A 208 -11.36 60.38 -70.94
N GLY A 209 -11.05 60.18 -69.65
CA GLY A 209 -9.75 59.67 -69.22
C GLY A 209 -9.54 58.21 -69.63
N TYR A 210 -8.29 57.83 -69.87
CA TYR A 210 -7.88 56.50 -70.29
C TYR A 210 -6.54 56.11 -69.67
N LEU A 211 -6.16 54.83 -69.74
CA LEU A 211 -4.83 54.38 -69.35
C LEU A 211 -3.94 54.35 -70.59
N ASP A 212 -2.82 55.07 -70.55
CA ASP A 212 -1.71 54.82 -71.47
C ASP A 212 -0.85 53.68 -70.91
N SER A 213 -0.28 52.85 -71.79
CA SER A 213 0.53 51.69 -71.38
C SER A 213 1.81 51.62 -72.18
N LEU A 214 2.90 51.20 -71.52
CA LEU A 214 4.20 51.04 -72.14
C LEU A 214 4.90 49.78 -71.64
N ASN A 215 5.67 49.16 -72.53
CA ASN A 215 6.49 48.02 -72.20
C ASN A 215 7.94 48.48 -72.04
N ILE A 216 8.56 48.10 -70.93
CA ILE A 216 9.97 48.34 -70.62
C ILE A 216 10.71 47.00 -70.65
N ASP A 217 11.89 46.98 -71.25
CA ASP A 217 12.91 45.95 -71.08
C ASP A 217 14.25 46.69 -70.95
N LEU A 218 14.87 46.62 -69.77
CA LEU A 218 16.14 47.27 -69.49
C LEU A 218 17.10 46.38 -68.71
N GLU A 219 18.38 46.66 -68.87
CA GLU A 219 19.51 45.95 -68.26
C GLU A 219 20.48 46.98 -67.68
N PHE A 220 20.80 46.80 -66.40
CA PHE A 220 21.82 47.55 -65.65
C PHE A 220 22.98 46.62 -65.27
N THR A 221 24.19 47.16 -65.22
CA THR A 221 25.37 46.43 -64.72
C THR A 221 26.23 47.31 -63.82
N LEU A 222 26.44 46.84 -62.59
CA LEU A 222 27.44 47.35 -61.66
C LEU A 222 28.66 46.42 -61.71
N ARG A 223 29.85 46.95 -62.00
CA ARG A 223 31.10 46.18 -61.88
C ARG A 223 31.73 46.39 -60.52
N LYS A 224 32.29 45.35 -59.92
CA LYS A 224 33.10 45.42 -58.70
C LYS A 224 34.45 46.07 -59.06
N THR A 225 34.73 47.24 -58.50
CA THR A 225 35.98 47.98 -58.69
C THR A 225 36.31 48.74 -57.40
N PRO A 226 37.56 49.17 -57.16
CA PRO A 226 37.90 49.93 -55.94
C PRO A 226 37.08 51.21 -55.71
N ARG A 227 36.42 51.77 -56.74
CA ARG A 227 35.50 52.92 -56.59
C ARG A 227 34.04 52.51 -56.31
N THR A 228 33.61 51.34 -56.78
CA THR A 228 32.23 50.84 -56.67
C THR A 228 32.05 49.78 -55.60
N GLN A 229 33.15 49.29 -55.00
CA GLN A 229 33.23 48.22 -54.00
C GLN A 229 32.12 48.32 -52.94
N ALA A 230 32.08 49.41 -52.17
CA ALA A 230 31.10 49.57 -51.09
C ALA A 230 29.63 49.45 -51.55
N ILE A 231 29.31 49.95 -52.75
CA ILE A 231 27.94 49.86 -53.31
C ILE A 231 27.66 48.48 -53.91
N PHE A 232 28.68 47.79 -54.40
CA PHE A 232 28.57 46.37 -54.76
C PHE A 232 28.23 45.55 -53.51
N ASP A 233 28.98 45.75 -52.43
CA ASP A 233 28.81 45.02 -51.17
C ASP A 233 27.43 45.32 -50.54
N TRP A 234 26.90 46.55 -50.67
CA TRP A 234 25.51 46.88 -50.29
C TRP A 234 24.43 46.08 -51.04
N THR A 235 24.70 45.52 -52.22
CA THR A 235 23.75 44.61 -52.91
C THR A 235 23.82 43.17 -52.40
N GLN A 236 24.85 42.83 -51.62
CA GLN A 236 25.03 41.50 -51.04
C GLN A 236 24.42 41.42 -49.63
N CYS A 237 24.40 42.54 -48.91
CA CYS A 237 24.10 42.68 -47.48
C CYS A 237 25.03 41.89 -46.55
N ASP A 238 25.14 42.33 -45.30
CA ASP A 238 25.74 41.51 -44.24
C ASP A 238 24.75 40.39 -43.88
N GLN A 239 25.14 39.13 -44.07
CA GLN A 239 24.33 38.00 -43.61
C GLN A 239 24.38 37.93 -42.08
N THR A 240 23.40 38.53 -41.42
CA THR A 240 23.06 38.15 -40.05
C THR A 240 22.49 36.73 -40.12
N GLU A 241 23.17 35.78 -39.51
CA GLU A 241 22.62 34.44 -39.29
C GLU A 241 21.51 34.59 -38.25
N PHE A 242 20.25 34.64 -38.71
CA PHE A 242 19.11 34.52 -37.82
C PHE A 242 19.16 33.10 -37.25
N GLU A 243 19.27 32.98 -35.93
CA GLU A 243 19.16 31.69 -35.26
C GLU A 243 17.74 31.13 -35.55
N PRO A 244 17.61 29.84 -35.90
CA PRO A 244 16.31 29.27 -36.27
C PRO A 244 15.41 29.27 -35.04
N MET A 245 14.16 29.67 -35.22
CA MET A 245 13.17 29.77 -34.14
C MET A 245 12.90 28.40 -33.50
N GLN A 246 12.79 28.36 -32.17
CA GLN A 246 12.65 27.14 -31.38
C GLN A 246 11.51 27.29 -30.36
N VAL A 247 10.89 26.16 -30.00
CA VAL A 247 10.00 26.10 -28.84
C VAL A 247 10.85 26.05 -27.57
N VAL A 248 10.59 26.99 -26.66
CA VAL A 248 11.28 27.16 -25.38
C VAL A 248 10.58 26.35 -24.28
N GLU A 249 9.25 26.44 -24.22
CA GLU A 249 8.43 25.83 -23.17
C GLU A 249 7.05 25.44 -23.72
N THR A 250 6.44 24.39 -23.15
CA THR A 250 5.03 24.08 -23.36
C THR A 250 4.31 23.92 -22.02
N THR A 251 3.12 24.49 -21.92
CA THR A 251 2.20 24.24 -20.82
C THR A 251 0.98 23.49 -21.37
N PRO A 252 0.77 22.21 -21.03
CA PRO A 252 1.60 21.36 -20.19
C PRO A 252 2.85 20.83 -20.93
N GLU A 253 3.73 20.16 -20.20
CA GLU A 253 4.91 19.49 -20.76
C GLU A 253 4.54 18.33 -21.70
N HIS A 254 5.46 17.98 -22.61
CA HIS A 254 5.31 16.83 -23.51
C HIS A 254 5.22 15.52 -22.72
N GLY A 255 4.13 14.79 -22.93
CA GLY A 255 3.82 13.54 -22.24
C GLY A 255 2.86 13.69 -21.05
N ARG A 256 2.34 14.90 -20.76
CA ARG A 256 1.36 15.08 -19.67
C ARG A 256 0.14 14.17 -19.84
N GLU A 257 -0.22 13.51 -18.76
CA GLU A 257 -1.39 12.66 -18.65
C GLU A 257 -2.54 13.41 -17.96
N ASN A 258 -3.74 12.83 -17.97
CA ASN A 258 -4.92 13.34 -17.26
C ASN A 258 -5.34 14.78 -17.66
N VAL A 259 -5.13 15.15 -18.92
CA VAL A 259 -5.69 16.37 -19.50
C VAL A 259 -7.22 16.28 -19.52
N LEU A 260 -7.90 17.29 -18.99
CA LEU A 260 -9.35 17.31 -18.87
C LEU A 260 -10.04 17.47 -20.24
N LEU A 261 -11.24 16.90 -20.36
CA LEU A 261 -11.95 16.81 -21.65
C LEU A 261 -12.48 18.17 -22.15
N GLU A 262 -12.73 19.09 -21.22
CA GLU A 262 -13.25 20.43 -21.44
C GLU A 262 -12.44 21.44 -20.61
N GLY A 263 -12.36 22.70 -21.06
CA GLY A 263 -11.64 23.77 -20.38
C GLY A 263 -10.11 23.76 -20.54
N SER A 264 -9.52 22.64 -20.99
CA SER A 264 -8.09 22.52 -21.27
C SER A 264 -7.61 23.47 -22.37
N GLU A 265 -6.59 24.26 -22.06
CA GLU A 265 -5.86 25.10 -23.01
C GLU A 265 -4.36 24.77 -23.00
N PHE A 266 -3.72 24.97 -24.15
CA PHE A 266 -2.32 24.62 -24.36
C PHE A 266 -1.54 25.87 -24.74
N LEU A 267 -0.46 26.15 -24.01
CA LEU A 267 0.44 27.25 -24.26
C LEU A 267 1.75 26.71 -24.85
N ILE A 268 2.26 27.35 -25.90
CA ILE A 268 3.55 27.01 -26.50
C ILE A 268 4.34 28.30 -26.70
N GLU A 269 5.47 28.42 -26.00
CA GLU A 269 6.34 29.60 -26.01
C GLU A 269 7.55 29.35 -26.91
N LEU A 270 7.97 30.38 -27.65
CA LEU A 270 9.09 30.33 -28.58
C LEU A 270 10.13 31.42 -28.26
N ASP A 271 11.35 31.23 -28.74
CA ASP A 271 12.48 32.15 -28.54
C ASP A 271 12.37 33.47 -29.34
N ALA A 272 11.46 33.53 -30.31
CA ALA A 272 11.22 34.70 -31.16
C ALA A 272 9.73 35.13 -31.16
N PRO A 273 9.43 36.45 -31.14
CA PRO A 273 8.08 36.94 -31.32
C PRO A 273 7.49 36.53 -32.67
N LEU A 274 6.26 36.04 -32.67
CA LEU A 274 5.56 35.46 -33.82
C LEU A 274 4.89 36.50 -34.73
N TYR A 275 4.74 36.11 -36.00
CA TYR A 275 3.83 36.76 -36.94
C TYR A 275 2.42 36.16 -36.81
N ALA A 276 1.52 36.87 -36.14
CA ALA A 276 0.12 36.42 -35.91
C ALA A 276 -0.68 36.06 -37.19
N GLY A 277 -0.21 36.44 -38.38
CA GLY A 277 -0.81 36.06 -39.66
C GLY A 277 -0.29 34.75 -40.27
N SER A 278 0.50 33.98 -39.53
CA SER A 278 0.88 32.57 -39.83
C SER A 278 0.48 31.64 -38.68
N LEU A 279 -0.68 31.92 -38.06
CA LEU A 279 -1.30 31.07 -37.04
C LEU A 279 -2.75 30.81 -37.45
N ASP A 280 -3.04 29.56 -37.76
CA ASP A 280 -4.36 29.03 -38.12
C ASP A 280 -4.40 27.51 -37.92
N GLU A 281 -5.58 26.92 -38.14
CA GLU A 281 -5.83 25.46 -38.04
C GLU A 281 -5.03 24.61 -39.07
N THR A 282 -4.21 25.22 -39.94
CA THR A 282 -3.32 24.52 -40.89
C THR A 282 -1.84 24.63 -40.54
N THR A 283 -1.48 25.53 -39.63
CA THR A 283 -0.12 25.77 -39.13
C THR A 283 0.06 25.30 -37.68
N VAL A 284 -1.04 25.24 -36.92
CA VAL A 284 -1.12 24.66 -35.57
C VAL A 284 -2.23 23.62 -35.56
N ILE A 285 -1.84 22.34 -35.50
CA ILE A 285 -2.72 21.20 -35.80
C ILE A 285 -2.87 20.32 -34.57
N LEU A 286 -4.05 20.30 -33.94
CA LEU A 286 -4.41 19.31 -32.91
C LEU A 286 -5.02 18.07 -33.57
N SER A 287 -4.49 16.88 -33.30
CA SER A 287 -4.98 15.63 -33.89
C SER A 287 -4.85 14.39 -33.00
N THR A 288 -5.60 13.35 -33.36
CA THR A 288 -5.48 11.97 -32.86
C THR A 288 -5.63 10.97 -34.02
N ARG A 289 -5.84 9.68 -33.76
CA ARG A 289 -5.93 8.62 -34.79
C ARG A 289 -7.22 7.84 -34.77
N ASP A 290 -7.85 7.68 -35.93
CA ASP A 290 -8.95 6.73 -36.12
C ASP A 290 -8.47 5.26 -36.05
N GLN A 291 -9.40 4.31 -35.96
CA GLN A 291 -9.12 2.86 -35.94
C GLN A 291 -8.20 2.37 -37.08
N ALA A 292 -8.20 3.05 -38.24
CA ALA A 292 -7.38 2.73 -39.40
C ALA A 292 -6.01 3.47 -39.42
N ASN A 293 -5.66 4.16 -38.33
CA ASN A 293 -4.47 5.02 -38.16
C ASN A 293 -4.47 6.30 -39.04
N GLY A 294 -5.63 6.68 -39.58
CA GLY A 294 -5.84 7.98 -40.22
C GLY A 294 -5.82 9.11 -39.20
N TYR A 295 -5.44 10.32 -39.61
CA TYR A 295 -5.49 11.50 -38.76
C TYR A 295 -6.93 11.98 -38.55
N VAL A 296 -7.33 12.14 -37.29
CA VAL A 296 -8.56 12.82 -36.90
C VAL A 296 -8.17 14.19 -36.35
N PHE A 297 -8.51 15.25 -37.08
CA PHE A 297 -8.20 16.63 -36.69
C PHE A 297 -9.29 17.18 -35.75
N VAL A 298 -8.87 17.88 -34.70
CA VAL A 298 -9.78 18.58 -33.78
C VAL A 298 -9.77 20.06 -34.11
N ALA A 299 -10.95 20.66 -34.25
CA ALA A 299 -11.06 22.10 -34.46
C ALA A 299 -10.55 22.88 -33.22
N THR A 300 -9.72 23.89 -33.43
CA THR A 300 -9.11 24.67 -32.33
C THR A 300 -9.21 26.18 -32.58
N ASP A 301 -9.42 26.97 -31.53
CA ASP A 301 -9.10 28.39 -31.59
C ASP A 301 -7.62 28.59 -31.26
N VAL A 302 -6.88 29.06 -32.25
CA VAL A 302 -5.43 29.35 -32.18
C VAL A 302 -5.26 30.86 -32.09
N SER A 303 -4.48 31.31 -31.11
CA SER A 303 -4.28 32.73 -30.81
C SER A 303 -2.89 33.00 -30.24
N LEU A 304 -2.55 34.28 -30.04
CA LEU A 304 -1.38 34.68 -29.26
C LEU A 304 -1.84 35.10 -27.86
N ASP A 305 -1.23 34.51 -26.83
CA ASP A 305 -1.33 34.95 -25.43
C ASP A 305 -0.32 36.08 -25.16
N ALA A 306 0.92 35.86 -25.58
CA ALA A 306 2.01 36.82 -25.61
C ALA A 306 2.58 36.93 -27.04
N PRO A 307 3.43 37.92 -27.37
CA PRO A 307 3.98 38.08 -28.73
C PRO A 307 4.72 36.84 -29.25
N ASP A 308 5.25 36.04 -28.34
CA ASP A 308 6.13 34.87 -28.46
C ASP A 308 5.43 33.56 -28.04
N ARG A 309 4.16 33.62 -27.59
CA ARG A 309 3.44 32.49 -27.01
C ARG A 309 2.09 32.22 -27.69
N ILE A 310 1.98 31.05 -28.33
CA ILE A 310 0.75 30.52 -28.92
C ILE A 310 -0.15 30.00 -27.79
N ARG A 311 -1.45 30.27 -27.88
CA ARG A 311 -2.51 29.63 -27.09
C ARG A 311 -3.46 28.88 -28.01
N VAL A 312 -3.63 27.59 -27.74
CA VAL A 312 -4.49 26.65 -28.47
C VAL A 312 -5.61 26.19 -27.54
N VAL A 313 -6.86 26.31 -27.98
CA VAL A 313 -8.04 25.88 -27.22
C VAL A 313 -8.90 24.96 -28.11
N PRO A 314 -9.21 23.72 -27.72
CA PRO A 314 -10.15 22.86 -28.44
C PRO A 314 -11.55 23.47 -28.51
N LYS A 315 -12.17 23.45 -29.70
CA LYS A 315 -13.57 23.88 -29.93
C LYS A 315 -14.60 22.79 -29.59
N GLU A 316 -14.13 21.56 -29.46
CA GLU A 316 -14.92 20.36 -29.24
C GLU A 316 -14.35 19.58 -28.04
N THR A 317 -15.22 19.00 -27.22
CA THR A 317 -14.85 18.15 -26.07
C THR A 317 -13.93 17.02 -26.51
N LEU A 318 -12.76 16.89 -25.87
CA LEU A 318 -11.79 15.85 -26.20
C LEU A 318 -12.32 14.47 -25.80
N LEU A 319 -11.92 13.43 -26.53
CA LEU A 319 -12.34 12.06 -26.25
C LEU A 319 -11.62 11.53 -25.00
N PRO A 320 -12.31 10.83 -24.08
CA PRO A 320 -11.69 10.26 -22.89
C PRO A 320 -10.75 9.11 -23.22
N GLY A 321 -9.67 8.99 -22.44
CA GLY A 321 -8.68 7.91 -22.57
C GLY A 321 -7.99 7.88 -23.93
N THR A 322 -7.75 9.03 -24.55
CA THR A 322 -7.20 9.18 -25.91
C THR A 322 -5.93 10.02 -25.89
N ILE A 323 -4.95 9.63 -26.69
CA ILE A 323 -3.70 10.36 -26.90
C ILE A 323 -3.92 11.38 -28.02
N TYR A 324 -3.41 12.59 -27.84
CA TYR A 324 -3.48 13.69 -28.79
C TYR A 324 -2.08 14.25 -29.06
N GLU A 325 -1.90 14.83 -30.24
CA GLU A 325 -0.68 15.49 -30.69
C GLU A 325 -1.02 16.88 -31.24
N ILE A 326 -0.38 17.92 -30.71
CA ILE A 326 -0.34 19.27 -31.31
C ILE A 326 0.94 19.37 -32.13
N GLU A 327 0.79 19.57 -33.44
CA GLU A 327 1.88 19.79 -34.38
C GLU A 327 1.95 21.26 -34.80
N LEU A 328 3.13 21.88 -34.61
CA LEU A 328 3.47 23.18 -35.20
C LEU A 328 4.23 22.94 -36.50
N VAL A 329 3.62 23.33 -37.62
CA VAL A 329 4.19 23.13 -38.96
C VAL A 329 5.39 24.06 -39.19
N SER A 330 6.42 23.54 -39.84
CA SER A 330 7.70 24.22 -40.07
C SER A 330 7.86 24.84 -41.48
N GLY A 331 8.94 25.59 -41.68
CA GLY A 331 9.28 26.20 -42.97
C GLY A 331 8.44 27.43 -43.35
N GLU A 332 8.49 27.82 -44.64
CA GLU A 332 7.96 29.12 -45.11
C GLU A 332 6.43 29.24 -45.08
N ASP A 333 5.70 28.12 -45.15
CA ASP A 333 4.24 28.04 -45.04
C ASP A 333 3.76 27.67 -43.62
N GLY A 334 4.69 27.42 -42.68
CA GLY A 334 4.42 27.03 -41.29
C GLY A 334 4.28 28.20 -40.31
N VAL A 335 4.55 27.93 -39.02
CA VAL A 335 4.63 28.94 -37.96
C VAL A 335 5.89 29.81 -38.15
N ARG A 336 5.73 31.13 -38.13
CA ARG A 336 6.80 32.10 -38.44
C ARG A 336 7.03 33.14 -37.36
N GLY A 337 8.30 33.46 -37.14
CA GLY A 337 8.72 34.63 -36.40
C GLY A 337 8.42 35.93 -37.16
N ARG A 338 8.42 37.03 -36.43
CA ARG A 338 8.03 38.37 -36.90
C ARG A 338 8.99 38.95 -37.93
N ASP A 339 10.28 38.64 -37.81
CA ASP A 339 11.33 39.07 -38.73
C ASP A 339 11.63 37.98 -39.80
N SER A 340 10.65 37.07 -39.98
CA SER A 340 10.57 35.98 -40.98
C SER A 340 11.38 34.71 -40.67
N GLU A 341 11.76 34.53 -39.40
CA GLU A 341 12.22 33.27 -38.83
C GLU A 341 11.19 32.15 -39.05
N VAL A 342 11.64 30.91 -39.05
CA VAL A 342 10.79 29.71 -39.21
C VAL A 342 11.28 28.62 -38.26
N LEU A 343 10.37 27.75 -37.82
CA LEU A 343 10.76 26.49 -37.17
C LEU A 343 11.62 25.66 -38.16
N PRO A 344 12.73 25.04 -37.71
CA PRO A 344 13.63 24.27 -38.59
C PRO A 344 13.12 22.85 -38.91
N ALA A 345 12.18 22.34 -38.12
CA ALA A 345 11.47 21.07 -38.28
C ALA A 345 10.14 21.15 -37.52
N ASP A 346 9.18 20.29 -37.85
CA ASP A 346 7.85 20.29 -37.22
C ASP A 346 7.96 19.93 -35.74
N PHE A 347 7.38 20.76 -34.86
CA PHE A 347 7.39 20.52 -33.41
C PHE A 347 6.12 19.78 -32.98
N ARG A 348 6.25 18.80 -32.08
CA ARG A 348 5.16 17.89 -31.68
C ARG A 348 5.02 17.80 -30.16
N LEU A 349 3.90 18.28 -29.65
CA LEU A 349 3.49 18.18 -28.24
C LEU A 349 2.45 17.05 -28.10
N ALA A 350 2.83 15.93 -27.51
CA ALA A 350 1.91 14.83 -27.23
C ALA A 350 1.39 14.90 -25.78
N PHE A 351 0.12 14.55 -25.57
CA PHE A 351 -0.49 14.44 -24.24
C PHE A 351 -1.60 13.38 -24.25
N SER A 352 -2.07 12.96 -23.07
CA SER A 352 -3.20 12.04 -22.94
C SER A 352 -4.33 12.58 -22.08
N THR A 353 -5.57 12.35 -22.51
CA THR A 353 -6.76 12.78 -21.79
C THR A 353 -7.07 11.88 -20.60
N VAL A 354 -7.77 12.44 -19.61
CA VAL A 354 -8.37 11.68 -18.52
C VAL A 354 -9.24 10.53 -19.07
N VAL A 355 -9.16 9.37 -18.43
CA VAL A 355 -10.04 8.23 -18.70
C VAL A 355 -11.35 8.43 -17.95
N ASP A 356 -12.46 8.38 -18.68
CA ASP A 356 -13.81 8.19 -18.13
C ASP A 356 -14.08 6.68 -18.02
N PRO A 357 -14.16 6.10 -16.81
CA PRO A 357 -14.23 4.65 -16.64
C PRO A 357 -15.65 4.10 -16.79
N ASP A 358 -15.84 3.16 -17.72
CA ASP A 358 -17.08 2.36 -17.89
C ASP A 358 -17.70 1.86 -16.57
N ARG A 359 -16.85 1.55 -15.58
CA ARG A 359 -17.25 1.08 -14.25
C ARG A 359 -16.15 1.34 -13.22
N VAL A 360 -16.53 1.96 -12.10
CA VAL A 360 -15.83 1.85 -10.82
C VAL A 360 -16.62 0.88 -9.92
N GLN A 361 -15.92 0.15 -9.06
CA GLN A 361 -16.49 -0.63 -7.97
C GLN A 361 -15.58 -0.52 -6.75
N VAL A 362 -16.17 -0.40 -5.57
CA VAL A 362 -15.47 -0.58 -4.28
C VAL A 362 -16.01 -1.82 -3.59
N ASP A 363 -15.11 -2.66 -3.09
CA ASP A 363 -15.40 -3.85 -2.30
C ASP A 363 -14.62 -3.78 -0.99
N LEU A 364 -15.25 -4.13 0.14
CA LEU A 364 -14.63 -4.12 1.46
C LEU A 364 -14.31 -5.54 1.91
N TYR A 365 -13.18 -5.74 2.58
CA TYR A 365 -12.77 -7.04 3.08
C TYR A 365 -12.13 -6.94 4.47
N GLN A 366 -12.54 -7.82 5.38
CA GLN A 366 -11.71 -8.25 6.51
C GLN A 366 -11.17 -9.68 6.29
N VAL A 367 -12.01 -10.55 5.72
CA VAL A 367 -11.69 -11.94 5.36
C VAL A 367 -12.41 -12.34 4.07
N SER A 368 -13.74 -12.22 4.08
CA SER A 368 -14.64 -12.41 2.93
C SER A 368 -15.02 -11.05 2.31
N GLN A 369 -15.43 -11.04 1.04
CA GLN A 369 -15.92 -9.86 0.32
C GLN A 369 -17.26 -9.38 0.86
N ASN A 370 -17.33 -8.10 1.24
CA ASN A 370 -18.55 -7.39 1.67
C ASN A 370 -19.33 -8.08 2.81
N ALA A 371 -18.67 -8.95 3.58
CA ALA A 371 -19.21 -9.58 4.78
C ALA A 371 -19.30 -8.60 5.97
N ALA A 372 -20.15 -8.91 6.94
CA ALA A 372 -20.41 -8.03 8.08
C ALA A 372 -19.13 -7.80 8.93
N MET A 373 -18.83 -6.53 9.18
CA MET A 373 -17.59 -6.07 9.80
C MET A 373 -17.53 -6.38 11.29
N VAL A 374 -16.37 -6.89 11.75
CA VAL A 374 -16.02 -7.11 13.16
C VAL A 374 -15.22 -5.91 13.68
N TYR A 375 -15.64 -5.30 14.79
CA TYR A 375 -14.99 -4.11 15.36
C TYR A 375 -13.58 -4.41 15.88
N GLY A 376 -12.60 -3.58 15.53
CA GLY A 376 -11.20 -3.73 15.89
C GLY A 376 -10.40 -4.66 14.99
N LYS A 377 -11.06 -5.40 14.08
CA LYS A 377 -10.38 -6.27 13.10
C LYS A 377 -9.96 -5.44 11.86
N PRO A 378 -8.70 -5.53 11.39
CA PRO A 378 -8.26 -4.77 10.22
C PRO A 378 -9.06 -5.07 8.95
N ALA A 379 -9.32 -4.02 8.17
CA ALA A 379 -10.04 -4.07 6.91
C ALA A 379 -9.24 -3.41 5.77
N VAL A 380 -9.51 -3.84 4.55
CA VAL A 380 -9.05 -3.20 3.31
C VAL A 380 -10.27 -2.81 2.46
N ALA A 381 -10.15 -1.73 1.72
CA ALA A 381 -11.06 -1.41 0.63
C ALA A 381 -10.34 -1.60 -0.71
N ARG A 382 -10.91 -2.42 -1.59
CA ARG A 382 -10.41 -2.70 -2.93
C ARG A 382 -11.22 -1.90 -3.93
N VAL A 383 -10.56 -1.06 -4.71
CA VAL A 383 -11.19 -0.26 -5.77
C VAL A 383 -10.78 -0.80 -7.14
N ALA A 384 -11.79 -1.24 -7.91
CA ALA A 384 -11.64 -1.70 -9.28
C ALA A 384 -12.09 -0.60 -10.25
N THR A 385 -11.22 -0.18 -11.16
CA THR A 385 -11.54 0.78 -12.23
C THR A 385 -11.43 0.07 -13.56
N GLN A 386 -12.46 0.15 -14.40
CA GLN A 386 -12.55 -0.58 -15.67
C GLN A 386 -12.99 0.37 -16.78
N TRP A 387 -12.28 0.31 -17.91
CA TRP A 387 -12.63 0.93 -19.19
C TRP A 387 -12.25 -0.02 -20.32
N LYS A 388 -12.96 0.02 -21.44
CA LYS A 388 -12.69 -0.82 -22.62
C LYS A 388 -11.67 -0.18 -23.56
N GLU A 389 -11.15 -1.00 -24.47
CA GLU A 389 -10.62 -0.51 -25.74
C GLU A 389 -11.75 0.17 -26.53
N ARG A 390 -11.48 1.38 -27.04
CA ARG A 390 -12.37 2.08 -27.97
C ARG A 390 -12.27 1.45 -29.36
N ASP A 391 -13.37 1.39 -30.09
CA ASP A 391 -13.38 0.89 -31.48
C ASP A 391 -13.20 2.00 -32.53
N ASP A 392 -13.31 3.27 -32.16
CA ASP A 392 -13.13 4.42 -33.05
C ASP A 392 -11.68 4.96 -33.13
N ILE A 393 -10.86 4.75 -32.09
CA ILE A 393 -9.47 5.25 -31.99
C ILE A 393 -8.43 4.14 -32.21
N HIS A 394 -7.30 4.44 -32.87
CA HIS A 394 -6.20 3.48 -33.04
C HIS A 394 -5.67 2.98 -31.69
N SER A 395 -5.47 1.67 -31.50
CA SER A 395 -5.09 1.09 -30.20
C SER A 395 -3.80 1.67 -29.59
N ALA A 396 -2.81 2.02 -30.43
CA ALA A 396 -1.57 2.68 -29.99
C ALA A 396 -1.73 4.17 -29.61
N TRP A 397 -2.92 4.75 -29.77
CA TRP A 397 -3.29 6.13 -29.41
C TRP A 397 -4.39 6.17 -28.32
N GLN A 398 -4.57 5.06 -27.59
CA GLN A 398 -5.47 4.98 -26.43
C GLN A 398 -4.67 4.92 -25.13
N VAL A 399 -5.28 5.39 -24.04
CA VAL A 399 -4.69 5.33 -22.70
C VAL A 399 -4.76 3.89 -22.17
N LEU A 400 -3.58 3.26 -22.13
CA LEU A 400 -3.37 1.89 -21.68
C LEU A 400 -3.30 1.77 -20.14
N SER A 401 -2.87 2.85 -19.48
CA SER A 401 -2.85 2.98 -18.01
C SER A 401 -2.72 4.46 -17.64
N TYR A 402 -3.24 4.89 -16.50
CA TYR A 402 -3.17 6.28 -16.03
C TYR A 402 -3.04 6.38 -14.50
N PRO A 403 -2.46 7.47 -13.95
CA PRO A 403 -2.32 7.66 -12.52
C PRO A 403 -3.63 8.18 -11.92
N ILE A 404 -3.99 7.66 -10.74
CA ILE A 404 -5.23 7.99 -10.01
C ILE A 404 -4.98 8.20 -8.52
N ARG A 405 -5.86 9.00 -7.91
CA ARG A 405 -5.91 9.33 -6.49
C ARG A 405 -7.27 8.90 -5.94
N ILE A 406 -7.25 8.07 -4.89
CA ILE A 406 -8.45 7.48 -4.29
C ILE A 406 -8.66 8.03 -2.89
N GLU A 407 -9.87 8.54 -2.65
CA GLU A 407 -10.42 8.82 -1.32
C GLU A 407 -11.59 7.87 -1.03
N ILE A 408 -11.76 7.46 0.24
CA ILE A 408 -12.90 6.63 0.67
C ILE A 408 -13.55 7.26 1.89
N LYS A 409 -14.76 7.79 1.68
CA LYS A 409 -15.53 8.61 2.62
C LYS A 409 -16.74 7.88 3.17
N ASP A 410 -17.17 8.27 4.37
CA ASP A 410 -18.45 7.88 4.94
C ASP A 410 -19.61 8.74 4.42
N GLU A 411 -20.83 8.38 4.80
CA GLU A 411 -22.06 9.10 4.47
C GLU A 411 -22.15 10.54 5.04
N TYR A 412 -21.11 11.00 5.74
CA TYR A 412 -20.91 12.36 6.23
C TYR A 412 -19.65 13.02 5.62
N GLU A 413 -19.23 12.55 4.44
CA GLU A 413 -18.06 13.00 3.66
C GLU A 413 -16.70 12.86 4.37
N LYS A 414 -16.63 12.16 5.51
CA LYS A 414 -15.37 11.99 6.25
C LYS A 414 -14.59 10.79 5.72
N SER A 415 -13.36 11.02 5.25
CA SER A 415 -12.43 9.93 4.92
C SER A 415 -12.12 9.09 6.16
N PHE A 416 -12.21 7.76 6.03
CA PHE A 416 -11.91 6.81 7.10
C PHE A 416 -10.84 5.78 6.74
N PHE A 417 -10.53 5.63 5.46
CA PHE A 417 -9.23 5.13 4.99
C PHE A 417 -8.29 6.32 4.70
N PRO A 418 -6.96 6.12 4.75
CA PRO A 418 -5.98 7.04 4.16
C PRO A 418 -6.19 7.23 2.65
N GLU A 419 -5.79 8.39 2.11
CA GLU A 419 -5.73 8.58 0.65
C GLU A 419 -4.74 7.60 0.01
N LYS A 420 -5.07 7.08 -1.18
CA LYS A 420 -4.17 6.23 -1.97
C LYS A 420 -3.98 6.74 -3.40
N LYS A 421 -2.76 7.21 -3.69
CA LYS A 421 -2.27 7.36 -5.07
C LYS A 421 -1.81 6.01 -5.63
N GLY A 422 -1.96 5.82 -6.95
CA GLY A 422 -1.49 4.64 -7.67
C GLY A 422 -1.70 4.76 -9.19
N ARG A 423 -1.41 3.70 -9.94
CA ARG A 423 -1.64 3.66 -11.41
C ARG A 423 -2.49 2.44 -11.76
N VAL A 424 -3.56 2.64 -12.52
CA VAL A 424 -4.43 1.57 -13.01
C VAL A 424 -4.14 1.26 -14.48
N LYS A 425 -4.22 -0.03 -14.85
CA LYS A 425 -4.07 -0.54 -16.23
C LYS A 425 -5.43 -0.94 -16.81
N ARG A 426 -5.60 -0.81 -18.12
CA ARG A 426 -6.82 -1.24 -18.82
C ARG A 426 -7.01 -2.77 -18.67
N PRO A 427 -8.21 -3.30 -18.33
CA PRO A 427 -8.36 -4.70 -17.89
C PRO A 427 -7.99 -5.79 -18.90
N ASP A 428 -7.99 -5.48 -20.19
CA ASP A 428 -7.59 -6.38 -21.29
C ASP A 428 -6.08 -6.54 -21.45
N LEU A 429 -5.29 -5.61 -20.91
CA LEU A 429 -3.83 -5.57 -21.00
C LEU A 429 -3.14 -6.33 -19.85
N LEU A 430 -3.91 -6.76 -18.86
CA LEU A 430 -3.44 -7.48 -17.69
C LEU A 430 -3.34 -8.97 -17.97
N ASP A 431 -2.15 -9.54 -17.78
CA ASP A 431 -1.99 -10.98 -17.87
C ASP A 431 -2.57 -11.71 -16.64
N LYS A 432 -2.61 -13.05 -16.70
CA LYS A 432 -3.19 -13.88 -15.64
C LYS A 432 -2.45 -13.78 -14.31
N GLU A 433 -1.16 -13.47 -14.33
CA GLU A 433 -0.35 -13.33 -13.13
C GLU A 433 -0.59 -11.96 -12.50
N GLU A 434 -0.65 -10.88 -13.30
CA GLU A 434 -1.08 -9.57 -12.81
C GLU A 434 -2.49 -9.60 -12.21
N ILE A 435 -3.40 -10.40 -12.79
CA ILE A 435 -4.75 -10.67 -12.26
C ILE A 435 -4.69 -11.49 -10.96
N ARG A 436 -3.90 -12.58 -10.89
CA ARG A 436 -3.69 -13.39 -9.66
C ARG A 436 -3.20 -12.55 -8.49
N LEU A 437 -2.38 -11.54 -8.79
CA LEU A 437 -1.72 -10.65 -7.85
C LEU A 437 -2.54 -9.41 -7.48
N GLY A 438 -3.77 -9.27 -8.00
CA GLY A 438 -4.65 -8.13 -7.69
C GLY A 438 -4.24 -6.80 -8.34
N LYS A 439 -3.28 -6.78 -9.29
CA LYS A 439 -2.82 -5.54 -9.96
C LYS A 439 -3.87 -4.87 -10.85
N LYS A 440 -5.06 -5.49 -11.00
CA LYS A 440 -6.25 -4.92 -11.64
C LYS A 440 -7.04 -3.94 -10.75
N THR A 441 -6.63 -3.80 -9.49
CA THR A 441 -7.30 -3.01 -8.45
C THR A 441 -6.28 -2.23 -7.63
N LEU A 442 -6.70 -1.15 -7.00
CA LEU A 442 -5.93 -0.52 -5.92
C LEU A 442 -6.55 -0.90 -4.57
N ASP A 443 -5.72 -1.46 -3.71
CA ASP A 443 -6.08 -1.84 -2.34
C ASP A 443 -5.67 -0.72 -1.37
N VAL A 444 -6.62 -0.27 -0.55
CA VAL A 444 -6.48 0.83 0.42
C VAL A 444 -6.57 0.25 1.83
N TYR A 445 -5.52 0.47 2.62
CA TYR A 445 -5.21 -0.20 3.89
C TYR A 445 -5.23 0.78 5.07
N GLY A 446 -5.06 0.28 6.30
CA GLY A 446 -4.90 1.13 7.48
C GLY A 446 -6.20 1.61 8.12
N TRP A 447 -7.31 0.87 7.96
CA TRP A 447 -8.55 1.09 8.71
C TRP A 447 -8.96 -0.15 9.50
N SER A 448 -9.41 0.08 10.74
CA SER A 448 -10.13 -0.90 11.56
C SER A 448 -11.41 -0.24 12.06
N PRO A 449 -12.61 -0.80 11.83
CA PRO A 449 -13.85 -0.23 12.34
C PRO A 449 -13.85 -0.16 13.87
N SER A 450 -14.33 0.96 14.43
CA SER A 450 -14.44 1.16 15.88
C SER A 450 -15.91 1.38 16.27
N SER A 451 -16.29 0.93 17.47
CA SER A 451 -17.67 1.00 17.97
C SER A 451 -18.19 2.43 18.25
N GLY A 452 -17.32 3.45 18.17
CA GLY A 452 -17.69 4.85 18.40
C GLY A 452 -18.14 5.62 17.14
N ARG A 453 -17.69 5.22 15.94
CA ARG A 453 -18.17 5.76 14.65
C ARG A 453 -18.04 4.68 13.57
N SER A 454 -19.16 4.01 13.33
CA SER A 454 -19.32 2.99 12.30
C SER A 454 -19.89 3.65 11.04
N PRO A 455 -19.10 3.88 9.97
CA PRO A 455 -19.65 4.32 8.69
C PRO A 455 -20.62 3.26 8.16
N THR A 456 -21.80 3.67 7.67
CA THR A 456 -22.79 2.75 7.08
C THR A 456 -22.66 2.62 5.56
N THR A 457 -21.95 3.55 4.91
CA THR A 457 -21.58 3.48 3.49
C THR A 457 -20.10 3.79 3.29
N ALA A 458 -19.44 3.06 2.39
CA ALA A 458 -18.16 3.44 1.82
C ALA A 458 -18.40 4.08 0.44
N VAL A 459 -18.08 5.37 0.31
CA VAL A 459 -18.10 6.10 -0.96
C VAL A 459 -16.66 6.24 -1.44
N ALA A 460 -16.29 5.46 -2.45
CA ALA A 460 -14.98 5.57 -3.12
C ALA A 460 -15.06 6.64 -4.22
N LEU A 461 -14.18 7.63 -4.12
CA LEU A 461 -14.01 8.69 -5.10
C LEU A 461 -12.68 8.47 -5.82
N VAL A 462 -12.75 8.18 -7.12
CA VAL A 462 -11.60 7.97 -7.99
C VAL A 462 -11.36 9.21 -8.82
N TYR A 463 -10.33 9.98 -8.45
CA TYR A 463 -9.87 11.15 -9.19
C TYR A 463 -8.71 10.74 -10.12
N PRO A 464 -8.53 11.38 -11.30
CA PRO A 464 -7.22 11.42 -11.93
C PRO A 464 -6.21 12.06 -10.96
N ASP A 465 -4.99 11.54 -10.93
CA ASP A 465 -3.90 12.20 -10.21
C ASP A 465 -3.21 13.22 -11.13
N GLU A 466 -2.77 14.35 -10.59
CA GLU A 466 -2.13 15.44 -11.35
C GLU A 466 -2.92 15.85 -12.63
N PRO A 467 -4.23 16.20 -12.51
CA PRO A 467 -5.05 16.63 -13.64
C PRO A 467 -4.47 17.89 -14.32
N TYR A 468 -4.85 18.15 -15.56
CA TYR A 468 -4.51 19.41 -16.24
C TYR A 468 -5.72 20.02 -16.96
N PRO A 469 -6.08 21.31 -16.74
CA PRO A 469 -5.45 22.28 -15.84
C PRO A 469 -5.50 21.91 -14.34
N GLU A 470 -4.53 22.40 -13.56
CA GLU A 470 -4.37 22.05 -12.13
C GLU A 470 -5.27 22.86 -11.19
N ASP A 471 -5.86 23.97 -11.68
CA ASP A 471 -6.81 24.82 -10.95
C ASP A 471 -8.27 24.38 -11.10
N ILE A 472 -8.54 23.38 -11.93
CA ILE A 472 -9.86 22.78 -12.15
C ILE A 472 -9.96 21.46 -11.37
N GLU A 473 -10.81 21.42 -10.34
CA GLU A 473 -11.07 20.17 -9.60
C GLU A 473 -11.81 19.17 -10.51
N PRO A 474 -11.24 17.98 -10.79
CA PRO A 474 -11.86 17.00 -11.67
C PRO A 474 -13.02 16.28 -10.97
N VAL A 475 -14.12 16.07 -11.69
CA VAL A 475 -15.24 15.25 -11.20
C VAL A 475 -14.75 13.81 -10.98
N PRO A 476 -14.82 13.25 -9.76
CA PRO A 476 -14.39 11.88 -9.51
C PRO A 476 -15.38 10.88 -10.09
N ALA A 477 -14.88 9.73 -10.53
CA ALA A 477 -15.73 8.56 -10.76
C ALA A 477 -16.08 7.93 -9.40
N ILE A 478 -17.37 7.68 -9.15
CA ILE A 478 -17.89 7.32 -7.82
C ILE A 478 -18.35 5.86 -7.80
N ALA A 479 -18.05 5.15 -6.72
CA ALA A 479 -18.70 3.89 -6.37
C ALA A 479 -19.08 3.84 -4.89
N GLU A 480 -20.23 3.24 -4.58
CA GLU A 480 -20.78 3.10 -3.24
C GLU A 480 -20.91 1.63 -2.84
N GLN A 481 -20.62 1.31 -1.59
CA GLN A 481 -20.83 -0.02 -0.99
C GLN A 481 -21.37 0.14 0.44
N SER A 482 -22.48 -0.54 0.76
CA SER A 482 -23.05 -0.57 2.11
C SER A 482 -22.17 -1.35 3.08
N ILE A 483 -22.12 -0.94 4.34
CA ILE A 483 -21.30 -1.56 5.38
C ILE A 483 -22.20 -2.14 6.47
N ASP A 484 -22.35 -3.46 6.46
CA ASP A 484 -22.99 -4.20 7.56
C ASP A 484 -21.97 -4.49 8.67
N TYR A 485 -22.45 -4.63 9.91
CA TYR A 485 -21.64 -4.91 11.09
C TYR A 485 -22.16 -6.14 11.84
N ALA A 486 -21.24 -6.90 12.42
CA ALA A 486 -21.56 -8.08 13.22
C ALA A 486 -22.42 -7.67 14.44
N SER A 487 -23.65 -8.18 14.51
CA SER A 487 -24.61 -7.83 15.58
C SER A 487 -24.13 -8.21 16.99
N ARG A 488 -23.23 -9.19 17.05
CA ARG A 488 -22.43 -9.64 18.21
C ARG A 488 -21.07 -10.09 17.67
N GLN A 489 -20.02 -10.06 18.47
CA GLN A 489 -18.68 -10.48 18.06
C GLN A 489 -17.93 -11.25 19.16
N VAL A 490 -16.75 -11.76 18.81
CA VAL A 490 -15.81 -12.38 19.74
C VAL A 490 -14.52 -11.55 19.77
N ASP A 491 -14.38 -10.71 20.80
CA ASP A 491 -13.23 -9.81 20.98
C ASP A 491 -11.90 -10.56 21.15
N ARG A 492 -11.99 -11.79 21.63
CA ARG A 492 -10.84 -12.66 21.91
C ARG A 492 -11.28 -14.11 21.86
N LEU A 493 -10.61 -14.90 21.03
CA LEU A 493 -10.61 -16.37 21.11
C LEU A 493 -9.31 -16.79 21.80
N THR A 494 -9.42 -17.64 22.82
CA THR A 494 -8.27 -18.19 23.55
C THR A 494 -8.12 -19.68 23.27
N PHE A 495 -6.89 -20.13 23.04
CA PHE A 495 -6.59 -21.56 23.08
C PHE A 495 -5.40 -21.85 23.97
N ASP A 496 -5.53 -22.89 24.77
CA ASP A 496 -4.47 -23.47 25.59
C ASP A 496 -3.88 -24.65 24.83
N TYR A 497 -2.56 -24.68 24.65
CA TYR A 497 -1.88 -25.82 24.03
C TYR A 497 -0.84 -26.48 24.93
N TYR A 498 -0.78 -27.80 24.82
CA TYR A 498 0.03 -28.69 25.64
C TYR A 498 0.83 -29.63 24.74
N ILE A 499 1.96 -30.11 25.24
CA ILE A 499 2.67 -31.25 24.65
C ILE A 499 2.32 -32.49 25.49
N ALA A 500 1.59 -33.41 24.87
CA ALA A 500 1.06 -34.62 25.50
C ALA A 500 2.04 -35.79 25.28
N GLU A 501 3.05 -35.87 26.15
CA GLU A 501 4.10 -36.86 26.06
C GLU A 501 3.59 -38.27 26.39
N HIS A 502 4.13 -39.27 25.71
CA HIS A 502 4.01 -40.68 26.08
C HIS A 502 5.20 -41.47 25.52
N SER A 503 5.33 -42.75 25.88
CA SER A 503 6.22 -43.78 25.32
C SER A 503 7.27 -43.39 24.26
N GLU A 504 6.87 -42.98 23.06
CA GLU A 504 7.75 -42.58 21.94
C GLU A 504 8.75 -41.47 22.33
N TRP A 505 8.41 -40.69 23.35
CA TRP A 505 9.21 -39.62 23.95
C TRP A 505 9.68 -39.93 25.39
N LEU A 506 9.38 -41.10 25.98
CA LEU A 506 9.58 -41.36 27.42
C LEU A 506 11.02 -41.16 27.93
N GLU A 507 12.04 -41.56 27.17
CA GLU A 507 13.42 -41.59 27.68
C GLU A 507 14.09 -40.20 27.75
N ARG A 508 13.54 -39.18 27.06
CA ARG A 508 14.15 -37.84 26.92
C ARG A 508 13.16 -36.67 26.85
N GLY A 509 11.86 -36.93 26.96
CA GLY A 509 10.81 -35.99 26.57
C GLY A 509 10.73 -35.82 25.04
N ALA A 510 9.79 -34.97 24.60
CA ALA A 510 9.76 -34.47 23.23
C ALA A 510 11.09 -33.77 22.92
N ASP A 511 11.75 -34.19 21.85
CA ASP A 511 13.04 -33.65 21.41
C ASP A 511 12.95 -32.11 21.17
N PRO A 512 14.02 -31.33 21.44
CA PRO A 512 13.98 -29.87 21.30
C PRO A 512 13.54 -29.40 19.91
N ASP A 513 13.95 -30.07 18.82
CA ASP A 513 13.55 -29.67 17.46
C ASP A 513 12.06 -29.89 17.22
N MET A 514 11.48 -30.96 17.78
CA MET A 514 10.03 -31.19 17.74
C MET A 514 9.26 -30.20 18.62
N THR A 515 9.82 -29.86 19.77
CA THR A 515 9.26 -28.86 20.70
C THR A 515 9.20 -27.48 20.04
N ASN A 516 10.30 -27.07 19.38
CA ASN A 516 10.36 -25.86 18.55
C ASN A 516 9.30 -25.90 17.42
N ALA A 517 9.18 -27.03 16.72
CA ALA A 517 8.17 -27.21 15.68
C ALA A 517 6.72 -27.09 16.20
N ILE A 518 6.43 -27.56 17.41
CA ILE A 518 5.12 -27.41 18.05
C ILE A 518 4.84 -25.94 18.38
N HIS A 519 5.77 -25.22 19.02
CA HIS A 519 5.61 -23.80 19.33
C HIS A 519 5.39 -22.95 18.07
N VAL A 520 6.19 -23.20 17.01
CA VAL A 520 6.06 -22.47 15.74
C VAL A 520 4.78 -22.84 14.99
N ALA A 521 4.32 -24.09 15.06
CA ALA A 521 3.02 -24.49 14.52
C ALA A 521 1.86 -23.77 15.22
N ALA A 522 1.82 -23.81 16.56
CA ALA A 522 0.80 -23.13 17.36
C ALA A 522 0.79 -21.61 17.11
N MET A 523 1.97 -20.99 17.01
CA MET A 523 2.13 -19.57 16.69
C MET A 523 1.64 -19.22 15.27
N ARG A 524 1.96 -20.05 14.27
CA ARG A 524 1.49 -19.86 12.88
C ARG A 524 -0.02 -20.06 12.75
N ASP A 525 -0.58 -21.04 13.47
CA ASP A 525 -2.02 -21.29 13.46
C ASP A 525 -2.80 -20.25 14.29
N ARG A 526 -2.21 -19.66 15.35
CA ARG A 526 -2.73 -18.44 16.01
C ARG A 526 -2.89 -17.30 15.01
N LEU A 527 -1.80 -16.95 14.31
CA LEU A 527 -1.80 -15.85 13.34
C LEU A 527 -2.80 -16.11 12.20
N PHE A 528 -2.76 -17.31 11.62
CA PHE A 528 -3.66 -17.68 10.53
C PHE A 528 -5.13 -17.74 10.97
N ALA A 529 -5.43 -18.27 12.17
CA ALA A 529 -6.78 -18.23 12.74
C ALA A 529 -7.26 -16.78 12.93
N ASN A 530 -6.40 -15.88 13.41
CA ASN A 530 -6.75 -14.47 13.56
C ASN A 530 -7.01 -13.78 12.22
N GLN A 531 -6.37 -14.23 11.14
CA GLN A 531 -6.61 -13.72 9.78
C GLN A 531 -7.87 -14.30 9.09
N ILE A 532 -8.52 -15.35 9.61
CA ILE A 532 -9.64 -16.02 8.91
C ILE A 532 -10.93 -16.18 9.72
N PHE A 533 -10.87 -16.23 11.05
CA PHE A 533 -12.10 -16.32 11.87
C PHE A 533 -12.68 -14.92 12.14
N PRO A 534 -14.01 -14.79 12.33
CA PRO A 534 -14.68 -13.52 12.67
C PRO A 534 -14.48 -13.15 14.15
N VAL A 535 -13.21 -13.01 14.53
CA VAL A 535 -12.75 -12.62 15.86
C VAL A 535 -11.80 -11.43 15.73
N VAL A 536 -11.67 -10.64 16.80
CA VAL A 536 -10.75 -9.49 16.83
C VAL A 536 -9.32 -9.93 17.17
N SER A 537 -9.18 -10.90 18.07
CA SER A 537 -7.88 -11.47 18.46
C SER A 537 -7.95 -12.97 18.69
N VAL A 538 -6.86 -13.68 18.37
CA VAL A 538 -6.62 -15.07 18.79
C VAL A 538 -5.37 -15.12 19.65
N ILE A 539 -5.49 -15.70 20.85
CA ILE A 539 -4.37 -15.87 21.79
C ILE A 539 -4.16 -17.37 22.03
N GLY A 540 -3.02 -17.88 21.54
CA GLY A 540 -2.52 -19.20 21.88
C GLY A 540 -1.59 -19.12 23.09
N ARG A 541 -1.86 -19.91 24.13
CA ARG A 541 -1.08 -19.96 25.38
C ARG A 541 -0.47 -21.35 25.53
N PHE A 542 0.84 -21.43 25.70
CA PHE A 542 1.48 -22.70 26.08
C PHE A 542 1.23 -22.98 27.57
N GLN A 543 0.83 -24.21 27.88
CA GLN A 543 0.49 -24.64 29.25
C GLN A 543 1.44 -25.72 29.79
N GLY A 544 2.54 -26.01 29.09
CA GLY A 544 3.52 -27.00 29.51
C GLY A 544 3.36 -28.38 28.87
N ARG A 545 4.15 -29.33 29.38
CA ARG A 545 4.14 -30.75 29.02
C ARG A 545 3.34 -31.56 30.05
N PHE A 546 2.68 -32.63 29.60
CA PHE A 546 2.18 -33.65 30.51
C PHE A 546 2.42 -35.05 29.95
N ASN A 547 2.98 -35.94 30.76
CA ASN A 547 3.18 -37.34 30.38
C ASN A 547 1.89 -38.14 30.64
N VAL A 548 1.17 -38.46 29.57
CA VAL A 548 -0.09 -39.21 29.58
C VAL A 548 0.13 -40.59 30.19
N GLN A 549 1.22 -41.27 29.82
CA GLN A 549 1.49 -42.64 30.29
C GLN A 549 1.81 -42.67 31.78
N ASP A 550 2.71 -41.83 32.27
CA ASP A 550 3.07 -41.80 33.70
C ASP A 550 1.84 -41.42 34.55
N THR A 551 1.04 -40.48 34.05
CA THR A 551 -0.20 -40.07 34.71
C THR A 551 -1.19 -41.22 34.81
N ILE A 552 -1.44 -41.96 33.73
CA ILE A 552 -2.28 -43.17 33.72
C ILE A 552 -1.72 -44.25 34.65
N CYS A 553 -0.41 -44.53 34.58
CA CYS A 553 0.23 -45.59 35.36
C CYS A 553 0.40 -45.24 36.86
N SER A 554 0.20 -43.96 37.24
CA SER A 554 0.04 -43.53 38.62
C SER A 554 -1.30 -43.96 39.23
N VAL A 555 -2.34 -44.16 38.41
CA VAL A 555 -3.70 -44.45 38.87
C VAL A 555 -3.75 -45.82 39.57
N PRO A 556 -4.28 -45.91 40.82
CA PRO A 556 -4.49 -47.19 41.49
C PRO A 556 -5.28 -48.17 40.61
N GLY A 557 -4.76 -49.40 40.47
CA GLY A 557 -5.28 -50.42 39.57
C GLY A 557 -4.57 -50.52 38.22
N ALA A 558 -4.17 -49.39 37.60
CA ALA A 558 -3.71 -49.35 36.21
C ALA A 558 -2.34 -50.02 35.98
N LYS A 559 -1.57 -50.28 37.04
CA LYS A 559 -0.27 -50.99 36.98
C LYS A 559 -0.37 -52.44 36.48
N SER A 560 -1.57 -53.00 36.36
CA SER A 560 -1.81 -54.29 35.72
C SER A 560 -1.70 -54.23 34.19
N TRP A 561 -1.89 -53.05 33.58
CA TRP A 561 -1.96 -52.86 32.14
C TRP A 561 -0.62 -53.10 31.44
N MET A 562 -0.68 -53.60 30.21
CA MET A 562 0.48 -53.94 29.38
C MET A 562 1.38 -52.71 29.16
N VAL A 563 0.76 -51.56 28.88
CA VAL A 563 1.40 -50.25 28.69
C VAL A 563 2.27 -49.84 29.88
N CYS A 564 1.77 -50.06 31.10
CA CYS A 564 2.48 -49.72 32.34
C CYS A 564 3.57 -50.73 32.75
N LYS A 565 3.74 -51.82 31.99
CA LYS A 565 4.74 -52.86 32.24
C LYS A 565 5.84 -52.90 31.17
N GLU A 566 5.49 -52.64 29.92
CA GLU A 566 6.38 -52.81 28.77
C GLU A 566 6.69 -51.49 28.02
N GLY A 567 5.96 -50.42 28.32
CA GLY A 567 5.91 -49.22 27.48
C GLY A 567 5.30 -49.53 26.12
N PHE A 568 5.54 -48.66 25.12
CA PHE A 568 5.25 -48.99 23.73
C PHE A 568 6.51 -49.54 23.01
N ASN A 569 7.68 -49.50 23.67
CA ASN A 569 8.97 -49.89 23.09
C ASN A 569 9.11 -51.42 22.89
N SER A 570 8.21 -52.24 23.45
CA SER A 570 8.15 -53.69 23.17
C SER A 570 7.54 -54.04 21.81
N TRP A 571 6.91 -53.08 21.11
CA TRP A 571 6.13 -53.34 19.90
C TRP A 571 6.94 -53.14 18.62
N SER A 572 7.40 -54.24 18.02
CA SER A 572 8.21 -54.23 16.79
C SER A 572 7.46 -53.84 15.50
N ASP A 573 6.13 -53.67 15.55
CA ASP A 573 5.33 -53.02 14.50
C ASP A 573 4.32 -52.07 15.15
N PRO A 574 4.50 -50.74 15.04
CA PRO A 574 3.58 -49.75 15.61
C PRO A 574 2.12 -49.93 15.18
N ARG A 575 1.88 -50.51 13.99
CA ARG A 575 0.51 -50.78 13.51
C ARG A 575 -0.19 -51.87 14.32
N HIS A 576 0.55 -52.85 14.85
CA HIS A 576 -0.02 -53.83 15.78
C HIS A 576 -0.26 -53.24 17.18
N ALA A 577 0.51 -52.24 17.62
CA ALA A 577 0.28 -51.58 18.91
C ALA A 577 -1.05 -50.78 18.90
N ALA A 578 -1.22 -49.92 17.90
CA ALA A 578 -2.42 -49.09 17.74
C ALA A 578 -3.69 -49.91 17.45
N ALA A 579 -3.58 -51.04 16.74
CA ALA A 579 -4.73 -51.88 16.39
C ALA A 579 -5.23 -52.79 17.54
N ASN A 580 -4.45 -52.97 18.62
CA ASN A 580 -4.80 -53.87 19.73
C ASN A 580 -5.02 -53.14 21.08
N ASN A 581 -4.62 -51.88 21.21
CA ASN A 581 -4.90 -51.05 22.37
C ASN A 581 -5.60 -49.77 21.93
N ASP A 582 -6.91 -49.68 22.17
CA ASP A 582 -7.67 -48.45 21.93
C ASP A 582 -7.31 -47.41 23.01
N PHE A 583 -6.41 -46.49 22.66
CA PHE A 583 -5.93 -45.42 23.55
C PHE A 583 -6.79 -44.16 23.50
N GLY A 584 -7.60 -43.95 22.46
CA GLY A 584 -8.47 -42.78 22.30
C GLY A 584 -9.27 -42.47 23.57
N PRO A 585 -9.97 -43.46 24.15
CA PRO A 585 -10.73 -43.29 25.40
C PRO A 585 -9.89 -42.84 26.61
N PHE A 586 -8.59 -43.13 26.68
CA PHE A 586 -7.72 -42.64 27.76
C PHE A 586 -7.18 -41.23 27.52
N PHE A 587 -6.93 -40.88 26.25
CA PHE A 587 -6.68 -39.48 25.90
C PHE A 587 -7.92 -38.66 26.26
N GLU A 588 -9.13 -39.06 25.81
CA GLU A 588 -10.39 -38.40 26.18
C GLU A 588 -10.61 -38.26 27.69
N LEU A 589 -10.28 -39.29 28.50
CA LEU A 589 -10.37 -39.24 29.96
C LEU A 589 -9.44 -38.17 30.56
N MET A 590 -8.19 -38.13 30.12
CA MET A 590 -7.20 -37.13 30.54
C MET A 590 -7.58 -35.73 30.07
N HIS A 591 -8.11 -35.64 28.85
CA HIS A 591 -8.55 -34.43 28.19
C HIS A 591 -9.79 -33.83 28.87
N GLU A 592 -10.75 -34.65 29.30
CA GLU A 592 -11.87 -34.23 30.15
C GLU A 592 -11.37 -33.65 31.49
N GLN A 593 -10.36 -34.29 32.10
CA GLN A 593 -9.76 -33.84 33.36
C GLN A 593 -9.05 -32.47 33.21
N ILE A 594 -8.42 -32.18 32.06
CA ILE A 594 -7.83 -30.87 31.73
C ILE A 594 -8.93 -29.85 31.41
N ALA A 595 -9.94 -30.23 30.62
CA ALA A 595 -11.07 -29.39 30.24
C ALA A 595 -12.02 -29.05 31.41
N ALA A 596 -11.90 -29.74 32.54
CA ALA A 596 -12.54 -29.41 33.80
C ALA A 596 -11.78 -28.34 34.62
N GLN A 597 -10.56 -27.96 34.22
CA GLN A 597 -9.66 -27.08 34.98
C GLN A 597 -9.09 -25.89 34.18
N SER A 598 -9.12 -25.92 32.84
CA SER A 598 -8.76 -24.80 31.98
C SER A 598 -9.88 -23.75 31.85
N SER A 599 -9.45 -22.54 31.51
CA SER A 599 -10.25 -21.34 31.24
C SER A 599 -10.27 -20.93 29.76
N ALA A 600 -9.54 -21.63 28.88
CA ALA A 600 -9.45 -21.29 27.46
C ALA A 600 -10.65 -21.80 26.65
N ASP A 601 -11.01 -21.07 25.60
CA ASP A 601 -12.13 -21.41 24.71
C ASP A 601 -11.87 -22.70 23.92
N ILE A 602 -10.61 -23.05 23.68
CA ILE A 602 -10.18 -24.26 22.98
C ILE A 602 -8.95 -24.86 23.68
N LEU A 603 -8.83 -26.20 23.65
CA LEU A 603 -7.67 -26.95 24.08
C LEU A 603 -7.00 -27.64 22.89
N VAL A 604 -5.67 -27.65 22.83
CA VAL A 604 -4.89 -28.30 21.77
C VAL A 604 -3.80 -29.18 22.38
N ALA A 605 -3.93 -30.50 22.26
CA ALA A 605 -2.93 -31.45 22.70
C ALA A 605 -2.06 -31.88 21.51
N TYR A 606 -0.75 -31.61 21.56
CA TYR A 606 0.22 -32.08 20.57
C TYR A 606 0.85 -33.41 21.00
N HIS A 607 0.68 -34.45 20.17
CA HIS A 607 1.06 -35.83 20.44
C HIS A 607 2.12 -36.36 19.46
N PRO A 608 2.89 -37.39 19.86
CA PRO A 608 3.83 -38.11 19.00
C PRO A 608 3.24 -38.62 17.65
N PRO A 609 4.10 -38.85 16.63
CA PRO A 609 3.67 -39.36 15.33
C PRO A 609 2.91 -40.70 15.35
N SER A 610 3.17 -41.56 16.33
CA SER A 610 2.58 -42.91 16.41
C SER A 610 1.05 -42.97 16.52
N LEU A 611 0.38 -41.89 16.93
CA LEU A 611 -1.10 -41.83 16.98
C LEU A 611 -1.77 -41.69 15.60
N GLN A 612 -1.02 -41.36 14.55
CA GLN A 612 -1.50 -41.20 13.16
C GLN A 612 -2.58 -40.10 12.98
N GLY A 613 -3.16 -39.97 11.78
CA GLY A 613 -4.02 -38.85 11.44
C GLY A 613 -3.27 -37.53 11.21
N GLY A 614 -3.98 -36.41 11.24
CA GLY A 614 -3.41 -35.08 10.99
C GLY A 614 -4.15 -33.95 11.71
N GLY A 615 -4.73 -34.27 12.87
CA GLY A 615 -5.78 -33.48 13.51
C GLY A 615 -7.02 -34.34 13.74
N GLN A 616 -7.64 -34.15 14.90
CA GLN A 616 -8.97 -34.62 15.27
C GLN A 616 -9.59 -33.67 16.30
N ALA A 617 -10.75 -33.08 16.00
CA ALA A 617 -11.59 -32.41 16.97
C ALA A 617 -12.97 -33.07 17.07
N THR A 618 -13.50 -33.12 18.29
CA THR A 618 -14.93 -33.33 18.54
C THR A 618 -15.70 -32.06 18.17
N SER A 619 -16.81 -32.20 17.44
CA SER A 619 -17.71 -31.09 17.10
C SER A 619 -18.83 -30.98 18.14
N PRO A 620 -18.73 -30.10 19.16
CA PRO A 620 -19.77 -29.95 20.18
C PRO A 620 -21.07 -29.29 19.65
N PHE A 621 -21.01 -28.75 18.42
CA PHE A 621 -22.16 -28.19 17.71
C PHE A 621 -22.54 -29.04 16.49
N GLU A 622 -23.80 -29.00 16.09
CA GLU A 622 -24.26 -29.67 14.87
C GLU A 622 -23.70 -29.00 13.62
N GLN A 623 -23.32 -29.79 12.62
CA GLN A 623 -22.89 -29.26 11.33
C GLN A 623 -24.13 -28.77 10.54
N PRO A 624 -24.24 -27.48 10.21
CA PRO A 624 -25.45 -26.93 9.62
C PRO A 624 -25.57 -27.34 8.14
N GLN A 625 -26.70 -27.96 7.80
CA GLN A 625 -27.01 -28.38 6.42
C GLN A 625 -26.92 -27.23 5.41
N SER A 626 -27.16 -25.98 5.84
CA SER A 626 -27.07 -24.77 5.01
C SER A 626 -25.65 -24.45 4.51
N LEU A 627 -24.60 -25.09 5.05
CA LEU A 627 -23.22 -24.96 4.55
C LEU A 627 -22.83 -26.05 3.54
N THR A 628 -23.70 -27.03 3.26
CA THR A 628 -23.50 -27.98 2.16
C THR A 628 -23.86 -27.35 0.82
N ARG A 629 -23.09 -27.65 -0.24
CA ARG A 629 -23.24 -27.01 -1.55
C ARG A 629 -24.10 -27.86 -2.49
N PRO A 630 -24.93 -27.24 -3.37
CA PRO A 630 -25.67 -27.99 -4.39
C PRO A 630 -24.74 -28.77 -5.33
N GLY A 631 -24.70 -30.09 -5.19
CA GLY A 631 -23.79 -30.97 -5.93
C GLY A 631 -22.80 -31.76 -5.05
N ASP A 632 -22.69 -31.43 -3.76
CA ASP A 632 -22.35 -32.42 -2.74
C ASP A 632 -23.51 -33.45 -2.71
N GLU A 633 -23.24 -34.75 -2.68
CA GLU A 633 -24.31 -35.76 -2.81
C GLU A 633 -25.18 -35.83 -1.52
N PRO A 634 -26.53 -35.76 -1.63
CA PRO A 634 -27.41 -35.61 -0.47
C PRO A 634 -27.67 -36.96 0.22
N TYR A 635 -26.70 -37.46 0.99
CA TYR A 635 -26.88 -38.67 1.79
C TYR A 635 -27.62 -38.39 3.13
N TRP A 636 -28.94 -38.30 3.01
CA TRP A 636 -29.99 -38.41 4.04
C TRP A 636 -29.63 -38.09 5.51
N PHE A 637 -30.01 -36.89 5.97
CA PHE A 637 -30.23 -36.58 7.38
C PHE A 637 -31.73 -36.78 7.76
N GLY A 638 -32.01 -36.85 9.06
CA GLY A 638 -33.36 -37.05 9.61
C GLY A 638 -34.40 -35.98 9.24
N GLU A 639 -35.68 -36.28 9.50
CA GLU A 639 -36.74 -35.28 9.40
C GLU A 639 -36.47 -34.09 10.34
N PRO A 640 -36.76 -32.84 9.94
CA PRO A 640 -36.33 -31.65 10.68
C PRO A 640 -37.24 -31.33 11.88
N ASP A 641 -36.75 -31.61 13.08
CA ASP A 641 -37.44 -31.34 14.35
C ASP A 641 -37.44 -29.84 14.77
N SER A 642 -38.14 -29.50 15.85
CA SER A 642 -38.44 -28.10 16.26
C SER A 642 -37.26 -27.35 16.98
N PRO A 643 -37.40 -26.18 17.64
CA PRO A 643 -36.65 -25.00 17.20
C PRO A 643 -35.37 -24.64 17.99
N VAL A 644 -34.26 -24.59 17.24
CA VAL A 644 -33.12 -23.67 17.37
C VAL A 644 -32.19 -23.80 18.58
N MET A 645 -32.66 -24.04 19.81
CA MET A 645 -31.75 -24.14 20.99
C MET A 645 -31.40 -25.56 21.40
N GLU A 646 -32.19 -26.57 21.02
CA GLU A 646 -31.81 -27.99 21.19
C GLU A 646 -30.95 -28.50 20.01
N ARG A 647 -30.98 -27.82 18.85
CA ARG A 647 -30.29 -28.20 17.60
C ARG A 647 -28.84 -27.72 17.46
N LEU A 648 -28.14 -27.54 18.58
CA LEU A 648 -26.74 -27.11 18.59
C LEU A 648 -25.84 -28.15 19.28
N HIS A 649 -26.25 -29.42 19.34
CA HIS A 649 -25.64 -30.43 20.21
C HIS A 649 -25.51 -31.80 19.54
N GLY A 650 -24.71 -31.88 18.47
CA GLY A 650 -24.42 -33.13 17.75
C GLY A 650 -23.56 -34.09 18.59
N ASP A 651 -22.55 -33.57 19.28
CA ASP A 651 -21.94 -34.23 20.43
C ASP A 651 -22.28 -33.43 21.70
N ARG A 652 -22.79 -34.13 22.72
CA ARG A 652 -23.12 -33.53 24.01
C ARG A 652 -21.88 -33.05 24.77
N THR A 653 -20.71 -33.70 24.60
CA THR A 653 -19.52 -33.64 25.49
C THR A 653 -19.07 -32.22 25.87
N GLY A 654 -19.31 -31.22 25.01
CA GLY A 654 -18.86 -29.84 25.27
C GLY A 654 -17.34 -29.68 25.23
N ARG A 655 -16.66 -30.61 24.53
CA ARG A 655 -15.21 -30.60 24.34
C ARG A 655 -14.82 -29.74 23.15
N ASN A 656 -14.48 -28.50 23.45
CA ASN A 656 -13.72 -27.65 22.53
C ASN A 656 -12.25 -28.11 22.54
N MET A 657 -11.94 -29.30 21.99
CA MET A 657 -10.58 -29.85 22.00
C MET A 657 -10.13 -30.39 20.65
N VAL A 658 -8.86 -30.10 20.34
CA VAL A 658 -8.09 -30.62 19.22
C VAL A 658 -7.02 -31.60 19.73
N ILE A 659 -7.01 -32.81 19.20
CA ILE A 659 -5.90 -33.76 19.27
C ILE A 659 -5.07 -33.56 17.99
N MET A 660 -3.79 -33.23 18.12
CA MET A 660 -2.91 -32.89 17.00
C MET A 660 -1.68 -33.77 17.00
N THR A 661 -1.32 -34.40 15.87
CA THR A 661 -0.13 -35.27 15.80
C THR A 661 1.03 -34.57 15.08
N THR A 662 2.25 -34.83 15.54
CA THR A 662 3.46 -34.27 14.93
C THR A 662 3.94 -35.06 13.70
N LEU A 663 3.03 -35.66 12.94
CA LEU A 663 3.35 -36.61 11.87
C LEU A 663 4.06 -35.95 10.68
N THR A 664 5.23 -36.48 10.30
CA THR A 664 5.90 -36.23 9.01
C THR A 664 5.26 -37.07 7.91
N ARG A 665 4.96 -36.48 6.75
CA ARG A 665 4.33 -37.21 5.63
C ARG A 665 5.36 -37.59 4.56
N GLY A 666 5.49 -38.89 4.30
CA GLY A 666 6.41 -39.41 3.28
C GLY A 666 7.87 -39.09 3.61
N ASN A 667 8.65 -38.70 2.61
CA ASN A 667 10.06 -38.34 2.78
C ASN A 667 10.28 -36.90 3.27
N GLN A 668 9.24 -36.21 3.78
CA GLN A 668 9.38 -34.85 4.29
C GLN A 668 10.06 -34.85 5.66
N PHE A 669 11.16 -34.12 5.80
CA PHE A 669 11.90 -33.95 7.05
C PHE A 669 11.21 -32.99 8.05
N VAL A 670 10.12 -32.34 7.66
CA VAL A 670 9.43 -31.33 8.49
C VAL A 670 8.02 -31.83 8.86
N PRO A 671 7.61 -31.76 10.15
CA PRO A 671 6.28 -32.19 10.59
C PRO A 671 5.13 -31.43 9.90
N SER A 672 4.03 -32.11 9.60
CA SER A 672 2.90 -31.51 8.86
C SER A 672 2.35 -30.25 9.56
N ILE A 673 2.30 -30.25 10.89
CA ILE A 673 1.91 -29.11 11.74
C ILE A 673 2.66 -27.80 11.40
N MET A 674 3.89 -27.87 10.90
CA MET A 674 4.66 -26.68 10.51
C MET A 674 4.20 -26.07 9.18
N LEU A 675 3.47 -26.83 8.35
CA LEU A 675 3.21 -26.52 6.95
C LEU A 675 1.72 -26.24 6.68
N THR A 676 0.86 -27.18 7.07
CA THR A 676 -0.60 -27.16 6.94
C THR A 676 -1.25 -26.42 8.11
N PRO A 677 -2.40 -25.75 7.93
CA PRO A 677 -3.09 -24.99 8.97
C PRO A 677 -3.96 -25.88 9.86
N LEU A 678 -3.37 -26.91 10.47
CA LEU A 678 -4.12 -28.02 11.07
C LEU A 678 -4.98 -27.54 12.24
N VAL A 679 -4.43 -26.79 13.19
CA VAL A 679 -5.19 -26.33 14.37
C VAL A 679 -6.33 -25.39 13.96
N ALA A 680 -6.13 -24.56 12.93
CA ALA A 680 -7.17 -23.66 12.43
C ALA A 680 -8.30 -24.38 11.66
N HIS A 681 -8.05 -25.55 11.06
CA HIS A 681 -9.11 -26.41 10.51
C HIS A 681 -9.92 -27.08 11.62
N GLU A 682 -9.23 -27.63 12.62
CA GLU A 682 -9.87 -28.29 13.77
C GLU A 682 -10.67 -27.29 14.63
N PHE A 683 -10.27 -26.01 14.69
CA PHE A 683 -11.12 -24.93 15.23
C PHE A 683 -12.43 -24.77 14.45
N GLY A 684 -12.40 -24.93 13.13
CA GLY A 684 -13.60 -24.96 12.30
C GLY A 684 -14.56 -26.06 12.73
N HIS A 685 -14.06 -27.28 12.96
CA HIS A 685 -14.87 -28.38 13.50
C HIS A 685 -15.36 -28.14 14.93
N ILE A 686 -14.55 -27.54 15.81
CA ILE A 686 -15.00 -27.14 17.16
C ILE A 686 -16.17 -26.14 17.09
N PHE A 687 -16.21 -25.31 16.06
CA PHE A 687 -17.33 -24.41 15.78
C PHE A 687 -18.36 -24.98 14.79
N GLY A 688 -18.41 -26.30 14.57
CA GLY A 688 -19.48 -26.93 13.78
C GLY A 688 -19.37 -26.75 12.25
N LEU A 689 -18.23 -26.30 11.70
CA LEU A 689 -18.07 -26.26 10.25
C LEU A 689 -17.95 -27.69 9.66
N PRO A 690 -18.74 -28.04 8.63
CA PRO A 690 -18.55 -29.27 7.87
C PRO A 690 -17.34 -29.18 6.96
N HIS A 691 -16.86 -30.34 6.49
CA HIS A 691 -15.91 -30.36 5.37
C HIS A 691 -16.52 -29.77 4.10
N THR A 692 -15.68 -29.20 3.23
CA THR A 692 -16.10 -28.65 1.94
C THR A 692 -15.02 -28.90 0.87
N PRO A 693 -15.28 -29.76 -0.15
CA PRO A 693 -16.49 -30.56 -0.35
C PRO A 693 -16.75 -31.53 0.81
N TYR A 694 -18.01 -31.92 1.00
CA TYR A 694 -18.43 -32.79 2.10
C TYR A 694 -17.81 -34.19 2.00
N ALA A 695 -17.45 -34.80 3.14
CA ALA A 695 -16.94 -36.17 3.22
C ALA A 695 -17.37 -36.84 4.54
N GLU A 696 -18.08 -37.96 4.44
CA GLU A 696 -18.73 -38.63 5.59
C GLU A 696 -17.93 -39.81 6.18
N SER A 697 -17.02 -40.40 5.40
CA SER A 697 -16.30 -41.63 5.73
C SER A 697 -14.86 -41.55 5.24
N GLU A 698 -13.96 -42.39 5.76
CA GLU A 698 -12.56 -42.38 5.32
C GLU A 698 -12.39 -42.75 3.83
N GLU A 699 -13.20 -43.67 3.32
CA GLU A 699 -13.18 -44.01 1.89
C GLU A 699 -13.70 -42.84 1.04
N HIS A 700 -14.83 -42.24 1.41
CA HIS A 700 -15.38 -41.09 0.70
C HIS A 700 -14.42 -39.89 0.77
N ARG A 701 -13.79 -39.63 1.93
CA ARG A 701 -12.70 -38.66 2.09
C ARG A 701 -11.56 -38.94 1.11
N GLY A 702 -11.11 -40.18 1.00
CA GLY A 702 -10.09 -40.58 0.02
C GLY A 702 -10.49 -40.23 -1.42
N GLN A 703 -11.74 -40.54 -1.81
CA GLN A 703 -12.29 -40.23 -3.13
C GLN A 703 -12.42 -38.71 -3.37
N VAL A 704 -13.00 -37.95 -2.43
CA VAL A 704 -13.12 -36.48 -2.51
C VAL A 704 -11.74 -35.84 -2.64
N CYS A 705 -10.78 -36.24 -1.81
CA CYS A 705 -9.43 -35.70 -1.87
C CYS A 705 -8.75 -36.06 -3.20
N GLN A 706 -8.86 -37.29 -3.72
CA GLN A 706 -8.31 -37.64 -5.03
C GLN A 706 -8.96 -36.85 -6.19
N LYS A 707 -10.27 -36.58 -6.10
CA LYS A 707 -11.07 -35.86 -7.12
C LYS A 707 -10.84 -34.34 -7.10
N HIS A 708 -10.64 -33.75 -5.91
CA HIS A 708 -10.61 -32.30 -5.72
C HIS A 708 -9.24 -31.73 -5.36
N TYR A 709 -8.23 -32.56 -5.07
CA TYR A 709 -6.84 -32.10 -4.91
C TYR A 709 -6.35 -31.39 -6.18
N LYS A 710 -5.72 -30.22 -6.01
CA LYS A 710 -5.35 -29.28 -7.08
C LYS A 710 -6.51 -28.82 -7.99
N THR A 711 -7.76 -28.91 -7.54
CA THR A 711 -8.87 -28.13 -8.10
C THR A 711 -9.02 -26.81 -7.35
N ILE A 712 -9.49 -25.76 -8.02
CA ILE A 712 -9.80 -24.48 -7.37
C ILE A 712 -11.13 -24.63 -6.64
N ALA A 713 -11.14 -24.41 -5.32
CA ALA A 713 -12.36 -24.28 -4.56
C ALA A 713 -13.13 -23.05 -5.05
N ALA A 714 -14.36 -23.26 -5.56
CA ALA A 714 -15.17 -22.19 -6.17
C ALA A 714 -15.85 -21.30 -5.12
N GLY A 715 -16.20 -20.06 -5.49
CA GLY A 715 -17.00 -19.13 -4.67
C GLY A 715 -16.26 -18.41 -3.54
N ILE A 716 -14.94 -18.56 -3.45
CA ILE A 716 -14.11 -17.82 -2.50
C ILE A 716 -13.70 -16.49 -3.14
N GLU A 717 -14.14 -15.37 -2.58
CA GLU A 717 -13.60 -14.05 -2.87
C GLU A 717 -13.30 -13.35 -1.53
N GLY A 718 -12.03 -13.03 -1.30
CA GLY A 718 -11.53 -12.68 0.02
C GLY A 718 -10.17 -12.00 0.03
N MET A 719 -9.71 -11.66 1.23
CA MET A 719 -8.43 -11.01 1.46
C MET A 719 -7.76 -11.51 2.74
N ARG A 720 -6.49 -11.93 2.64
CA ARG A 720 -5.64 -12.14 3.82
C ARG A 720 -4.96 -10.83 4.19
N VAL A 721 -5.63 -10.01 5.00
CA VAL A 721 -5.07 -8.76 5.56
C VAL A 721 -4.02 -9.10 6.64
N SER A 722 -2.94 -8.31 6.75
CA SER A 722 -1.99 -8.38 7.88
C SER A 722 -2.64 -7.90 9.18
N LEU A 723 -2.12 -8.32 10.34
CA LEU A 723 -2.75 -8.01 11.63
C LEU A 723 -2.54 -6.56 12.08
N ASP A 724 -1.56 -5.86 11.52
CA ASP A 724 -1.39 -4.40 11.59
C ASP A 724 -2.31 -3.62 10.62
N GLY A 725 -3.02 -4.31 9.73
CA GLY A 725 -3.88 -3.70 8.71
C GLY A 725 -3.16 -2.98 7.57
N ALA A 726 -1.83 -3.05 7.47
CA ALA A 726 -1.04 -2.27 6.52
C ALA A 726 -0.88 -2.92 5.13
N SER A 727 -1.12 -4.23 5.01
CA SER A 727 -0.93 -5.00 3.77
C SER A 727 -1.87 -6.20 3.68
N GLY A 728 -1.81 -6.94 2.56
CA GLY A 728 -2.55 -8.18 2.42
C GLY A 728 -2.45 -8.82 1.04
N TRP A 729 -3.17 -9.94 0.86
CA TRP A 729 -3.11 -10.74 -0.36
C TRP A 729 -4.48 -11.23 -0.81
N GLN A 730 -4.81 -11.03 -2.10
CA GLN A 730 -6.07 -11.48 -2.71
C GLN A 730 -6.24 -13.00 -2.61
N LYS A 731 -7.47 -13.43 -2.32
CA LYS A 731 -7.91 -14.82 -2.24
C LYS A 731 -9.16 -14.99 -3.10
N SER A 732 -8.97 -15.34 -4.37
CA SER A 732 -10.03 -15.41 -5.37
C SER A 732 -10.08 -16.77 -6.05
N SER A 733 -11.28 -17.33 -6.19
CA SER A 733 -11.55 -18.50 -7.05
C SER A 733 -11.45 -18.16 -8.53
N LYS A 734 -11.74 -16.90 -8.90
CA LYS A 734 -11.81 -16.44 -10.29
C LYS A 734 -10.48 -15.92 -10.80
N ASP A 735 -9.85 -15.03 -10.02
CA ASP A 735 -8.63 -14.32 -10.39
C ASP A 735 -7.38 -15.08 -9.92
N GLY A 736 -7.47 -15.76 -8.77
CA GLY A 736 -6.41 -16.58 -8.19
C GLY A 736 -5.99 -16.17 -6.77
N ASN A 737 -4.84 -16.70 -6.34
CA ASN A 737 -4.30 -16.56 -5.00
C ASN A 737 -2.99 -15.74 -5.05
N ALA A 738 -2.96 -14.54 -4.47
CA ALA A 738 -1.76 -13.70 -4.56
C ALA A 738 -0.54 -14.31 -3.82
N GLN A 739 -0.75 -15.16 -2.81
CA GLN A 739 0.34 -15.83 -2.07
C GLN A 739 0.85 -17.14 -2.69
N SER A 740 0.26 -17.63 -3.78
CA SER A 740 0.69 -18.86 -4.45
C SER A 740 0.09 -18.99 -5.85
N SER A 741 0.90 -19.34 -6.84
CA SER A 741 0.43 -19.70 -8.18
C SER A 741 -0.42 -20.99 -8.23
N GLU A 742 -0.46 -21.75 -7.14
CA GLU A 742 -1.27 -22.97 -7.04
C GLU A 742 -2.72 -22.72 -6.59
N PRO A 743 -3.67 -23.61 -6.95
CA PRO A 743 -5.09 -23.49 -6.64
C PRO A 743 -5.40 -23.19 -5.16
N LEU A 744 -6.40 -22.33 -4.95
CA LEU A 744 -6.96 -22.05 -3.64
C LEU A 744 -7.88 -23.19 -3.19
N LEU A 745 -7.72 -23.64 -1.94
CA LEU A 745 -8.48 -24.69 -1.28
C LEU A 745 -9.29 -24.09 -0.13
N ASN A 746 -10.45 -24.66 0.17
CA ASN A 746 -11.23 -24.31 1.35
C ASN A 746 -10.46 -24.72 2.63
N LEU A 747 -10.48 -23.88 3.67
CA LEU A 747 -9.98 -24.18 5.03
C LEU A 747 -10.41 -25.57 5.50
N MET A 748 -11.70 -25.88 5.35
CA MET A 748 -12.38 -27.13 5.69
C MET A 748 -12.26 -28.21 4.60
N PHE A 749 -11.26 -28.14 3.71
CA PHE A 749 -11.04 -29.21 2.73
C PHE A 749 -10.61 -30.52 3.42
N PRO A 750 -11.25 -31.68 3.16
CA PRO A 750 -11.06 -32.91 3.95
C PRO A 750 -9.64 -33.48 4.05
N CYS A 751 -8.70 -33.04 3.19
CA CYS A 751 -7.30 -33.43 3.29
C CYS A 751 -6.36 -32.22 3.21
N LEU A 752 -5.92 -31.79 4.39
CA LEU A 752 -4.88 -30.79 4.57
C LEU A 752 -3.52 -31.39 4.17
N TYR A 753 -3.09 -31.17 2.93
CA TYR A 753 -1.78 -31.61 2.41
C TYR A 753 -0.83 -30.44 2.09
N GLU A 754 -1.37 -29.24 1.90
CA GLU A 754 -0.67 -28.11 1.31
C GLU A 754 -0.23 -27.06 2.34
N THR A 755 0.54 -26.05 1.93
CA THR A 755 0.89 -24.96 2.85
C THR A 755 -0.27 -24.02 3.12
N ARG A 756 -0.29 -23.39 4.31
CA ARG A 756 -1.31 -22.41 4.74
C ARG A 756 -1.68 -21.37 3.69
N ASN A 757 -0.75 -20.99 2.80
CA ASN A 757 -0.98 -19.99 1.76
C ASN A 757 -2.03 -20.43 0.71
N LYS A 758 -2.25 -21.73 0.54
CA LYS A 758 -3.29 -22.28 -0.35
C LYS A 758 -4.67 -22.40 0.30
N TYR A 759 -4.78 -22.27 1.63
CA TYR A 759 -6.05 -22.43 2.34
C TYR A 759 -6.74 -21.09 2.64
N TRP A 760 -8.06 -21.05 2.49
CA TRP A 760 -8.91 -19.91 2.84
C TRP A 760 -10.32 -20.35 3.23
N ILE A 761 -10.96 -19.65 4.16
CA ILE A 761 -12.34 -19.94 4.56
C ILE A 761 -13.32 -19.57 3.43
N ASP A 762 -14.40 -20.33 3.28
CA ASP A 762 -15.50 -20.00 2.37
C ASP A 762 -16.38 -18.86 2.92
N PRO A 763 -16.88 -17.95 2.08
CA PRO A 763 -17.78 -16.87 2.51
C PRO A 763 -18.97 -17.34 3.35
N ASN A 764 -19.70 -18.38 2.93
CA ASN A 764 -20.86 -18.87 3.68
C ASN A 764 -20.45 -19.42 5.06
N GLN A 765 -19.30 -20.10 5.13
CA GLN A 765 -18.74 -20.58 6.41
C GLN A 765 -18.32 -19.42 7.32
N TYR A 766 -17.77 -18.34 6.75
CA TYR A 766 -17.40 -17.13 7.49
C TYR A 766 -18.63 -16.37 8.01
N ASP A 767 -19.64 -16.18 7.17
CA ASP A 767 -20.88 -15.47 7.50
C ASP A 767 -21.72 -16.23 8.53
N TRP A 768 -21.76 -17.57 8.44
CA TRP A 768 -22.39 -18.40 9.46
C TRP A 768 -21.64 -18.31 10.81
N LEU A 769 -20.31 -18.21 10.81
CA LEU A 769 -19.54 -17.97 12.04
C LEU A 769 -19.79 -16.56 12.61
N LEU A 770 -19.91 -15.52 11.77
CA LEU A 770 -20.25 -14.15 12.21
C LEU A 770 -21.55 -14.15 13.05
N GLU A 771 -22.57 -14.88 12.62
CA GLU A 771 -23.84 -14.98 13.34
C GLU A 771 -23.74 -15.86 14.61
N ASN A 772 -23.09 -17.03 14.51
CA ASN A 772 -23.24 -18.11 15.48
C ASN A 772 -22.09 -18.19 16.51
N MET A 773 -20.84 -17.87 16.12
CA MET A 773 -19.65 -18.00 16.95
C MET A 773 -19.71 -17.22 18.29
N PRO A 774 -20.28 -16.00 18.36
CA PRO A 774 -20.48 -15.31 19.65
C PRO A 774 -21.34 -16.09 20.64
N THR A 775 -22.37 -16.81 20.13
CA THR A 775 -23.22 -17.67 20.97
C THR A 775 -22.46 -18.91 21.43
N MET A 776 -21.74 -19.56 20.50
CA MET A 776 -20.97 -20.78 20.76
C MET A 776 -19.86 -20.55 21.81
N VAL A 777 -19.07 -19.48 21.65
CA VAL A 777 -18.03 -19.10 22.60
C VAL A 777 -18.63 -18.71 23.97
N SER A 778 -19.72 -17.93 24.00
CA SER A 778 -20.40 -17.59 25.26
C SER A 778 -20.96 -18.83 25.97
N HIS A 779 -21.46 -19.82 25.23
CA HIS A 779 -21.94 -21.08 25.78
C HIS A 779 -20.82 -21.93 26.36
N SER A 780 -19.71 -22.12 25.64
CA SER A 780 -18.54 -22.85 26.15
C SER A 780 -17.97 -22.18 27.42
N ARG A 781 -17.81 -20.84 27.42
CA ARG A 781 -17.40 -20.06 28.61
C ARG A 781 -18.33 -20.21 29.82
N ALA A 782 -19.62 -20.43 29.60
CA ALA A 782 -20.58 -20.68 30.69
C ALA A 782 -20.46 -22.08 31.31
N ARG A 783 -19.88 -23.05 30.58
CA ARG A 783 -19.68 -24.46 31.02
C ARG A 783 -18.25 -24.78 31.49
N MET A 784 -17.29 -23.95 31.12
CA MET A 784 -15.90 -24.00 31.57
C MET A 784 -15.76 -23.73 33.08
N ALA A 785 -14.55 -23.90 33.60
CA ALA A 785 -14.26 -23.75 35.01
C ALA A 785 -14.38 -22.28 35.47
N ARG A 786 -15.61 -21.82 35.76
CA ARG A 786 -15.83 -20.73 36.71
C ARG A 786 -15.28 -21.20 38.05
N ILE A 787 -14.04 -20.81 38.33
CA ILE A 787 -13.43 -20.88 39.65
C ILE A 787 -14.40 -20.17 40.59
N ASP A 788 -14.90 -20.87 41.60
CA ASP A 788 -15.99 -20.35 42.43
C ASP A 788 -15.47 -19.20 43.29
N SER A 789 -15.65 -17.98 42.78
CA SER A 789 -15.22 -16.75 43.44
C SER A 789 -16.01 -16.48 44.71
N SER A 790 -17.10 -17.20 45.02
CA SER A 790 -17.71 -17.14 46.36
C SER A 790 -16.84 -17.83 47.42
N SER A 791 -16.19 -18.95 47.05
CA SER A 791 -15.22 -19.64 47.93
C SER A 791 -13.97 -18.80 48.17
N ILE A 792 -13.48 -18.11 47.12
CA ILE A 792 -12.35 -17.17 47.22
C ILE A 792 -12.76 -15.92 48.01
N ALA A 793 -13.92 -15.32 47.72
CA ALA A 793 -14.41 -14.13 48.42
C ALA A 793 -14.66 -14.39 49.92
N HIS A 794 -15.02 -15.61 50.33
CA HIS A 794 -15.07 -15.96 51.76
C HIS A 794 -13.67 -16.00 52.41
N VAL A 795 -12.61 -16.39 51.70
CA VAL A 795 -11.22 -16.35 52.21
C VAL A 795 -10.66 -14.93 52.19
N GLU A 796 -10.94 -14.15 51.14
CA GLU A 796 -10.42 -12.79 50.97
C GLU A 796 -11.18 -11.74 51.79
N SER A 797 -12.50 -11.88 51.98
CA SER A 797 -13.21 -11.08 52.99
C SER A 797 -12.76 -11.46 54.41
N ALA A 798 -12.47 -12.73 54.69
CA ALA A 798 -11.88 -13.14 55.96
C ALA A 798 -10.46 -12.56 56.17
N ARG A 799 -9.59 -12.50 55.14
CA ARG A 799 -8.28 -11.80 55.22
C ARG A 799 -8.47 -10.29 55.39
N SER A 800 -9.20 -9.64 54.49
CA SER A 800 -9.44 -8.19 54.50
C SER A 800 -10.04 -7.68 55.83
N VAL A 801 -11.03 -8.38 56.39
CA VAL A 801 -11.61 -8.00 57.69
C VAL A 801 -10.67 -8.34 58.86
N ARG A 802 -9.83 -9.37 58.76
CA ARG A 802 -8.82 -9.71 59.79
C ARG A 802 -7.70 -8.66 59.85
N ASP A 803 -7.22 -8.21 58.69
CA ASP A 803 -6.10 -7.27 58.60
C ASP A 803 -6.54 -5.83 58.87
N SER A 804 -7.77 -5.45 58.52
CA SER A 804 -8.36 -4.15 58.88
C SER A 804 -8.85 -4.04 60.33
N MET A 805 -9.02 -5.15 61.08
CA MET A 805 -9.64 -5.14 62.42
C MET A 805 -8.84 -5.79 63.56
N GLN A 806 -7.52 -5.58 63.61
CA GLN A 806 -6.68 -5.93 64.79
C GLN A 806 -7.01 -5.13 66.08
N GLY A 807 -8.20 -4.51 66.20
CA GLY A 807 -8.48 -3.47 67.20
C GLY A 807 -9.80 -3.57 68.01
N GLN A 808 -10.76 -4.46 67.71
CA GLN A 808 -12.03 -4.51 68.46
C GLN A 808 -12.55 -5.93 68.77
N THR A 809 -12.91 -6.15 70.04
CA THR A 809 -13.39 -7.42 70.60
C THR A 809 -14.85 -7.78 70.28
N ARG A 810 -15.57 -6.97 69.49
CA ARG A 810 -17.01 -7.13 69.23
C ARG A 810 -17.37 -8.25 68.23
N TRP A 811 -16.37 -9.03 67.80
CA TRP A 811 -16.47 -9.92 66.65
C TRP A 811 -17.14 -11.28 66.93
N HIS A 812 -17.04 -11.79 68.17
CA HIS A 812 -17.62 -13.10 68.56
C HIS A 812 -19.15 -13.14 68.44
N GLU A 813 -19.84 -12.06 68.78
CA GLU A 813 -21.32 -11.98 68.70
C GLU A 813 -21.79 -11.88 67.24
N MET A 814 -21.00 -11.24 66.36
CA MET A 814 -21.38 -11.05 64.96
C MET A 814 -21.17 -12.31 64.12
N MET A 815 -20.07 -13.06 64.33
CA MET A 815 -19.86 -14.35 63.67
C MET A 815 -20.99 -15.34 63.96
N GLN A 816 -21.40 -15.48 65.23
CA GLN A 816 -22.50 -16.36 65.62
C GLN A 816 -23.85 -15.96 64.99
N SER A 817 -24.02 -14.70 64.59
CA SER A 817 -25.21 -14.27 63.85
C SER A 817 -25.14 -14.63 62.36
N VAL A 818 -23.96 -14.50 61.72
CA VAL A 818 -23.76 -14.81 60.29
C VAL A 818 -23.74 -16.32 60.05
N GLU A 819 -23.14 -17.10 60.96
CA GLU A 819 -23.18 -18.58 60.92
C GLU A 819 -24.61 -19.13 61.11
N GLN A 820 -25.53 -18.39 61.74
CA GLN A 820 -26.92 -18.84 61.94
C GLN A 820 -27.89 -18.37 60.85
N THR A 821 -27.55 -17.37 60.05
CA THR A 821 -28.38 -16.96 58.90
C THR A 821 -28.13 -17.83 57.66
N ASP A 822 -28.97 -18.85 57.52
CA ASP A 822 -29.18 -19.68 56.33
C ASP A 822 -28.14 -20.76 55.98
N HIS A 823 -27.72 -21.54 56.98
CA HIS A 823 -27.17 -22.90 56.74
C HIS A 823 -28.15 -23.87 56.04
N SER A 824 -29.41 -23.50 55.82
CA SER A 824 -30.41 -24.29 55.10
C SER A 824 -30.19 -24.28 53.58
N ALA A 825 -29.70 -23.17 53.02
CA ALA A 825 -29.35 -23.04 51.61
C ALA A 825 -27.94 -23.60 51.30
N GLN A 826 -27.70 -24.88 51.60
CA GLN A 826 -26.46 -25.56 51.16
C GLN A 826 -26.33 -25.49 49.63
N VAL A 827 -25.36 -24.70 49.15
CA VAL A 827 -25.10 -24.49 47.73
C VAL A 827 -24.80 -25.83 47.06
N GLN A 828 -25.61 -26.19 46.07
CA GLN A 828 -25.48 -27.43 45.33
C GLN A 828 -24.28 -27.35 44.39
N ARG A 829 -23.14 -27.88 44.83
CA ARG A 829 -21.93 -28.01 44.01
C ARG A 829 -21.96 -29.28 43.16
N TRP A 830 -21.21 -29.26 42.06
CA TRP A 830 -21.08 -30.39 41.15
C TRP A 830 -19.66 -30.95 41.21
N LEU A 831 -19.54 -32.27 41.41
CA LEU A 831 -18.28 -32.99 41.26
C LEU A 831 -18.27 -33.73 39.93
N LEU A 832 -17.29 -33.45 39.07
CA LEU A 832 -16.88 -34.35 38.02
C LEU A 832 -16.12 -35.51 38.67
N ILE A 833 -16.61 -36.73 38.46
CA ILE A 833 -15.95 -37.96 38.91
C ILE A 833 -15.62 -38.77 37.67
N SER A 834 -14.32 -39.01 37.49
CA SER A 834 -13.71 -39.61 36.30
C SER A 834 -12.87 -40.83 36.68
N GLY A 835 -12.74 -41.77 35.75
CA GLY A 835 -12.07 -43.05 36.01
C GLY A 835 -12.16 -44.01 34.83
N TRP A 836 -11.89 -45.29 35.10
CA TRP A 836 -11.94 -46.36 34.10
C TRP A 836 -12.38 -47.69 34.72
N ASN A 837 -12.83 -48.62 33.87
CA ASN A 837 -13.07 -50.02 34.23
C ASN A 837 -12.96 -50.97 33.03
N ASP A 838 -12.27 -52.10 33.19
CA ASP A 838 -12.39 -53.27 32.29
C ASP A 838 -13.56 -54.19 32.68
N GLY A 839 -14.14 -53.95 33.86
CA GLY A 839 -15.28 -54.65 34.44
C GLY A 839 -14.90 -55.59 35.58
N GLU A 840 -13.71 -56.20 35.55
CA GLU A 840 -13.17 -56.96 36.68
C GLU A 840 -12.41 -56.06 37.67
N SER A 841 -11.80 -54.99 37.14
CA SER A 841 -11.08 -53.94 37.85
C SER A 841 -11.56 -52.56 37.41
N GLY A 842 -11.19 -51.55 38.19
CA GLY A 842 -11.37 -50.15 37.84
C GLY A 842 -10.39 -49.23 38.56
N GLY A 843 -10.37 -47.97 38.15
CA GLY A 843 -9.60 -46.91 38.78
C GLY A 843 -10.37 -45.60 38.81
N LEU A 844 -10.11 -44.79 39.85
CA LEU A 844 -10.71 -43.47 40.03
C LEU A 844 -9.63 -42.40 39.98
N LEU A 845 -9.80 -41.43 39.09
CA LEU A 845 -9.07 -40.17 39.12
C LEU A 845 -9.58 -39.29 40.28
N PRO A 846 -8.84 -38.24 40.66
CA PRO A 846 -9.33 -37.25 41.61
C PRO A 846 -10.58 -36.54 41.13
N ALA A 847 -11.59 -36.44 41.99
CA ALA A 847 -12.79 -35.66 41.69
C ALA A 847 -12.44 -34.17 41.52
N VAL A 848 -13.04 -33.52 40.53
CA VAL A 848 -12.87 -32.09 40.23
C VAL A 848 -14.18 -31.37 40.52
N THR A 849 -14.13 -30.25 41.24
CA THR A 849 -15.33 -29.39 41.41
C THR A 849 -15.54 -28.59 40.14
N VAL A 850 -16.75 -28.62 39.59
CA VAL A 850 -17.12 -27.96 38.32
C VAL A 850 -18.34 -27.07 38.52
N ALA A 851 -18.51 -26.06 37.66
CA ALA A 851 -19.53 -25.02 37.81
C ALA A 851 -20.98 -25.50 37.59
N GLY A 852 -21.17 -26.67 36.98
CA GLY A 852 -22.48 -27.21 36.60
C GLY A 852 -22.38 -28.64 36.05
N PRO A 853 -23.49 -29.21 35.57
CA PRO A 853 -23.48 -30.52 34.95
C PRO A 853 -22.63 -30.53 33.66
N ARG A 854 -21.66 -31.43 33.61
CA ARG A 854 -20.95 -31.83 32.40
C ARG A 854 -21.51 -33.16 31.90
N PRO A 855 -21.44 -33.43 30.59
CA PRO A 855 -21.98 -34.64 29.97
C PRO A 855 -21.16 -35.86 30.36
N ASP A 856 -21.70 -37.04 30.10
CA ASP A 856 -20.96 -38.27 30.30
C ASP A 856 -19.97 -38.50 29.15
N LEU A 857 -18.75 -38.91 29.50
CA LEU A 857 -17.70 -39.31 28.55
C LEU A 857 -18.10 -40.56 27.74
N THR A 858 -18.92 -41.44 28.31
CA THR A 858 -19.33 -42.70 27.71
C THR A 858 -20.80 -42.96 28.02
N GLU A 859 -21.61 -43.20 27.00
CA GLU A 859 -23.01 -43.59 27.22
C GLU A 859 -23.09 -44.90 28.02
N VAL A 860 -24.10 -44.98 28.89
CA VAL A 860 -24.31 -46.14 29.74
C VAL A 860 -24.91 -47.26 28.88
N ASP A 861 -24.08 -48.25 28.52
CA ASP A 861 -24.55 -49.52 27.93
C ASP A 861 -25.70 -50.12 28.77
N ALA A 862 -26.58 -50.89 28.14
CA ALA A 862 -27.85 -51.37 28.70
C ALA A 862 -27.78 -51.74 30.21
N PRO A 863 -28.77 -51.29 31.02
CA PRO A 863 -28.61 -51.08 32.47
C PRO A 863 -28.26 -52.34 33.29
N ASP A 864 -28.46 -53.54 32.75
CA ASP A 864 -28.08 -54.81 33.38
C ASP A 864 -26.54 -55.02 33.45
N ALA A 865 -25.75 -54.26 32.68
CA ALA A 865 -24.28 -54.32 32.68
C ALA A 865 -23.59 -53.20 33.46
N ALA A 866 -24.29 -52.07 33.65
CA ALA A 866 -23.72 -50.80 34.10
C ALA A 866 -23.06 -50.86 35.49
N LEU A 867 -22.02 -50.04 35.68
CA LEU A 867 -21.43 -49.82 37.01
C LEU A 867 -22.16 -48.69 37.74
N GLN A 868 -22.14 -48.70 39.07
CA GLN A 868 -22.64 -47.61 39.88
C GLN A 868 -21.49 -46.84 40.53
N VAL A 869 -21.47 -45.51 40.37
CA VAL A 869 -20.67 -44.62 41.20
C VAL A 869 -21.50 -44.19 42.41
N ARG A 870 -20.95 -44.30 43.62
CA ARG A 870 -21.56 -43.80 44.86
C ARG A 870 -20.65 -42.75 45.51
N VAL A 871 -21.18 -41.55 45.71
CA VAL A 871 -20.59 -40.48 46.54
C VAL A 871 -21.23 -40.55 47.92
N LEU A 872 -20.41 -40.76 48.94
CA LEU A 872 -20.82 -40.98 50.33
C LEU A 872 -20.26 -39.87 51.21
N GLY A 873 -21.03 -39.44 52.20
CA GLY A 873 -20.62 -38.49 53.23
C GLY A 873 -19.60 -39.07 54.21
N LEU A 874 -19.08 -38.22 55.09
CA LEU A 874 -18.21 -38.64 56.20
C LEU A 874 -18.92 -39.55 57.23
N ASP A 875 -20.26 -39.53 57.23
CA ASP A 875 -21.16 -40.41 57.98
C ASP A 875 -21.49 -41.73 57.26
N GLY A 876 -21.12 -41.87 55.99
CA GLY A 876 -21.46 -43.00 55.14
C GLY A 876 -22.85 -42.92 54.48
N VAL A 877 -23.56 -41.79 54.55
CA VAL A 877 -24.82 -41.57 53.81
C VAL A 877 -24.52 -41.30 52.34
N VAL A 878 -25.30 -41.86 51.41
CA VAL A 878 -25.16 -41.57 49.98
C VAL A 878 -25.60 -40.13 49.71
N LEU A 879 -24.66 -39.26 49.33
CA LEU A 879 -24.93 -37.87 48.92
C LEU A 879 -25.42 -37.80 47.47
N ALA A 880 -24.86 -38.67 46.62
CA ALA A 880 -25.29 -38.88 45.24
C ALA A 880 -24.86 -40.30 44.79
N SER A 881 -25.62 -40.90 43.89
CA SER A 881 -25.20 -42.13 43.20
C SER A 881 -25.84 -42.22 41.84
N ASP A 882 -25.11 -42.72 40.85
CA ASP A 882 -25.57 -42.80 39.48
C ASP A 882 -24.84 -43.90 38.71
N LEU A 883 -25.32 -44.24 37.52
CA LEU A 883 -24.71 -45.27 36.66
C LEU A 883 -23.63 -44.69 35.75
N VAL A 884 -22.62 -45.51 35.42
CA VAL A 884 -21.56 -45.20 34.45
C VAL A 884 -21.29 -46.40 33.54
N ALA A 885 -20.74 -46.14 32.36
CA ALA A 885 -20.51 -47.15 31.34
C ALA A 885 -19.60 -48.30 31.84
N SER A 886 -20.01 -49.53 31.52
CA SER A 886 -19.30 -50.75 31.90
C SER A 886 -18.33 -51.21 30.81
N GLY A 887 -17.07 -51.39 31.17
CA GLY A 887 -16.13 -52.20 30.40
C GLY A 887 -16.63 -53.63 30.24
N HIS A 888 -16.44 -54.16 29.04
CA HIS A 888 -16.57 -55.59 28.76
C HIS A 888 -15.15 -56.18 28.80
N PRO A 889 -14.88 -57.28 29.53
CA PRO A 889 -13.51 -57.77 29.70
C PRO A 889 -12.76 -57.97 28.37
N ASP A 890 -13.44 -58.54 27.37
CA ASP A 890 -12.89 -58.78 26.03
C ASP A 890 -12.70 -57.51 25.15
N LYS A 891 -13.06 -56.32 25.64
CA LYS A 891 -12.95 -55.03 24.92
C LYS A 891 -12.02 -54.02 25.60
N GLY A 892 -11.28 -54.43 26.63
CA GLY A 892 -10.39 -53.55 27.38
C GLY A 892 -11.11 -52.60 28.33
N ALA A 893 -10.34 -51.71 28.97
CA ALA A 893 -10.86 -50.79 29.96
C ALA A 893 -11.55 -49.57 29.30
N LYS A 894 -12.86 -49.43 29.52
CA LYS A 894 -13.60 -48.21 29.17
C LYS A 894 -13.36 -47.12 30.21
N PRO A 895 -13.15 -45.86 29.81
CA PRO A 895 -13.18 -44.73 30.71
C PRO A 895 -14.63 -44.37 31.06
N PHE A 896 -14.79 -43.53 32.06
CA PHE A 896 -16.00 -42.76 32.30
C PHE A 896 -15.64 -41.42 32.95
N ALA A 897 -16.51 -40.45 32.77
CA ALA A 897 -16.53 -39.20 33.50
C ALA A 897 -17.99 -38.77 33.57
N ARG A 898 -18.49 -38.45 34.78
CA ARG A 898 -19.89 -38.11 35.04
C ARG A 898 -19.96 -37.04 36.13
N THR A 899 -20.95 -36.15 36.07
CA THR A 899 -21.11 -35.10 37.09
C THR A 899 -22.20 -35.40 38.12
N PHE A 900 -21.87 -35.17 39.38
CA PHE A 900 -22.68 -35.49 40.54
C PHE A 900 -23.00 -34.20 41.29
N ALA A 901 -24.27 -33.79 41.28
CA ALA A 901 -24.78 -32.77 42.19
C ALA A 901 -24.77 -33.34 43.62
N ILE A 902 -24.04 -32.69 44.53
CA ILE A 902 -23.98 -33.09 45.94
C ILE A 902 -24.39 -31.95 46.86
N ARG A 903 -24.97 -32.34 48.01
CA ARG A 903 -25.28 -31.46 49.14
C ARG A 903 -24.66 -32.11 50.39
N GLY A 904 -23.72 -31.44 51.03
CA GLY A 904 -22.88 -32.00 52.10
C GLY A 904 -21.44 -32.37 51.65
N GLU A 905 -20.62 -32.79 52.63
CA GLU A 905 -19.20 -33.06 52.46
C GLU A 905 -18.89 -34.54 52.15
N PRO A 906 -18.25 -34.87 51.01
CA PRO A 906 -17.95 -36.24 50.64
C PRO A 906 -16.81 -36.79 51.50
N GLY A 907 -17.06 -37.96 52.10
CA GLY A 907 -16.06 -38.76 52.80
C GLY A 907 -15.47 -39.87 51.94
N ARG A 908 -16.21 -40.35 50.92
CA ARG A 908 -15.80 -41.47 50.07
C ARG A 908 -16.47 -41.43 48.70
N ILE A 909 -15.73 -41.80 47.66
CA ILE A 909 -16.24 -42.10 46.31
C ILE A 909 -15.95 -43.57 46.02
N GLN A 910 -16.93 -44.28 45.49
CA GLN A 910 -16.79 -45.69 45.09
C GLN A 910 -17.24 -45.89 43.65
N LEU A 911 -16.58 -46.81 42.95
CA LEU A 911 -17.04 -47.45 41.73
C LEU A 911 -17.42 -48.90 42.06
N MET A 912 -18.64 -49.31 41.71
CA MET A 912 -19.23 -50.57 42.18
C MET A 912 -19.90 -51.37 41.05
N ARG A 913 -19.81 -52.71 41.17
CA ARG A 913 -20.54 -53.70 40.37
C ARG A 913 -21.44 -54.51 41.31
N GLY A 914 -22.73 -54.17 41.35
CA GLY A 914 -23.62 -54.64 42.42
C GLY A 914 -23.08 -54.19 43.79
N GLU A 915 -22.84 -55.14 44.70
CA GLU A 915 -22.24 -54.86 46.01
C GLU A 915 -20.70 -55.03 46.03
N HIS A 916 -20.06 -55.35 44.89
CA HIS A 916 -18.60 -55.41 44.80
C HIS A 916 -18.00 -54.03 44.50
N VAL A 917 -16.94 -53.65 45.20
CA VAL A 917 -16.26 -52.36 45.05
C VAL A 917 -15.02 -52.55 44.16
N LEU A 918 -15.08 -52.01 42.95
CA LEU A 918 -14.01 -52.11 41.95
C LEU A 918 -12.90 -51.07 42.19
N ALA A 919 -13.29 -49.86 42.57
CA ALA A 919 -12.37 -48.78 42.93
C ALA A 919 -12.95 -47.93 44.06
N GLU A 920 -12.07 -47.34 44.87
CA GLU A 920 -12.45 -46.52 46.02
C GLU A 920 -11.46 -45.37 46.21
N ARG A 921 -11.97 -44.15 46.36
CA ARG A 921 -11.25 -43.01 46.94
C ARG A 921 -11.89 -42.68 48.27
N LYS A 922 -11.10 -42.55 49.33
CA LYS A 922 -11.54 -42.11 50.66
C LYS A 922 -10.82 -40.82 50.99
N VAL A 923 -11.50 -39.93 51.71
CA VAL A 923 -10.82 -38.78 52.31
C VAL A 923 -9.75 -39.28 53.28
N VAL A 924 -8.56 -38.68 53.21
CA VAL A 924 -7.48 -38.86 54.17
C VAL A 924 -7.81 -38.05 55.44
N PRO A 925 -8.11 -38.70 56.60
CA PRO A 925 -8.57 -37.97 57.78
C PRO A 925 -7.45 -37.12 58.37
N GLY A 926 -7.64 -35.79 58.40
CA GLY A 926 -6.61 -34.86 58.83
C GLY A 926 -5.62 -34.42 57.74
N LEU A 927 -5.94 -34.67 56.46
CA LEU A 927 -5.24 -34.03 55.35
C LEU A 927 -5.23 -32.50 55.54
N LYS A 928 -4.02 -31.93 55.45
CA LYS A 928 -3.77 -30.49 55.41
C LYS A 928 -3.53 -30.05 53.96
N PRO A 929 -3.75 -28.76 53.62
CA PRO A 929 -3.13 -28.17 52.45
C PRO A 929 -1.61 -28.40 52.48
N SER A 930 -1.01 -28.75 51.34
CA SER A 930 0.45 -28.82 51.23
C SER A 930 1.03 -27.41 51.28
N THR A 931 2.15 -27.21 51.96
CA THR A 931 2.83 -25.91 52.04
C THR A 931 4.01 -25.88 51.09
N PHE A 932 4.15 -24.83 50.28
CA PHE A 932 5.41 -24.60 49.57
C PHE A 932 6.58 -24.47 50.56
N VAL A 933 7.76 -24.96 50.17
CA VAL A 933 8.98 -24.96 50.99
C VAL A 933 10.23 -24.52 50.22
N SER A 934 10.12 -24.32 48.90
CA SER A 934 11.18 -23.69 48.10
C SER A 934 11.16 -22.15 48.14
N HIS A 935 10.00 -21.55 48.44
CA HIS A 935 9.74 -20.10 48.41
C HIS A 935 8.68 -19.70 49.46
N GLU A 936 8.74 -18.47 49.97
CA GLU A 936 7.76 -17.85 50.88
C GLU A 936 6.84 -16.83 50.14
N ASP A 937 5.73 -16.42 50.77
CA ASP A 937 4.77 -15.44 50.22
C ASP A 937 5.48 -14.09 49.89
N GLY A 938 5.63 -13.79 48.60
CA GLY A 938 6.24 -12.55 48.10
C GLY A 938 7.71 -12.63 47.66
N ASP A 939 8.32 -13.83 47.73
CA ASP A 939 9.67 -14.10 47.20
C ASP A 939 9.77 -13.87 45.68
N VAL A 940 11.01 -13.71 45.19
CA VAL A 940 11.29 -13.76 43.75
C VAL A 940 11.40 -15.21 43.30
N PHE A 941 10.49 -15.65 42.44
CA PHE A 941 10.59 -16.93 41.74
C PHE A 941 11.24 -16.71 40.37
N THR A 942 12.32 -17.43 40.08
CA THR A 942 12.99 -17.39 38.78
C THR A 942 12.47 -18.51 37.89
N ALA A 943 12.01 -18.17 36.68
CA ALA A 943 11.49 -19.16 35.76
C ALA A 943 12.53 -20.24 35.41
N GLY A 944 12.20 -21.51 35.67
CA GLY A 944 13.11 -22.65 35.62
C GLY A 944 13.57 -23.19 36.97
N GLU A 945 13.26 -22.52 38.08
CA GLU A 945 13.44 -23.06 39.44
C GLU A 945 12.38 -24.12 39.78
N GLU A 946 12.75 -25.09 40.62
CA GLU A 946 11.85 -26.15 41.08
C GLU A 946 10.95 -25.63 42.21
N LEU A 947 9.63 -25.68 42.01
CA LEU A 947 8.67 -25.50 43.10
C LEU A 947 8.60 -26.78 43.91
N VAL A 948 8.95 -26.71 45.19
CA VAL A 948 8.89 -27.83 46.14
C VAL A 948 7.85 -27.51 47.20
N TRP A 949 7.02 -28.49 47.54
CA TRP A 949 6.02 -28.40 48.61
C TRP A 949 6.04 -29.62 49.51
N HIS A 950 5.80 -29.42 50.80
CA HIS A 950 5.65 -30.50 51.76
C HIS A 950 4.19 -30.77 52.10
N ASN A 951 3.88 -32.04 52.34
CA ASN A 951 2.68 -32.45 53.06
C ASN A 951 3.10 -33.43 54.17
N ASP A 952 2.70 -33.13 55.42
CA ASP A 952 2.94 -33.99 56.58
C ASP A 952 2.45 -35.43 56.38
N HIS A 953 1.45 -35.61 55.51
CA HIS A 953 0.79 -36.90 55.32
C HIS A 953 1.57 -37.79 54.34
N GLN A 954 2.39 -38.69 54.87
CA GLN A 954 3.10 -39.75 54.11
C GLN A 954 2.17 -40.86 53.54
N GLY A 955 0.92 -40.52 53.20
CA GLY A 955 -0.07 -41.44 52.67
C GLY A 955 0.04 -41.59 51.15
N SER A 956 0.27 -42.81 50.66
CA SER A 956 0.21 -43.12 49.23
C SER A 956 -1.20 -42.90 48.69
N GLY A 957 -1.37 -41.95 47.76
CA GLY A 957 -2.66 -41.67 47.10
C GLY A 957 -2.99 -40.19 46.92
N LEU A 958 -2.25 -39.29 47.57
CA LEU A 958 -2.30 -37.86 47.26
C LEU A 958 -1.84 -37.59 45.82
N THR A 959 -2.42 -36.55 45.23
CA THR A 959 -2.14 -36.04 43.89
C THR A 959 -2.17 -34.52 43.93
N HIS A 960 -1.38 -33.86 43.08
CA HIS A 960 -1.33 -32.41 43.02
C HIS A 960 -1.64 -31.91 41.60
N ALA A 961 -2.28 -30.76 41.49
CA ALA A 961 -2.29 -29.95 40.28
C ALA A 961 -1.63 -28.60 40.59
N LEU A 962 -0.80 -28.11 39.69
CA LEU A 962 -0.19 -26.79 39.80
C LEU A 962 -0.84 -25.85 38.79
N ARG A 963 -1.28 -24.70 39.28
CA ARG A 963 -1.87 -23.62 38.50
C ARG A 963 -1.05 -22.35 38.70
N TYR A 964 -1.17 -21.43 37.74
CA TYR A 964 -0.47 -20.16 37.70
C TYR A 964 -1.44 -19.05 37.30
N SER A 965 -1.25 -17.86 37.83
CA SER A 965 -1.92 -16.64 37.37
C SER A 965 -0.91 -15.49 37.35
N ALA A 966 -1.05 -14.59 36.37
CA ALA A 966 -0.24 -13.36 36.27
C ALA A 966 -0.92 -12.14 36.94
N ASP A 967 -2.26 -12.18 37.02
CA ASP A 967 -3.15 -11.12 37.49
C ASP A 967 -3.83 -11.45 38.84
N GLY A 968 -3.59 -12.64 39.40
CA GLY A 968 -4.24 -13.20 40.59
C GLY A 968 -5.63 -13.81 40.32
N GLU A 969 -6.24 -13.51 39.17
CA GLU A 969 -7.63 -13.84 38.84
C GLU A 969 -7.74 -14.96 37.77
N GLN A 970 -6.96 -14.86 36.69
CA GLN A 970 -7.00 -15.79 35.56
C GLN A 970 -5.99 -16.93 35.77
N TRP A 971 -6.47 -17.99 36.41
CA TRP A 971 -5.68 -19.19 36.65
C TRP A 971 -5.64 -20.09 35.42
N ARG A 972 -4.42 -20.43 34.99
CA ARG A 972 -4.09 -21.45 33.99
C ARG A 972 -3.43 -22.66 34.65
N THR A 973 -3.65 -23.86 34.13
CA THR A 973 -3.21 -25.10 34.78
C THR A 973 -1.95 -25.63 34.09
N LEU A 974 -0.81 -25.55 34.79
CA LEU A 974 0.51 -25.93 34.26
C LEU A 974 0.75 -27.45 34.33
N ALA A 975 0.17 -28.12 35.32
CA ALA A 975 0.30 -29.55 35.51
C ALA A 975 -0.87 -30.12 36.32
N ILE A 976 -1.22 -31.37 36.07
CA ILE A 976 -2.26 -32.11 36.79
C ILE A 976 -1.75 -33.49 37.24
N LEU A 977 -2.40 -34.03 38.27
CA LEU A 977 -2.21 -35.41 38.76
C LEU A 977 -0.77 -35.77 39.17
N LEU A 978 0.05 -34.76 39.51
CA LEU A 978 1.43 -34.90 39.94
C LEU A 978 1.52 -35.79 41.20
N PRO A 979 2.23 -36.94 41.15
CA PRO A 979 2.42 -37.82 42.30
C PRO A 979 3.58 -37.39 43.20
N GLY A 980 4.41 -36.44 42.74
CA GLY A 980 5.57 -35.91 43.48
C GLY A 980 5.21 -34.81 44.48
N GLN A 981 6.24 -34.36 45.21
CA GLN A 981 6.21 -33.18 46.09
C GLN A 981 6.97 -31.98 45.48
N SER A 982 7.23 -32.02 44.17
CA SER A 982 7.86 -30.93 43.41
C SER A 982 7.46 -30.94 41.93
N PHE A 983 7.69 -29.80 41.27
CA PHE A 983 7.54 -29.59 39.83
C PHE A 983 8.33 -28.35 39.38
N THR A 984 8.94 -28.39 38.20
CA THR A 984 9.62 -27.22 37.59
C THR A 984 8.73 -26.66 36.47
N PRO A 985 8.11 -25.48 36.64
CA PRO A 985 7.39 -24.80 35.57
C PRO A 985 8.29 -24.50 34.36
N GLU A 986 7.83 -24.82 33.15
CA GLU A 986 8.56 -24.46 31.94
C GLU A 986 8.51 -22.94 31.73
N MET A 987 9.65 -22.34 31.41
CA MET A 987 9.82 -20.88 31.30
C MET A 987 8.84 -20.23 30.30
N SER A 988 8.54 -20.92 29.18
CA SER A 988 7.57 -20.51 28.16
C SER A 988 6.10 -20.63 28.59
N SER A 989 5.81 -21.26 29.73
CA SER A 989 4.49 -21.34 30.35
C SER A 989 4.27 -20.29 31.46
N LEU A 990 5.24 -19.40 31.68
CA LEU A 990 5.22 -18.30 32.65
C LEU A 990 5.21 -16.95 31.92
N THR A 991 4.46 -15.98 32.44
CA THR A 991 4.28 -14.66 31.81
C THR A 991 4.15 -13.60 32.90
N PRO A 992 4.99 -12.54 32.94
CA PRO A 992 4.94 -11.51 33.98
C PRO A 992 3.57 -10.83 34.17
N GLY A 993 3.40 -10.20 35.33
CA GLY A 993 2.22 -9.43 35.71
C GLY A 993 2.37 -8.87 37.13
N ASP A 994 1.44 -8.01 37.56
CA ASP A 994 1.54 -7.30 38.84
C ASP A 994 1.19 -8.15 40.07
N SER A 995 0.45 -9.25 39.86
CA SER A 995 -0.16 -10.08 40.90
C SER A 995 0.15 -11.57 40.69
N VAL A 996 1.40 -11.89 40.33
CA VAL A 996 1.79 -13.27 40.02
C VAL A 996 1.61 -14.18 41.23
N ALA A 997 1.00 -15.34 41.02
CA ALA A 997 0.88 -16.37 42.03
C ALA A 997 0.85 -17.78 41.42
N PHE A 998 1.38 -18.74 42.17
CA PHE A 998 1.15 -20.17 41.98
C PHE A 998 0.02 -20.66 42.89
N GLU A 999 -0.75 -21.63 42.43
CA GLU A 999 -1.84 -22.26 43.17
C GLU A 999 -1.70 -23.78 43.08
N LEU A 1000 -1.35 -24.39 44.22
CA LEU A 1000 -1.17 -25.81 44.39
C LEU A 1000 -2.47 -26.44 44.91
N VAL A 1001 -3.13 -27.23 44.08
CA VAL A 1001 -4.33 -27.98 44.42
C VAL A 1001 -3.91 -29.38 44.86
N THR A 1002 -3.87 -29.63 46.17
CA THR A 1002 -3.59 -30.95 46.77
C THR A 1002 -4.89 -31.74 46.90
N SER A 1003 -4.97 -32.97 46.40
CA SER A 1003 -6.18 -33.80 46.46
C SER A 1003 -5.87 -35.25 46.88
N ASP A 1004 -6.67 -35.79 47.80
CA ASP A 1004 -6.72 -37.25 48.09
C ASP A 1004 -7.59 -38.04 47.09
N GLY A 1005 -8.27 -37.31 46.21
CA GLY A 1005 -9.18 -37.81 45.19
C GLY A 1005 -10.65 -37.72 45.56
N VAL A 1006 -10.99 -37.27 46.78
CA VAL A 1006 -12.36 -36.95 47.22
C VAL A 1006 -12.50 -35.49 47.62
N ARG A 1007 -11.51 -34.95 48.36
CA ARG A 1007 -11.42 -33.52 48.70
C ARG A 1007 -10.11 -32.92 48.18
N SER A 1008 -10.21 -31.69 47.69
CA SER A 1008 -9.08 -30.84 47.34
C SER A 1008 -8.87 -29.73 48.38
N PHE A 1009 -7.61 -29.37 48.58
CA PHE A 1009 -7.16 -28.21 49.33
C PHE A 1009 -6.31 -27.33 48.42
N VAL A 1010 -6.44 -26.02 48.56
CA VAL A 1010 -5.79 -25.03 47.70
C VAL A 1010 -4.80 -24.23 48.54
N THR A 1011 -3.53 -24.25 48.14
CA THR A 1011 -2.48 -23.39 48.71
C THR A 1011 -2.02 -22.43 47.62
N ARG A 1012 -2.09 -21.12 47.89
CA ARG A 1012 -1.51 -20.09 47.02
C ARG A 1012 -0.13 -19.68 47.53
N LEU A 1013 0.74 -19.34 46.60
CA LEU A 1013 2.05 -18.73 46.81
C LEU A 1013 2.13 -17.52 45.86
N PRO A 1014 1.82 -16.31 46.34
CA PRO A 1014 2.13 -15.08 45.62
C PRO A 1014 3.64 -14.91 45.50
N VAL A 1015 4.13 -14.54 44.32
CA VAL A 1015 5.56 -14.36 44.04
C VAL A 1015 5.78 -13.12 43.17
N LYS A 1016 7.00 -12.61 43.16
CA LYS A 1016 7.50 -11.78 42.06
C LYS A 1016 8.11 -12.72 41.03
N LEU A 1017 7.59 -12.73 39.82
CA LEU A 1017 8.17 -13.56 38.76
C LEU A 1017 9.32 -12.84 38.08
N SER A 1018 10.51 -13.44 38.16
CA SER A 1018 11.64 -13.14 37.28
C SER A 1018 11.61 -14.15 36.14
N VAL A 1019 11.25 -13.73 34.92
CA VAL A 1019 11.44 -14.56 33.71
C VAL A 1019 12.76 -14.14 33.07
N PRO A 1020 13.83 -14.97 33.13
CA PRO A 1020 15.08 -14.62 32.47
C PRO A 1020 14.83 -14.52 30.96
N PHE A 1021 15.05 -13.35 30.37
CA PHE A 1021 14.72 -13.10 28.97
C PHE A 1021 15.56 -14.00 28.06
N ALA A 1022 14.90 -14.88 27.29
CA ALA A 1022 15.54 -16.03 26.66
C ALA A 1022 14.79 -16.52 25.41
N PRO A 1023 15.49 -17.19 24.47
CA PRO A 1023 14.84 -17.83 23.33
C PRO A 1023 14.00 -19.03 23.77
N VAL A 1024 12.74 -19.05 23.37
CA VAL A 1024 11.84 -20.21 23.43
C VAL A 1024 12.12 -21.14 22.25
N ALA A 1025 12.32 -20.58 21.05
CA ALA A 1025 12.62 -21.33 19.85
C ALA A 1025 13.46 -20.49 18.87
N MET A 1026 14.30 -21.14 18.08
CA MET A 1026 15.22 -20.49 17.13
C MET A 1026 15.26 -21.30 15.84
N TRP A 1027 15.15 -20.66 14.67
CA TRP A 1027 15.24 -21.36 13.40
C TRP A 1027 15.76 -20.48 12.26
N PRO A 1028 16.59 -21.02 11.34
CA PRO A 1028 16.80 -20.41 10.04
C PRO A 1028 15.56 -20.62 9.17
N THR A 1029 15.15 -19.56 8.48
CA THR A 1029 14.26 -19.67 7.30
C THR A 1029 15.13 -19.84 6.04
N GLY A 1030 14.59 -20.52 5.01
CA GLY A 1030 15.26 -20.66 3.72
C GLY A 1030 16.19 -21.87 3.52
N HIS A 1031 16.27 -22.85 4.44
CA HIS A 1031 17.17 -24.00 4.26
C HIS A 1031 16.80 -24.84 3.00
N PRO A 1032 17.72 -25.01 2.02
CA PRO A 1032 17.36 -25.57 0.70
C PRO A 1032 17.30 -27.11 0.70
N GLN A 1033 16.16 -27.69 1.07
CA GLN A 1033 15.79 -29.06 0.70
C GLN A 1033 14.75 -29.04 -0.44
N ARG A 1034 14.98 -29.88 -1.46
CA ARG A 1034 14.56 -29.60 -2.85
C ARG A 1034 13.05 -29.56 -3.14
N ASP A 1035 12.21 -30.12 -2.27
CA ASP A 1035 10.76 -30.15 -2.45
C ASP A 1035 10.02 -29.09 -1.59
N ALA A 1036 10.75 -28.28 -0.80
CA ALA A 1036 10.20 -27.28 0.11
C ALA A 1036 9.92 -25.91 -0.55
N ALA A 1037 9.50 -25.87 -1.82
CA ALA A 1037 9.34 -24.64 -2.61
C ALA A 1037 8.38 -23.59 -1.98
N ALA A 1038 7.47 -24.02 -1.09
CA ALA A 1038 6.58 -23.13 -0.34
C ALA A 1038 7.16 -22.60 1.00
N PHE A 1039 8.44 -22.87 1.27
CA PHE A 1039 9.25 -22.31 2.37
C PHE A 1039 10.53 -21.63 1.86
N ALA A 1040 10.62 -21.44 0.53
CA ALA A 1040 11.80 -20.93 -0.16
C ALA A 1040 11.86 -19.39 -0.25
N GLY A 1041 10.89 -18.67 0.34
CA GLY A 1041 11.15 -17.39 0.97
C GLY A 1041 11.29 -17.63 2.48
N TYR A 1042 12.31 -17.17 3.19
CA TYR A 1042 13.30 -16.14 2.85
C TYR A 1042 14.67 -16.51 3.43
N GLY A 1043 15.75 -15.94 2.90
CA GLY A 1043 17.08 -16.01 3.51
C GLY A 1043 17.14 -15.13 4.75
N SER A 1044 16.66 -15.63 5.89
CA SER A 1044 16.56 -14.91 7.16
C SER A 1044 16.63 -15.87 8.35
N ALA A 1045 16.81 -15.34 9.55
CA ALA A 1045 16.67 -16.11 10.79
C ALA A 1045 15.57 -15.54 11.69
N THR A 1046 14.90 -16.43 12.44
CA THR A 1046 13.87 -16.06 13.40
C THR A 1046 14.22 -16.57 14.80
N VAL A 1047 13.99 -15.72 15.80
CA VAL A 1047 14.03 -16.05 17.22
C VAL A 1047 12.64 -15.79 17.80
N LEU A 1048 12.04 -16.77 18.46
CA LEU A 1048 10.91 -16.57 19.35
C LEU A 1048 11.44 -16.48 20.78
N LEU A 1049 11.15 -15.38 21.47
CA LEU A 1049 11.54 -15.11 22.85
C LEU A 1049 10.37 -15.35 23.80
N ASN A 1050 10.65 -15.44 25.10
CA ASN A 1050 9.66 -15.66 26.16
C ASN A 1050 8.93 -14.38 26.63
N ALA A 1051 9.35 -13.21 26.15
CA ALA A 1051 8.73 -11.91 26.42
C ALA A 1051 8.78 -11.00 25.18
N PRO A 1052 7.93 -9.96 25.10
CA PRO A 1052 8.04 -8.94 24.05
C PRO A 1052 9.34 -8.13 24.18
N ILE A 1053 9.92 -7.73 23.04
CA ILE A 1053 11.16 -6.93 22.96
C ILE A 1053 10.90 -5.44 23.20
N GLN A 1054 11.82 -4.78 23.91
CA GLN A 1054 11.94 -3.33 23.99
C GLN A 1054 12.56 -2.79 22.69
N VAL A 1055 11.78 -2.08 21.87
CA VAL A 1055 12.09 -1.75 20.46
C VAL A 1055 13.34 -0.86 20.30
N ASP A 1056 13.67 -0.05 21.31
CA ASP A 1056 14.86 0.78 21.36
C ASP A 1056 16.17 -0.01 21.56
N THR A 1057 16.09 -1.28 21.99
CA THR A 1057 17.25 -2.17 22.19
C THR A 1057 17.56 -3.07 20.98
N LEU A 1058 16.92 -2.83 19.84
CA LEU A 1058 17.16 -3.59 18.59
C LEU A 1058 18.56 -3.33 17.97
N ASP A 1059 19.36 -2.41 18.51
CA ASP A 1059 20.77 -2.25 18.12
C ASP A 1059 21.67 -3.42 18.61
N ALA A 1060 21.21 -4.19 19.59
CA ALA A 1060 21.78 -5.47 20.00
C ALA A 1060 21.54 -6.61 18.98
N VAL A 1061 20.80 -6.36 17.90
CA VAL A 1061 20.61 -7.29 16.78
C VAL A 1061 21.64 -6.99 15.70
N ARG A 1062 22.42 -8.00 15.30
CA ARG A 1062 23.51 -7.84 14.32
C ARG A 1062 23.53 -9.01 13.35
N LEU A 1063 23.34 -8.72 12.06
CA LEU A 1063 23.61 -9.70 11.02
C LEU A 1063 25.06 -9.59 10.53
N LEU A 1064 25.80 -10.70 10.55
CA LEU A 1064 27.15 -10.81 9.99
C LEU A 1064 27.15 -11.61 8.69
N SER A 1065 28.13 -11.36 7.83
CA SER A 1065 28.61 -12.30 6.81
C SER A 1065 30.13 -12.14 6.63
N GLU A 1066 30.86 -13.23 6.41
CA GLU A 1066 32.34 -13.26 6.41
C GLU A 1066 32.98 -12.61 7.67
N GLY A 1067 32.27 -12.59 8.79
CA GLY A 1067 32.68 -11.89 10.03
C GLY A 1067 32.54 -10.36 10.01
N LYS A 1068 31.93 -9.77 8.97
CA LYS A 1068 31.62 -8.34 8.84
C LYS A 1068 30.13 -8.09 9.08
N VAL A 1069 29.76 -6.98 9.72
CA VAL A 1069 28.35 -6.57 9.83
C VAL A 1069 27.80 -6.19 8.46
N VAL A 1070 26.62 -6.69 8.11
CA VAL A 1070 25.90 -6.35 6.87
C VAL A 1070 24.63 -5.54 7.16
N ALA A 1071 24.13 -4.83 6.15
CA ALA A 1071 22.81 -4.20 6.23
C ALA A 1071 21.73 -5.28 6.37
N HIS A 1072 20.81 -5.06 7.29
CA HIS A 1072 19.74 -5.99 7.62
C HIS A 1072 18.51 -5.25 8.13
N GLU A 1073 17.36 -5.86 7.92
CA GLU A 1073 16.07 -5.43 8.42
C GLU A 1073 15.66 -6.32 9.61
N VAL A 1074 15.06 -5.69 10.62
CA VAL A 1074 14.60 -6.35 11.85
C VAL A 1074 13.11 -6.15 11.96
N MET A 1075 12.37 -7.24 12.08
CA MET A 1075 10.91 -7.26 12.10
C MET A 1075 10.42 -7.98 13.35
N LEU A 1076 9.45 -7.38 14.03
CA LEU A 1076 8.75 -7.97 15.17
C LEU A 1076 7.37 -8.47 14.73
N ASP A 1077 6.85 -9.54 15.33
CA ASP A 1077 5.42 -9.88 15.22
C ASP A 1077 4.56 -9.00 16.14
N ASP A 1078 3.24 -9.14 16.04
CA ASP A 1078 2.27 -8.35 16.82
C ASP A 1078 2.34 -8.61 18.34
N THR A 1079 3.07 -9.64 18.79
CA THR A 1079 3.37 -9.84 20.23
C THR A 1079 4.65 -9.16 20.68
N GLY A 1080 5.47 -8.64 19.76
CA GLY A 1080 6.82 -8.15 20.03
C GLY A 1080 7.84 -9.23 20.42
N ALA A 1081 7.43 -10.49 20.60
CA ALA A 1081 8.26 -11.57 21.13
C ALA A 1081 8.94 -12.41 20.04
N GLN A 1082 8.44 -12.39 18.80
CA GLN A 1082 9.15 -12.97 17.66
C GLN A 1082 9.99 -11.91 16.95
N LEU A 1083 11.30 -12.11 16.92
CA LEU A 1083 12.29 -11.35 16.14
C LEU A 1083 12.58 -12.08 14.83
N THR A 1084 12.43 -11.42 13.67
CA THR A 1084 12.86 -11.95 12.36
C THR A 1084 13.87 -10.99 11.73
N VAL A 1085 14.99 -11.53 11.23
CA VAL A 1085 16.10 -10.73 10.71
C VAL A 1085 16.53 -11.22 9.33
N ALA A 1086 16.44 -10.33 8.35
CA ALA A 1086 16.80 -10.57 6.95
C ALA A 1086 17.90 -9.60 6.51
N PRO A 1087 18.85 -9.98 5.64
CA PRO A 1087 19.74 -9.01 5.02
C PRO A 1087 18.95 -8.08 4.08
N SER A 1088 19.28 -6.79 4.08
CA SER A 1088 18.66 -5.82 3.16
C SER A 1088 19.08 -6.00 1.70
N ASP A 1089 20.09 -6.83 1.47
CA ASP A 1089 20.65 -7.23 0.17
C ASP A 1089 21.00 -8.74 0.25
N PRO A 1090 20.05 -9.64 -0.10
CA PRO A 1090 20.22 -11.09 0.03
C PRO A 1090 21.05 -11.68 -1.13
N ASP A 1091 22.16 -12.31 -0.78
CA ASP A 1091 23.06 -13.03 -1.70
C ASP A 1091 22.94 -14.54 -1.44
N HIS A 1092 22.66 -15.32 -2.49
CA HIS A 1092 22.32 -16.74 -2.37
C HIS A 1092 23.51 -17.69 -2.22
N GLU A 1093 24.73 -17.25 -2.57
CA GLU A 1093 25.95 -18.00 -2.28
C GLU A 1093 26.53 -17.61 -0.90
N ARG A 1094 26.00 -16.54 -0.30
CA ARG A 1094 26.49 -15.97 0.96
C ARG A 1094 25.86 -16.65 2.18
N GLU A 1095 26.74 -17.08 3.09
CA GLU A 1095 26.39 -17.45 4.45
C GLU A 1095 26.27 -16.20 5.34
N TYR A 1096 25.22 -16.15 6.14
CA TYR A 1096 24.94 -15.13 7.12
C TYR A 1096 24.86 -15.74 8.53
N MET A 1097 25.26 -14.96 9.53
CA MET A 1097 25.17 -15.30 10.94
C MET A 1097 24.42 -14.19 11.67
N LEU A 1098 23.18 -14.48 12.09
CA LEU A 1098 22.47 -13.64 13.04
C LEU A 1098 23.13 -13.77 14.40
N ILE A 1099 23.48 -12.64 14.99
CA ILE A 1099 23.80 -12.48 16.41
C ILE A 1099 22.69 -11.64 17.06
N VAL A 1100 22.23 -12.07 18.22
CA VAL A 1100 21.46 -11.24 19.14
C VAL A 1100 22.20 -11.18 20.47
N ASP A 1101 22.63 -9.98 20.86
CA ASP A 1101 23.45 -9.78 22.05
C ASP A 1101 22.63 -9.60 23.33
N PRO A 1102 23.21 -9.85 24.52
CA PRO A 1102 22.60 -9.55 25.83
C PRO A 1102 22.16 -8.09 26.07
N GLY A 1103 22.46 -7.18 25.14
CA GLY A 1103 21.92 -5.81 25.15
C GLY A 1103 20.43 -5.73 24.79
N LEU A 1104 19.87 -6.74 24.13
CA LEU A 1104 18.44 -6.80 23.83
C LEU A 1104 17.66 -6.96 25.15
N GLN A 1105 16.64 -6.14 25.36
CA GLN A 1105 15.80 -6.18 26.56
C GLN A 1105 14.35 -6.56 26.26
N SER A 1106 13.68 -7.14 27.26
CA SER A 1106 12.23 -7.31 27.27
C SER A 1106 11.54 -5.96 27.54
N ILE A 1107 10.24 -5.83 27.24
CA ILE A 1107 9.43 -4.68 27.67
C ILE A 1107 9.31 -4.53 29.20
N TYR A 1108 9.79 -5.52 29.96
CA TYR A 1108 9.87 -5.51 31.43
C TYR A 1108 11.26 -5.08 31.94
N GLY A 1109 12.21 -4.80 31.03
CA GLY A 1109 13.58 -4.37 31.33
C GLY A 1109 14.62 -5.49 31.47
N ASP A 1110 14.23 -6.75 31.28
CA ASP A 1110 15.13 -7.91 31.43
C ASP A 1110 16.06 -8.05 30.22
N SER A 1111 17.37 -8.03 30.45
CA SER A 1111 18.38 -8.30 29.40
C SER A 1111 18.44 -9.78 29.01
N LEU A 1112 18.67 -10.03 27.71
CA LEU A 1112 18.76 -11.37 27.12
C LEU A 1112 19.89 -12.19 27.76
N VAL A 1113 19.56 -13.33 28.36
CA VAL A 1113 20.46 -14.08 29.27
C VAL A 1113 21.76 -14.59 28.64
N ALA A 1114 21.77 -14.80 27.33
CA ALA A 1114 22.90 -15.31 26.57
C ALA A 1114 22.85 -14.82 25.13
N GLN A 1115 24.04 -14.60 24.53
CA GLN A 1115 24.14 -14.25 23.11
C GLN A 1115 23.60 -15.40 22.25
N ILE A 1116 22.64 -15.09 21.38
CA ILE A 1116 22.12 -16.02 20.36
C ILE A 1116 23.01 -15.96 19.11
N GLN A 1117 23.22 -17.11 18.47
CA GLN A 1117 23.87 -17.22 17.16
C GLN A 1117 23.07 -18.19 16.27
N ILE A 1118 22.68 -17.75 15.07
CA ILE A 1118 21.98 -18.59 14.07
C ILE A 1118 22.64 -18.39 12.70
N GLN A 1119 23.13 -19.48 12.10
CA GLN A 1119 23.66 -19.47 10.73
C GLN A 1119 22.55 -19.81 9.72
N PHE A 1120 22.53 -19.10 8.59
CA PHE A 1120 21.64 -19.36 7.45
C PHE A 1120 22.28 -18.88 6.14
N THR A 1121 21.85 -19.39 5.00
CA THR A 1121 22.23 -18.87 3.68
C THR A 1121 21.21 -17.86 3.19
N GLY A 1122 21.63 -16.85 2.44
CA GLY A 1122 20.69 -16.03 1.68
C GLY A 1122 19.91 -16.87 0.67
N VAL A 1123 18.84 -16.29 0.11
CA VAL A 1123 18.09 -16.88 -0.99
C VAL A 1123 17.87 -15.81 -2.05
N ASP A 1124 18.13 -16.15 -3.31
CA ASP A 1124 17.92 -15.25 -4.43
C ASP A 1124 16.41 -15.05 -4.61
N VAL A 1125 15.90 -13.87 -4.25
CA VAL A 1125 14.51 -13.53 -4.53
C VAL A 1125 14.45 -13.04 -5.98
N GLN A 1126 14.59 -13.99 -6.89
CA GLN A 1126 14.52 -13.78 -8.33
C GLN A 1126 13.26 -12.97 -8.64
N GLU A 1127 13.44 -11.80 -9.28
CA GLU A 1127 12.53 -10.65 -9.19
C GLU A 1127 11.09 -10.89 -9.67
N ASP A 1128 10.25 -11.47 -8.81
CA ASP A 1128 8.81 -11.21 -8.79
C ASP A 1128 8.51 -10.15 -7.70
N PRO A 1129 8.48 -8.85 -8.05
CA PRO A 1129 8.25 -7.77 -7.10
C PRO A 1129 6.84 -7.80 -6.47
N SER A 1130 5.96 -8.73 -6.86
CA SER A 1130 4.68 -8.93 -6.19
C SER A 1130 4.76 -9.79 -4.91
N VAL A 1131 5.84 -10.56 -4.74
CA VAL A 1131 6.10 -11.35 -3.53
C VAL A 1131 6.77 -10.48 -2.45
N LEU A 1132 7.45 -9.40 -2.85
CA LEU A 1132 8.25 -8.51 -1.99
C LEU A 1132 7.48 -7.28 -1.47
N ALA A 1133 6.17 -7.42 -1.19
CA ALA A 1133 5.37 -6.38 -0.53
C ALA A 1133 5.66 -6.29 0.99
N TRP A 1134 6.92 -6.09 1.38
CA TRP A 1134 7.33 -5.84 2.76
C TRP A 1134 7.21 -4.34 3.10
N PRO A 1135 6.68 -3.97 4.29
CA PRO A 1135 6.53 -2.57 4.69
C PRO A 1135 7.87 -1.98 5.13
N ALA A 1136 8.61 -1.37 4.20
CA ALA A 1136 9.88 -0.72 4.44
C ALA A 1136 9.75 0.52 5.37
N ARG A 1137 9.80 0.30 6.70
CA ARG A 1137 9.97 1.37 7.69
C ARG A 1137 11.37 1.98 7.54
N ARG A 1138 11.49 3.05 6.75
CA ARG A 1138 12.71 3.86 6.68
C ARG A 1138 12.98 4.55 8.02
N HIS A 1139 13.86 3.95 8.82
CA HIS A 1139 14.65 4.71 9.79
C HIS A 1139 15.84 5.35 9.05
N ASP A 1140 15.72 6.63 8.68
CA ASP A 1140 16.73 7.34 7.91
C ASP A 1140 18.05 7.50 8.69
N LYS A 1141 19.05 6.68 8.32
CA LYS A 1141 20.42 6.79 8.84
C LYS A 1141 21.12 7.99 8.22
N ALA A 1142 21.30 9.05 9.01
CA ALA A 1142 21.94 10.29 8.59
C ALA A 1142 23.37 10.09 8.03
N SER A 1143 23.51 10.23 6.71
CA SER A 1143 24.81 10.22 6.02
C SER A 1143 25.34 11.65 5.86
N LYS A 1144 26.60 11.88 6.24
CA LYS A 1144 27.25 13.21 6.16
C LYS A 1144 27.96 13.40 4.81
N THR A 1145 27.34 14.15 3.91
CA THR A 1145 28.01 14.72 2.72
C THR A 1145 27.66 16.21 2.59
N THR A 1146 28.55 17.02 2.02
CA THR A 1146 28.50 18.50 2.11
C THR A 1146 28.45 19.15 0.72
N VAL A 1147 27.77 20.31 0.61
CA VAL A 1147 27.67 21.20 -0.58
C VAL A 1147 26.72 20.65 -1.68
N GLY A 1148 25.77 21.41 -2.24
CA GLY A 1148 25.36 22.82 -2.02
C GLY A 1148 23.99 23.18 -2.64
N SER A 1149 23.53 24.42 -2.42
CA SER A 1149 22.19 25.00 -2.72
C SER A 1149 21.76 24.97 -4.21
N THR A 1150 20.48 25.07 -4.60
CA THR A 1150 19.39 25.97 -4.11
C THR A 1150 17.94 25.48 -4.35
N LYS A 1151 17.04 25.74 -3.37
CA LYS A 1151 15.56 26.03 -3.40
C LYS A 1151 14.63 25.21 -4.34
N SER A 1152 13.39 24.86 -3.97
CA SER A 1152 12.42 25.46 -3.03
C SER A 1152 11.65 24.39 -2.19
N PRO A 1153 10.61 24.68 -1.37
CA PRO A 1153 10.34 23.91 -0.15
C PRO A 1153 9.53 22.61 -0.34
N ALA A 1154 9.83 21.63 0.52
CA ALA A 1154 9.01 20.46 0.83
C ALA A 1154 8.93 20.28 2.35
N SER A 1155 7.95 19.50 2.83
CA SER A 1155 7.66 19.31 4.26
C SER A 1155 8.88 18.86 5.08
N GLU A 1156 9.30 19.67 6.06
CA GLU A 1156 10.37 19.28 6.99
C GLU A 1156 9.87 18.25 8.01
N SER A 1157 10.62 17.17 8.21
CA SER A 1157 10.40 16.22 9.30
C SER A 1157 11.07 16.75 10.58
N TYR A 1158 10.25 17.14 11.56
CA TYR A 1158 10.72 17.64 12.84
C TYR A 1158 11.52 16.56 13.60
N SER A 1159 12.84 16.72 13.61
CA SER A 1159 13.79 15.98 14.47
C SER A 1159 14.19 16.81 15.71
N GLY A 1160 13.24 17.63 16.19
CA GLY A 1160 13.42 18.54 17.32
C GLY A 1160 13.63 17.80 18.65
N GLN A 1161 14.25 18.48 19.62
CA GLN A 1161 14.39 17.96 20.97
C GLN A 1161 13.02 18.00 21.67
N SER A 1162 12.32 16.86 21.71
CA SER A 1162 11.03 16.74 22.38
C SER A 1162 11.12 17.24 23.84
N GLY A 1163 10.18 18.09 24.21
CA GLY A 1163 10.06 18.59 25.57
C GLY A 1163 9.60 17.53 26.58
N GLN A 1164 9.48 17.94 27.84
CA GLN A 1164 9.04 17.10 28.96
C GLN A 1164 8.06 17.89 29.81
N GLY A 1165 7.05 17.21 30.36
CA GLY A 1165 6.05 17.81 31.24
C GLY A 1165 5.18 16.79 31.96
N ASP A 1166 4.20 17.31 32.67
CA ASP A 1166 3.16 16.58 33.39
C ASP A 1166 1.77 17.05 32.91
N ILE A 1167 0.82 16.12 32.85
CA ILE A 1167 -0.62 16.44 32.79
C ILE A 1167 -1.37 15.79 33.95
N THR A 1168 -2.07 16.61 34.74
CA THR A 1168 -2.96 16.17 35.81
C THR A 1168 -4.40 16.21 35.33
N LEU A 1169 -5.06 15.05 35.30
CA LEU A 1169 -6.48 14.89 34.99
C LEU A 1169 -7.27 14.67 36.28
N SER A 1170 -8.38 15.39 36.47
CA SER A 1170 -9.22 15.27 37.68
C SER A 1170 -10.58 14.66 37.36
N LEU A 1171 -10.67 13.34 37.54
CA LEU A 1171 -11.84 12.48 37.28
C LEU A 1171 -12.38 11.91 38.60
N GLY A 1172 -12.83 12.80 39.50
CA GLY A 1172 -13.23 12.45 40.88
C GLY A 1172 -12.05 12.16 41.82
N GLN A 1173 -10.95 11.63 41.29
CA GLN A 1173 -9.60 11.69 41.85
C GLN A 1173 -8.65 12.34 40.82
N SER A 1174 -7.58 12.97 41.28
CA SER A 1174 -6.57 13.59 40.41
C SER A 1174 -5.44 12.61 40.13
N VAL A 1175 -5.17 12.35 38.85
CA VAL A 1175 -4.10 11.49 38.35
C VAL A 1175 -3.13 12.35 37.55
N THR A 1176 -1.84 12.31 37.89
CA THR A 1176 -0.77 13.02 37.14
C THR A 1176 0.03 12.02 36.32
N LEU A 1177 0.23 12.34 35.04
CA LEU A 1177 0.96 11.53 34.07
C LEU A 1177 2.16 12.33 33.54
N ASN A 1178 3.37 11.74 33.62
CA ASN A 1178 4.54 12.27 32.91
C ASN A 1178 4.30 12.13 31.39
N ILE A 1179 4.65 13.15 30.62
CA ILE A 1179 4.40 13.23 29.17
C ILE A 1179 5.58 13.84 28.41
N GLN A 1180 5.78 13.33 27.20
CA GLN A 1180 6.75 13.85 26.25
C GLN A 1180 6.06 14.90 25.36
N VAL A 1181 6.56 16.14 25.36
CA VAL A 1181 5.95 17.24 24.59
C VAL A 1181 6.54 17.21 23.17
N LEU A 1182 5.72 16.93 22.18
CA LEU A 1182 6.14 16.73 20.79
C LEU A 1182 6.21 18.05 20.02
N ASP A 1183 5.24 18.95 20.23
CA ASP A 1183 5.17 20.27 19.57
C ASP A 1183 4.36 21.30 20.41
N CYS A 1184 4.62 22.58 20.19
CA CYS A 1184 3.99 23.72 20.86
C CYS A 1184 3.79 24.95 19.93
N LEU A 1185 2.89 24.84 18.96
CA LEU A 1185 2.51 25.96 18.09
C LEU A 1185 1.76 27.05 18.88
N HIS A 1186 2.27 28.27 18.88
CA HIS A 1186 1.68 29.41 19.60
C HIS A 1186 1.73 30.70 18.76
N ASN A 1187 0.74 31.58 18.93
CA ASN A 1187 0.72 32.88 18.24
C ASN A 1187 1.59 33.91 18.98
N LEU A 1188 2.79 34.17 18.45
CA LEU A 1188 3.86 34.96 19.08
C LEU A 1188 3.50 36.40 19.48
N GLU A 1189 2.56 37.07 18.81
CA GLU A 1189 2.33 38.51 19.04
C GLU A 1189 1.47 38.83 20.28
N MET A 1190 0.55 37.94 20.67
CA MET A 1190 -0.38 38.19 21.80
C MET A 1190 -0.77 36.95 22.62
N LEU A 1191 -0.23 35.76 22.31
CA LEU A 1191 -0.58 34.49 22.97
C LEU A 1191 -2.09 34.15 22.94
N GLU A 1192 -2.75 34.54 21.84
CA GLU A 1192 -4.18 34.28 21.61
C GLU A 1192 -4.50 32.79 21.50
N SER A 1193 -3.55 31.96 21.06
CA SER A 1193 -3.67 30.52 21.08
C SER A 1193 -2.34 29.82 21.38
N VAL A 1194 -2.45 28.65 22.02
CA VAL A 1194 -1.38 27.67 22.19
C VAL A 1194 -1.97 26.30 21.88
N ARG A 1195 -1.35 25.59 20.93
CA ARG A 1195 -1.61 24.20 20.58
C ARG A 1195 -0.43 23.38 21.08
N ILE A 1196 -0.72 22.43 21.97
CA ILE A 1196 0.25 21.54 22.58
C ILE A 1196 -0.01 20.15 22.03
N GLU A 1197 0.99 19.50 21.44
CA GLU A 1197 0.96 18.06 21.15
C GLU A 1197 1.90 17.34 22.11
N PHE A 1198 1.43 16.28 22.75
CA PHE A 1198 2.21 15.49 23.69
C PHE A 1198 1.84 14.01 23.62
N GLN A 1199 2.74 13.14 24.06
CA GLN A 1199 2.55 11.70 24.14
C GLN A 1199 2.65 11.22 25.59
N ILE A 1200 1.71 10.37 25.99
CA ILE A 1200 1.81 9.56 27.21
C ILE A 1200 2.59 8.29 26.84
N PRO A 1201 3.61 7.86 27.61
CA PRO A 1201 4.37 6.65 27.29
C PRO A 1201 3.46 5.43 27.09
N GLY A 1202 3.53 4.81 25.90
CA GLY A 1202 2.69 3.67 25.53
C GLY A 1202 1.32 4.00 24.92
N ALA A 1203 1.02 5.27 24.63
CA ALA A 1203 -0.21 5.70 23.95
C ALA A 1203 0.09 6.55 22.70
N ASP A 1204 -0.94 6.82 21.90
CA ASP A 1204 -0.89 7.78 20.77
C ASP A 1204 -0.68 9.23 21.25
N SER A 1205 -0.35 10.13 20.33
CA SER A 1205 -0.24 11.55 20.65
C SER A 1205 -1.60 12.21 20.88
N ILE A 1206 -1.63 13.14 21.83
CA ILE A 1206 -2.81 13.92 22.22
C ILE A 1206 -2.50 15.38 21.97
N GLN A 1207 -3.33 16.02 21.15
CA GLN A 1207 -3.28 17.46 20.92
C GLN A 1207 -4.31 18.17 21.81
N ILE A 1208 -3.89 19.17 22.58
CA ILE A 1208 -4.78 20.12 23.26
C ILE A 1208 -4.55 21.52 22.65
N GLU A 1209 -5.61 22.10 22.12
CA GLU A 1209 -5.63 23.48 21.63
C GLU A 1209 -6.39 24.37 22.62
N MET A 1210 -5.73 25.41 23.14
CA MET A 1210 -6.33 26.43 23.97
C MET A 1210 -6.29 27.80 23.28
N THR A 1211 -7.40 28.53 23.32
CA THR A 1211 -7.54 29.84 22.64
C THR A 1211 -8.21 30.86 23.57
N ARG A 1212 -7.58 32.02 23.75
CA ARG A 1212 -8.15 33.22 24.38
C ARG A 1212 -9.09 33.91 23.40
N GLU A 1213 -10.36 34.00 23.79
CA GLU A 1213 -11.40 34.71 23.06
C GLU A 1213 -11.62 36.12 23.65
N GLN A 1214 -12.34 36.96 22.91
CA GLN A 1214 -12.60 38.34 23.33
C GLN A 1214 -13.38 38.39 24.67
N GLY A 1215 -12.81 39.06 25.68
CA GLY A 1215 -13.47 39.28 26.97
C GLY A 1215 -13.04 38.33 28.10
N ASN A 1216 -11.75 37.96 28.17
CA ASN A 1216 -11.16 37.07 29.18
C ASN A 1216 -11.70 35.62 29.18
N LEU A 1217 -12.38 35.20 28.12
CA LEU A 1217 -12.80 33.81 27.94
C LEU A 1217 -11.62 33.00 27.36
N ILE A 1218 -11.38 31.81 27.89
CA ILE A 1218 -10.48 30.80 27.33
C ILE A 1218 -11.35 29.63 26.88
N SER A 1219 -11.09 29.10 25.69
CA SER A 1219 -11.59 27.80 25.27
C SER A 1219 -10.48 26.76 25.20
N ALA A 1220 -10.85 25.50 25.39
CA ALA A 1220 -9.98 24.35 25.24
C ALA A 1220 -10.69 23.25 24.42
N LYS A 1221 -9.91 22.56 23.59
CA LYS A 1221 -10.38 21.46 22.75
C LYS A 1221 -9.26 20.43 22.58
N ALA A 1222 -9.55 19.16 22.81
CA ALA A 1222 -8.67 18.07 22.41
C ALA A 1222 -8.86 17.70 20.93
N SER A 1223 -7.87 17.09 20.28
CA SER A 1223 -7.90 16.67 18.85
C SER A 1223 -9.24 16.08 18.41
N HIS A 1224 -9.84 15.21 19.24
CA HIS A 1224 -11.14 14.56 18.98
C HIS A 1224 -12.21 14.84 20.05
N GLY A 1225 -12.00 15.85 20.91
CA GLY A 1225 -12.93 16.22 21.98
C GLY A 1225 -13.89 17.38 21.63
N PRO A 1226 -15.02 17.51 22.35
CA PRO A 1226 -15.82 18.73 22.33
C PRO A 1226 -15.04 19.93 22.90
N ARG A 1227 -15.41 21.14 22.46
CA ARG A 1227 -14.82 22.41 22.93
C ARG A 1227 -15.55 22.85 24.21
N ALA A 1228 -14.81 23.06 25.28
CA ALA A 1228 -15.30 23.71 26.50
C ALA A 1228 -14.75 25.15 26.59
N THR A 1229 -15.40 25.99 27.40
CA THR A 1229 -15.04 27.41 27.57
C THR A 1229 -15.19 27.86 29.03
N GLY A 1230 -14.33 28.77 29.51
CA GLY A 1230 -14.44 29.37 30.84
C GLY A 1230 -13.59 30.63 31.00
N ALA A 1231 -13.83 31.41 32.04
CA ALA A 1231 -13.14 32.69 32.25
C ALA A 1231 -11.75 32.50 32.88
N ASP A 1232 -10.73 33.18 32.34
CA ASP A 1232 -9.36 33.20 32.84
C ASP A 1232 -9.30 33.59 34.32
N GLY A 1233 -8.78 32.70 35.17
CA GLY A 1233 -8.92 32.79 36.61
C GLY A 1233 -8.76 31.45 37.34
N GLN A 1234 -9.69 31.13 38.24
CA GLN A 1234 -9.48 30.09 39.26
C GLN A 1234 -9.61 28.64 38.77
N ASP A 1235 -10.22 28.39 37.62
CA ASP A 1235 -10.33 27.04 37.01
C ASP A 1235 -9.76 26.97 35.58
N TRP A 1236 -9.57 28.12 34.91
CA TRP A 1236 -9.03 28.24 33.56
C TRP A 1236 -7.81 29.15 33.57
N ALA A 1237 -6.72 28.75 32.93
CA ALA A 1237 -5.51 29.56 32.80
C ALA A 1237 -4.71 29.15 31.56
N LEU A 1238 -4.09 30.14 30.91
CA LEU A 1238 -3.07 29.91 29.88
C LEU A 1238 -1.93 30.91 30.07
N GLN A 1239 -0.72 30.37 30.29
CA GLN A 1239 0.52 31.10 30.53
C GLN A 1239 1.67 30.42 29.76
N TRP A 1240 2.59 31.25 29.24
CA TRP A 1240 3.80 30.83 28.54
C TRP A 1240 4.95 31.73 29.01
N ASP A 1241 6.06 31.16 29.45
CA ASP A 1241 7.27 31.89 29.85
C ASP A 1241 8.53 31.12 29.47
N GLY A 1242 9.41 31.72 28.68
CA GLY A 1242 10.71 31.14 28.32
C GLY A 1242 10.68 29.77 27.62
N GLY A 1243 9.55 29.35 27.04
CA GLY A 1243 9.36 28.00 26.48
C GLY A 1243 8.74 26.99 27.45
N GLN A 1244 8.42 27.39 28.68
CA GLN A 1244 7.53 26.64 29.57
C GLN A 1244 6.07 27.06 29.34
N VAL A 1245 5.18 26.07 29.34
CA VAL A 1245 3.73 26.23 29.19
C VAL A 1245 3.03 25.74 30.44
N PHE A 1246 2.13 26.58 30.95
CA PHE A 1246 1.13 26.22 31.95
C PHE A 1246 -0.26 26.45 31.36
N ALA A 1247 -1.01 25.37 31.22
CA ALA A 1247 -2.29 25.33 30.54
C ALA A 1247 -3.30 24.57 31.39
N ARG A 1248 -4.45 25.17 31.70
CA ARG A 1248 -5.45 24.59 32.60
C ARG A 1248 -6.85 24.96 32.17
N GLY A 1249 -7.77 24.01 32.22
CA GLY A 1249 -9.16 24.20 31.87
C GLY A 1249 -9.94 22.90 31.99
N MET A 1250 -10.98 22.74 31.17
CA MET A 1250 -11.79 21.52 31.12
C MET A 1250 -11.88 20.97 29.69
N LEU A 1251 -12.06 19.65 29.56
CA LEU A 1251 -12.27 18.93 28.31
C LEU A 1251 -13.48 17.99 28.47
N GLY A 1252 -14.46 18.07 27.57
CA GLY A 1252 -15.73 17.35 27.68
C GLY A 1252 -16.94 18.27 27.46
N ASP A 1253 -18.14 17.71 27.58
CA ASP A 1253 -19.39 18.50 27.65
C ASP A 1253 -19.71 18.89 29.11
N ASP A 1254 -20.75 19.70 29.33
CA ASP A 1254 -21.18 20.17 30.66
C ASP A 1254 -21.55 19.04 31.66
N ARG A 1255 -21.54 17.76 31.24
CA ARG A 1255 -21.89 16.59 32.06
C ARG A 1255 -20.74 15.61 32.26
N GLN A 1256 -19.70 15.65 31.42
CA GLN A 1256 -18.50 14.81 31.49
C GLN A 1256 -17.18 15.61 31.46
N ALA A 1257 -17.25 16.93 31.67
CA ALA A 1257 -16.09 17.83 31.73
C ALA A 1257 -15.01 17.34 32.72
N THR A 1258 -13.90 16.86 32.18
CA THR A 1258 -12.68 16.53 32.91
C THR A 1258 -11.84 17.78 33.05
N ALA A 1259 -11.54 18.20 34.28
CA ALA A 1259 -10.56 19.27 34.50
C ALA A 1259 -9.14 18.74 34.26
N PHE A 1260 -8.34 19.49 33.50
CA PHE A 1260 -6.94 19.18 33.21
C PHE A 1260 -6.02 20.33 33.62
N GLU A 1261 -4.83 20.00 34.11
CA GLU A 1261 -3.73 20.94 34.35
C GLU A 1261 -2.45 20.38 33.73
N PHE A 1262 -1.92 21.08 32.72
CA PHE A 1262 -0.68 20.77 32.00
C PHE A 1262 0.44 21.70 32.47
N ARG A 1263 1.64 21.12 32.68
CA ARG A 1263 2.89 21.82 33.00
C ARG A 1263 4.02 21.21 32.19
N GLY A 1264 4.57 21.90 31.21
CA GLY A 1264 5.62 21.33 30.37
C GLY A 1264 6.61 22.36 29.85
N THR A 1265 7.80 21.89 29.48
CA THR A 1265 8.72 22.64 28.62
C THR A 1265 8.48 22.17 27.19
N CYS A 1266 8.34 23.12 26.26
CA CYS A 1266 8.16 22.85 24.84
C CYS A 1266 9.50 22.54 24.14
N PRO A 1267 9.48 21.83 22.99
CA PRO A 1267 10.63 21.78 22.10
C PRO A 1267 11.03 23.20 21.64
N SER A 1268 12.33 23.40 21.40
CA SER A 1268 12.97 24.71 21.12
C SER A 1268 13.36 24.92 19.67
#